data_AF-A0AAV1REM4-F1
#
_entry.id   AF-A0AAV1REM4-F1
#
_cell.length_a   1.000
_cell.length_b   1.000
_cell.length_c   1.000
_cell.angle_alpha   90.00
_cell.angle_beta   90.00
_cell.angle_gamma   90.00
#
_symmetry.space_group_name_H-M   'P 1'
#
loop_
_entity.id
_entity.type
_entity.pdbx_description
1 polymer ?
#
loop_
_entity_poly.entity_id
_entity_poly.type
_entity_poly.pdbx_seq_one_letter_code
_entity_poly.pdbx_strand_id
1 'polypeptide(L)'
;MKIYGLELPFGSKHHALRKNTPMIVLIVTLALVLFTIFPLCYPLLGYPLYLLKNISESQISISASSYVSVEYGSLYVHASEQKCDIFTGEWIPNPNAPYYTNTTCWAIHEHQNCMKYGRPDTGFMKWRWQPDGCELPIFNPAQFLEIVRGKSMAFVGDSVGRNQMQSLICLLSRVEYPIDVSYTPDEYFKRWRYPSYNFTLATFWTPHLVKAGEADANGPTQTGLFNLYLDEFDEGWTSQIEEFDYVIINAGHWFYRPCVYYENRQVVGCRFCLLENVTDLPMYFGYRKAFRTAFRAINSLDNYKGITFLRTFAPPHFENGEWDNGGDCVRRRPFRSNETSLEGVNFELYMTQLEEFKLAEKEGKKRGLKFRLLDTTQAMLLRPDGHPSRYGHWPHENVTLYNDCVHWCLPGPIDAWNDFLLEMLKMEGLRSYEEKLDLKNGTIKLLLTLVLIVLVPVIPLYLLNSSSPIWLPSKSFERKECDIFRGTWISYQNMPYHNNATCREIFDQQNCMKFGRPDTDFLEWKWKPDQCELPRFEAEQFLELVRGKSMAFVEDSLGRNQMQSLLCLLARVSVRRWSILSTISYTEDARFKRWLYVNYNFTLASFWAPYLVRTIDTDPNGPTYNRLMNLYLDEADDVWAAQIEGYDYVIVSAGRWFYGPQVFYENGKVVGCHLTLSPAHFENGEWNKGGNCVRTQHVSSGEMKLDEDDLELYLTQVKELRRANREGKKWGLKFRLLDISAAMVMRPDGHPNHYGHWPHENVTIADRVHWCLPGPIDTWNKLLLQMLKRGRWRGAICNDQRFFPYPTANARQSSPILVFEDTCNAKHHELALGAQLQSFLFHFTMKFNDIEFSYGKNSQHSTSKRLLLLALSLGFLTAIPLYLVTTSHSPLPSPKIDTSDLRNIGIAKECDIFSGKWVYYPKGPYYTDATCSLIIDQHNCMKFGRPDTEFMKWRWRPEECELPFFDAKQFLELVRGKKMAFVGDSLGRNQMQSLLCLLSSVAHPEDISRRYAVDTAYFRRWFYADYKFTLATLWSPFLVKSSDADPNGHSLNSLMSLYLDQADKAWVGEIENFDYVIISAGQWFFRPLIYYMNGQIVGCHNCYMENITAVTKYFGYRMAFRTAFKTLRSLKNYKGITFLRTFSPSHFENGAWNEGGNCIRRRPFTSEEMKFDGYELEFYLTQVEEVRKAQKEGRKRGLKFELVATTEAMLLRPDGHPDRYGRSPHSNVTVADCVHWCLPGPIDTWNEFLLYMMRREAWRSFNEKLQKNSS
;
A
#
# COMPACT_ATOMS: atom_id res chain seq x y z
N MET A 1 3.92 -71.03 16.23
CA MET A 1 4.53 -71.93 17.25
C MET A 1 3.58 -72.01 18.45
N LYS A 2 3.55 -73.11 19.23
CA LYS A 2 2.38 -73.46 20.08
C LYS A 2 2.31 -72.72 21.44
N ILE A 3 1.18 -72.10 21.81
CA ILE A 3 -0.01 -72.51 22.65
C ILE A 3 0.21 -72.54 24.20
N TYR A 4 -0.83 -72.08 24.93
CA TYR A 4 -1.22 -72.27 26.35
C TYR A 4 -0.70 -71.24 27.38
N GLY A 5 -1.48 -70.82 28.38
CA GLY A 5 -2.88 -71.14 28.68
C GLY A 5 -3.45 -70.32 29.86
N LEU A 6 -4.78 -70.34 30.06
CA LEU A 6 -5.46 -69.80 31.24
C LEU A 6 -5.04 -70.54 32.53
N GLU A 7 -5.05 -69.87 33.69
CA GLU A 7 -6.11 -70.07 34.70
C GLU A 7 -6.01 -69.13 35.93
N LEU A 8 -7.19 -68.70 36.39
CA LEU A 8 -7.54 -68.18 37.72
C LEU A 8 -7.73 -69.39 38.68
N PRO A 9 -7.72 -69.30 40.04
CA PRO A 9 -8.62 -68.37 40.75
C PRO A 9 -8.36 -68.00 42.26
N PHE A 10 -9.33 -67.25 42.82
CA PHE A 10 -9.78 -67.14 44.23
C PHE A 10 -8.81 -66.73 45.37
N GLY A 11 -8.85 -65.43 45.72
CA GLY A 11 -9.68 -64.95 46.85
C GLY A 11 -9.08 -64.79 48.26
N SER A 12 -9.10 -63.55 48.80
CA SER A 12 -9.64 -63.17 50.13
C SER A 12 -9.17 -61.78 50.65
N LYS A 13 -10.14 -60.86 50.81
CA LYS A 13 -10.23 -59.75 51.80
C LYS A 13 -8.99 -58.88 52.12
N HIS A 14 -9.08 -57.56 51.84
CA HIS A 14 -9.49 -56.55 52.84
C HIS A 14 -9.59 -55.13 52.23
N HIS A 15 -10.63 -54.38 52.57
CA HIS A 15 -10.73 -52.92 52.32
C HIS A 15 -10.07 -52.13 53.46
N ALA A 16 -9.33 -51.06 53.13
CA ALA A 16 -9.08 -49.93 54.04
C ALA A 16 -8.78 -48.64 53.25
N LEU A 17 -9.51 -47.56 53.55
CA LEU A 17 -9.21 -46.20 53.07
C LEU A 17 -7.92 -45.67 53.71
N ARG A 18 -7.10 -44.91 52.99
CA ARG A 18 -6.24 -43.88 53.61
C ARG A 18 -6.10 -42.60 52.79
N LYS A 19 -6.27 -41.49 53.49
CA LYS A 19 -6.39 -40.11 53.00
C LYS A 19 -5.09 -39.54 52.39
N ASN A 20 -5.22 -38.80 51.29
CA ASN A 20 -4.27 -37.75 50.92
C ASN A 20 -4.73 -36.41 51.53
N THR A 21 -4.12 -36.00 52.65
CA THR A 21 -4.36 -34.69 53.29
C THR A 21 -3.11 -33.97 53.88
N PRO A 22 -1.87 -34.05 53.31
CA PRO A 22 -0.76 -33.21 53.80
C PRO A 22 -0.48 -31.95 52.97
N MET A 23 -0.75 -31.96 51.66
CA MET A 23 -0.27 -30.90 50.73
C MET A 23 -0.98 -29.55 50.94
N ILE A 24 -2.29 -29.57 51.19
CA ILE A 24 -3.09 -28.36 51.43
C ILE A 24 -2.67 -27.67 52.74
N VAL A 25 -2.39 -28.46 53.79
CA VAL A 25 -1.96 -27.92 55.09
C VAL A 25 -0.63 -27.18 54.97
N LEU A 26 0.31 -27.75 54.20
CA LEU A 26 1.63 -27.14 53.96
C LEU A 26 1.52 -25.76 53.29
N ILE A 27 0.66 -25.63 52.27
CA ILE A 27 0.43 -24.36 51.55
C ILE A 27 -0.20 -23.31 52.49
N VAL A 28 -1.20 -23.70 53.30
CA VAL A 28 -1.85 -22.79 54.26
C VAL A 28 -0.87 -22.31 55.33
N THR A 29 0.00 -23.18 55.86
CA THR A 29 1.03 -22.75 56.82
C THR A 29 2.05 -21.80 56.22
N LEU A 30 2.49 -22.01 54.97
CA LEU A 30 3.47 -21.16 54.30
C LEU A 30 2.91 -19.76 54.01
N ALA A 31 1.63 -19.68 53.61
CA ALA A 31 0.93 -18.41 53.41
C ALA A 31 0.78 -17.62 54.73
N LEU A 32 0.42 -18.29 55.84
CA LEU A 32 0.29 -17.63 57.15
C LEU A 32 1.63 -17.08 57.66
N VAL A 33 2.74 -17.81 57.49
CA VAL A 33 4.07 -17.32 57.87
C VAL A 33 4.42 -16.03 57.12
N LEU A 34 4.24 -16.00 55.79
CA LEU A 34 4.52 -14.81 54.98
C LEU A 34 3.66 -13.60 55.38
N PHE A 35 2.38 -13.81 55.68
CA PHE A 35 1.49 -12.73 56.16
C PHE A 35 1.84 -12.19 57.55
N THR A 36 2.49 -12.98 58.41
CA THR A 36 2.90 -12.52 59.76
C THR A 36 4.24 -11.78 59.80
N ILE A 37 5.14 -12.03 58.85
CA ILE A 37 6.48 -11.41 58.82
C ILE A 37 6.45 -10.03 58.14
N PHE A 38 5.63 -9.85 57.09
CA PHE A 38 5.58 -8.61 56.32
C PHE A 38 5.23 -7.34 57.13
N PRO A 39 4.33 -7.37 58.13
CA PRO A 39 4.01 -6.20 58.96
C PRO A 39 5.14 -5.75 59.91
N LEU A 40 6.10 -6.62 60.23
CA LEU A 40 7.15 -6.32 61.23
C LEU A 40 8.34 -5.53 60.65
N CYS A 41 8.53 -5.53 59.33
CA CYS A 41 9.67 -4.85 58.69
C CYS A 41 9.37 -3.44 58.16
N TYR A 42 8.13 -2.94 58.28
CA TYR A 42 7.73 -1.67 57.66
C TYR A 42 8.12 -0.35 58.38
N PRO A 43 8.59 -0.30 59.65
CA PRO A 43 8.85 0.99 60.33
C PRO A 43 10.31 1.52 60.23
N LEU A 44 11.15 1.03 59.31
CA LEU A 44 12.60 1.38 59.28
C LEU A 44 13.10 2.21 58.09
N LEU A 45 12.26 2.55 57.09
CA LEU A 45 12.70 3.33 55.93
C LEU A 45 11.73 4.47 55.59
N GLY A 46 11.77 5.52 56.42
CA GLY A 46 11.03 6.77 56.20
C GLY A 46 11.91 8.02 56.33
N TYR A 47 12.51 8.46 55.20
CA TYR A 47 13.00 9.83 54.94
C TYR A 47 14.22 10.33 55.79
N PRO A 48 14.94 11.41 55.40
CA PRO A 48 14.56 12.47 54.46
C PRO A 48 15.52 12.78 53.27
N LEU A 49 15.02 13.68 52.43
CA LEU A 49 15.69 14.34 51.31
C LEU A 49 16.86 15.27 51.75
N TYR A 50 17.71 15.58 50.77
CA TYR A 50 18.43 16.87 50.60
C TYR A 50 19.45 17.29 51.66
N LEU A 51 20.72 16.98 51.38
CA LEU A 51 21.86 17.87 51.67
C LEU A 51 23.07 17.47 50.81
N LEU A 52 23.75 18.48 50.22
CA LEU A 52 24.95 18.38 49.35
C LEU A 52 24.70 17.64 48.01
N LYS A 53 24.93 18.16 46.80
CA LYS A 53 25.56 19.39 46.26
C LYS A 53 26.96 19.74 46.78
N ASN A 54 27.94 19.56 45.89
CA ASN A 54 29.36 19.92 45.98
C ASN A 54 30.18 19.11 46.99
N ILE A 55 31.16 18.35 46.50
CA ILE A 55 32.59 18.73 46.52
C ILE A 55 33.32 17.93 45.41
N SER A 56 34.43 18.49 44.92
CA SER A 56 35.20 18.03 43.76
C SER A 56 36.31 17.02 44.11
N GLU A 57 36.96 16.48 43.06
CA GLU A 57 38.40 16.14 42.97
C GLU A 57 39.12 15.67 44.26
N SER A 58 39.73 14.49 44.30
CA SER A 58 40.96 14.21 43.55
C SER A 58 41.58 12.84 43.93
N GLN A 59 42.38 12.29 43.01
CA GLN A 59 43.57 11.43 43.20
C GLN A 59 43.60 10.35 44.31
N ILE A 60 43.92 9.11 43.90
CA ILE A 60 45.14 8.40 44.33
C ILE A 60 45.59 7.47 43.20
N SER A 61 46.89 7.46 42.94
CA SER A 61 47.58 6.64 41.93
C SER A 61 48.31 5.47 42.57
N ILE A 62 48.31 4.29 41.93
CA ILE A 62 49.36 3.27 42.09
C ILE A 62 49.76 2.73 40.70
N SER A 63 51.03 2.39 40.57
CA SER A 63 51.83 2.26 39.34
C SER A 63 51.69 0.94 38.57
N ALA A 64 52.05 1.01 37.28
CA ALA A 64 52.19 -0.12 36.38
C ALA A 64 53.36 -1.06 36.73
N SER A 65 53.25 -2.32 36.32
CA SER A 65 54.39 -3.16 35.92
C SER A 65 53.95 -4.15 34.84
N SER A 66 54.84 -4.41 33.89
CA SER A 66 54.59 -5.15 32.65
C SER A 66 54.67 -6.67 32.82
N TYR A 67 53.74 -7.40 32.20
CA TYR A 67 54.03 -8.72 31.62
C TYR A 67 53.36 -8.83 30.26
N VAL A 68 54.14 -9.22 29.24
CA VAL A 68 53.67 -9.50 27.89
C VAL A 68 53.02 -10.88 27.87
N SER A 69 51.77 -10.97 27.44
CA SER A 69 51.15 -12.23 27.05
C SER A 69 50.32 -12.02 25.79
N VAL A 70 50.47 -12.93 24.83
CA VAL A 70 49.85 -12.90 23.51
C VAL A 70 48.33 -13.00 23.68
N GLU A 71 47.61 -11.92 23.39
CA GLU A 71 46.16 -11.90 23.55
C GLU A 71 45.48 -12.46 22.29
N TYR A 72 44.77 -13.58 22.49
CA TYR A 72 43.87 -14.16 21.50
C TYR A 72 42.76 -13.13 21.21
N GLY A 73 42.82 -12.48 20.05
CA GLY A 73 41.96 -11.34 19.72
C GLY A 73 40.47 -11.70 19.88
N SER A 74 39.83 -11.09 20.89
CA SER A 74 38.48 -11.42 21.31
C SER A 74 37.47 -11.36 20.17
N LEU A 75 36.59 -12.37 20.13
CA LEU A 75 35.49 -12.53 19.16
C LEU A 75 34.35 -11.52 19.39
N TYR A 76 34.65 -10.22 19.38
CA TYR A 76 33.64 -9.16 19.32
C TYR A 76 33.24 -8.90 17.87
N VAL A 77 32.34 -9.74 17.37
CA VAL A 77 31.56 -9.42 16.17
C VAL A 77 30.68 -8.21 16.52
N HIS A 78 31.06 -7.03 16.06
CA HIS A 78 30.19 -5.87 16.07
C HIS A 78 28.96 -6.19 15.20
N ALA A 79 27.83 -6.46 15.85
CA ALA A 79 26.57 -6.72 15.18
C ALA A 79 26.12 -5.45 14.44
N SER A 80 26.12 -5.51 13.11
CA SER A 80 25.57 -4.44 12.27
C SER A 80 24.04 -4.47 12.33
N GLU A 81 23.44 -3.52 13.03
CA GLU A 81 21.98 -3.34 13.14
C GLU A 81 21.37 -2.67 11.89
N GLN A 82 21.74 -3.18 10.71
CA GLN A 82 21.25 -2.72 9.41
C GLN A 82 21.06 -3.94 8.50
N LYS A 83 19.82 -4.23 8.11
CA LYS A 83 19.51 -5.27 7.10
C LYS A 83 19.96 -4.75 5.74
N CYS A 84 21.18 -5.09 5.36
CA CYS A 84 21.69 -4.81 4.02
C CYS A 84 21.08 -5.78 3.01
N ASP A 85 20.58 -5.25 1.90
CA ASP A 85 20.52 -6.04 0.66
C ASP A 85 21.92 -6.08 0.05
N ILE A 86 22.47 -7.29 -0.07
CA ILE A 86 23.81 -7.52 -0.62
C ILE A 86 23.78 -7.71 -2.14
N PHE A 87 22.60 -7.85 -2.75
CA PHE A 87 22.44 -8.24 -4.16
C PHE A 87 22.28 -7.06 -5.13
N THR A 88 21.91 -5.88 -4.64
CA THR A 88 21.81 -4.63 -5.42
C THR A 88 22.96 -3.67 -5.12
N GLY A 89 23.57 -3.10 -6.16
CA GLY A 89 24.82 -2.35 -6.08
C GLY A 89 25.53 -2.18 -7.42
N GLU A 90 26.84 -1.91 -7.35
CA GLU A 90 27.71 -1.66 -8.49
C GLU A 90 29.02 -2.45 -8.42
N TRP A 91 29.66 -2.65 -9.58
CA TRP A 91 31.03 -3.17 -9.64
C TRP A 91 32.04 -2.04 -9.48
N ILE A 92 32.85 -2.12 -8.42
CA ILE A 92 33.91 -1.14 -8.16
C ILE A 92 35.31 -1.76 -8.38
N PRO A 93 36.32 -0.96 -8.79
CA PRO A 93 37.67 -1.47 -8.95
C PRO A 93 38.25 -2.02 -7.65
N ASN A 94 38.86 -3.19 -7.73
CA ASN A 94 39.50 -3.91 -6.64
C ASN A 94 40.93 -4.30 -7.05
N PRO A 95 41.95 -3.48 -6.73
CA PRO A 95 43.32 -3.77 -7.13
C PRO A 95 43.89 -5.04 -6.48
N ASN A 96 43.32 -5.46 -5.34
CA ASN A 96 43.78 -6.57 -4.50
C ASN A 96 43.30 -7.95 -4.97
N ALA A 97 42.32 -8.01 -5.87
CA ALA A 97 41.92 -9.25 -6.56
C ALA A 97 42.90 -9.58 -7.71
N PRO A 98 42.93 -10.79 -8.28
CA PRO A 98 42.25 -12.01 -7.81
C PRO A 98 42.94 -12.62 -6.58
N TYR A 99 42.20 -13.47 -5.87
CA TYR A 99 42.67 -14.10 -4.62
C TYR A 99 43.34 -15.46 -4.80
N TYR A 100 43.28 -15.98 -6.02
CA TYR A 100 43.94 -17.20 -6.49
C TYR A 100 44.29 -17.03 -7.99
N THR A 101 44.90 -18.03 -8.59
CA THR A 101 45.35 -18.07 -9.99
C THR A 101 45.10 -19.44 -10.59
N ASN A 102 45.21 -19.55 -11.92
CA ASN A 102 45.19 -20.83 -12.64
C ASN A 102 46.30 -21.82 -12.23
N THR A 103 47.34 -21.35 -11.52
CA THR A 103 48.43 -22.18 -10.97
C THR A 103 48.25 -22.54 -9.50
N THR A 104 47.33 -21.89 -8.78
CA THR A 104 47.09 -22.10 -7.34
C THR A 104 45.73 -22.73 -7.03
N CYS A 105 44.87 -22.94 -8.02
CA CYS A 105 43.68 -23.76 -7.90
C CYS A 105 43.63 -24.82 -9.00
N TRP A 106 43.50 -26.09 -8.62
CA TRP A 106 43.36 -27.22 -9.55
C TRP A 106 41.92 -27.46 -10.03
N ALA A 107 40.92 -26.93 -9.31
CA ALA A 107 39.49 -27.22 -9.57
C ALA A 107 38.88 -26.40 -10.72
N ILE A 108 39.63 -25.49 -11.34
CA ILE A 108 39.19 -24.68 -12.48
C ILE A 108 38.99 -25.58 -13.69
N HIS A 109 37.78 -25.60 -14.26
CA HIS A 109 37.53 -26.35 -15.50
C HIS A 109 38.28 -25.71 -16.68
N GLU A 110 38.68 -26.53 -17.66
CA GLU A 110 39.49 -26.06 -18.80
C GLU A 110 38.86 -24.87 -19.55
N HIS A 111 37.60 -24.96 -19.99
CA HIS A 111 36.91 -23.84 -20.67
C HIS A 111 36.69 -22.57 -19.79
N GLN A 112 36.95 -22.63 -18.49
CA GLN A 112 36.90 -21.48 -17.57
C GLN A 112 38.32 -20.92 -17.28
N ASN A 113 39.38 -21.60 -17.73
CA ASN A 113 40.77 -21.28 -17.42
C ASN A 113 41.35 -20.26 -18.42
N CYS A 114 40.74 -19.08 -18.48
CA CYS A 114 41.03 -18.05 -19.48
C CYS A 114 42.51 -17.65 -19.55
N MET A 115 43.21 -17.70 -18.41
CA MET A 115 44.65 -17.39 -18.34
C MET A 115 45.54 -18.51 -18.90
N LYS A 116 45.14 -19.78 -18.82
CA LYS A 116 45.87 -20.91 -19.44
C LYS A 116 45.83 -20.82 -20.97
N TYR A 117 44.68 -20.44 -21.52
CA TYR A 117 44.45 -20.30 -22.96
C TYR A 117 44.81 -18.91 -23.53
N GLY A 118 45.59 -18.13 -22.77
CA GLY A 118 46.25 -16.94 -23.28
C GLY A 118 45.38 -15.68 -23.39
N ARG A 119 44.31 -15.54 -22.59
CA ARG A 119 43.55 -14.28 -22.51
C ARG A 119 44.49 -13.12 -22.11
N PRO A 120 44.62 -12.06 -22.94
CA PRO A 120 45.65 -11.03 -22.75
C PRO A 120 45.23 -9.94 -21.77
N ASP A 121 43.94 -9.70 -21.58
CA ASP A 121 43.41 -8.70 -20.68
C ASP A 121 43.09 -9.30 -19.29
N THR A 122 43.65 -8.70 -18.25
CA THR A 122 43.49 -9.14 -16.85
C THR A 122 42.57 -8.23 -16.02
N GLY A 123 42.07 -7.14 -16.62
CA GLY A 123 41.26 -6.13 -15.95
C GLY A 123 39.93 -6.65 -15.40
N PHE A 124 39.35 -7.68 -16.02
CA PHE A 124 38.08 -8.30 -15.58
C PHE A 124 38.19 -8.93 -14.18
N MET A 125 39.38 -9.34 -13.74
CA MET A 125 39.62 -9.88 -12.39
C MET A 125 39.73 -8.78 -11.32
N LYS A 126 39.84 -7.50 -11.70
CA LYS A 126 40.16 -6.38 -10.80
C LYS A 126 38.90 -5.63 -10.33
N TRP A 127 37.84 -6.36 -10.02
CA TRP A 127 36.55 -5.80 -9.60
C TRP A 127 36.00 -6.55 -8.39
N ARG A 128 35.27 -5.84 -7.51
CA ARG A 128 34.41 -6.43 -6.48
C ARG A 128 33.01 -5.86 -6.59
N TRP A 129 32.03 -6.62 -6.13
CA TRP A 129 30.70 -6.08 -5.91
C TRP A 129 30.72 -5.15 -4.70
N GLN A 130 29.98 -4.06 -4.80
CA GLN A 130 29.74 -3.13 -3.72
C GLN A 130 28.23 -2.87 -3.63
N PRO A 131 27.55 -3.44 -2.63
CA PRO A 131 26.14 -3.16 -2.40
C PRO A 131 25.91 -1.68 -2.09
N ASP A 132 24.74 -1.16 -2.46
CA ASP A 132 24.40 0.26 -2.27
C ASP A 132 24.25 0.65 -0.79
N GLY A 133 23.86 -0.30 0.08
CA GLY A 133 23.50 -0.05 1.47
C GLY A 133 24.47 -0.59 2.54
N CYS A 134 25.53 -1.32 2.17
CA CYS A 134 26.57 -1.76 3.09
C CYS A 134 27.86 -2.20 2.38
N GLU A 135 28.94 -2.37 3.14
CA GLU A 135 30.09 -3.13 2.64
C GLU A 135 29.81 -4.64 2.65
N LEU A 136 29.94 -5.29 1.49
CA LEU A 136 30.11 -6.75 1.41
C LEU A 136 31.58 -7.10 1.66
N PRO A 137 31.93 -7.80 2.75
CA PRO A 137 33.31 -8.16 3.03
C PRO A 137 33.83 -9.17 2.00
N ILE A 138 35.09 -9.01 1.60
CA ILE A 138 35.80 -9.98 0.74
C ILE A 138 35.78 -11.37 1.40
N PHE A 139 35.52 -12.41 0.61
CA PHE A 139 35.44 -13.80 1.04
C PHE A 139 36.60 -14.21 1.93
N ASN A 140 36.26 -14.57 3.17
CA ASN A 140 37.20 -15.12 4.14
C ASN A 140 37.03 -16.65 4.18
N PRO A 141 37.96 -17.43 3.58
CA PRO A 141 37.82 -18.88 3.48
C PRO A 141 37.88 -19.60 4.83
N ALA A 142 38.66 -19.08 5.79
CA ALA A 142 38.73 -19.66 7.13
C ALA A 142 37.41 -19.42 7.88
N GLN A 143 36.84 -18.22 7.77
CA GLN A 143 35.54 -17.91 8.37
C GLN A 143 34.41 -18.75 7.75
N PHE A 144 34.41 -18.94 6.42
CA PHE A 144 33.45 -19.81 5.75
C PHE A 144 33.53 -21.23 6.31
N LEU A 145 34.72 -21.83 6.32
CA LEU A 145 34.96 -23.19 6.81
C LEU A 145 34.58 -23.38 8.28
N GLU A 146 34.76 -22.37 9.14
CA GLU A 146 34.27 -22.41 10.52
C GLU A 146 32.73 -22.38 10.60
N ILE A 147 32.06 -21.56 9.77
CA ILE A 147 30.58 -21.49 9.75
C ILE A 147 29.95 -22.80 9.25
N VAL A 148 30.62 -23.49 8.32
CA VAL A 148 30.19 -24.79 7.79
C VAL A 148 30.86 -26.00 8.47
N ARG A 149 31.56 -25.78 9.59
CA ARG A 149 32.22 -26.85 10.36
C ARG A 149 31.20 -27.91 10.79
N GLY A 150 31.47 -29.17 10.42
CA GLY A 150 30.60 -30.31 10.72
C GLY A 150 29.29 -30.36 9.93
N LYS A 151 29.14 -29.55 8.86
CA LYS A 151 27.95 -29.47 8.01
C LYS A 151 28.20 -29.97 6.59
N SER A 152 27.15 -29.92 5.79
CA SER A 152 27.10 -30.41 4.42
C SER A 152 26.41 -29.39 3.48
N MET A 153 26.88 -29.30 2.23
CA MET A 153 26.33 -28.39 1.22
C MET A 153 26.26 -29.07 -0.15
N ALA A 154 25.15 -28.91 -0.86
CA ALA A 154 24.92 -29.43 -2.21
C ALA A 154 24.63 -28.30 -3.21
N PHE A 155 25.29 -28.33 -4.37
CA PHE A 155 24.92 -27.56 -5.55
C PHE A 155 24.09 -28.45 -6.49
N VAL A 156 22.91 -28.01 -6.90
CA VAL A 156 21.93 -28.80 -7.68
C VAL A 156 21.52 -28.01 -8.92
N GLY A 157 21.94 -28.43 -10.11
CA GLY A 157 21.55 -27.69 -11.31
C GLY A 157 22.42 -27.88 -12.55
N ASP A 158 22.49 -26.79 -13.33
CA ASP A 158 23.27 -26.68 -14.58
C ASP A 158 24.76 -26.35 -14.38
N SER A 159 25.49 -26.29 -15.51
CA SER A 159 26.93 -26.00 -15.58
C SER A 159 27.36 -24.67 -14.95
N VAL A 160 26.46 -23.69 -14.87
CA VAL A 160 26.74 -22.40 -14.24
C VAL A 160 26.69 -22.52 -12.71
N GLY A 161 25.88 -23.44 -12.17
CA GLY A 161 25.96 -23.85 -10.76
C GLY A 161 27.28 -24.53 -10.42
N ARG A 162 27.74 -25.44 -11.29
CA ARG A 162 29.06 -26.08 -11.16
C ARG A 162 30.21 -25.08 -11.19
N ASN A 163 30.12 -24.05 -12.04
CA ASN A 163 31.10 -22.97 -12.13
C ASN A 163 31.25 -22.20 -10.79
N GLN A 164 30.16 -21.98 -10.04
CA GLN A 164 30.19 -21.36 -8.70
C GLN A 164 30.88 -22.27 -7.67
N MET A 165 30.54 -23.55 -7.67
CA MET A 165 31.13 -24.56 -6.79
C MET A 165 32.65 -24.66 -7.00
N GLN A 166 33.12 -24.57 -8.25
CA GLN A 166 34.55 -24.58 -8.58
C GLN A 166 35.27 -23.32 -8.07
N SER A 167 34.66 -22.13 -8.21
CA SER A 167 35.15 -20.90 -7.56
C SER A 167 35.26 -21.06 -6.03
N LEU A 168 34.25 -21.67 -5.39
CA LEU A 168 34.25 -21.89 -3.94
C LEU A 168 35.42 -22.78 -3.52
N ILE A 169 35.66 -23.90 -4.22
CA ILE A 169 36.82 -24.77 -3.95
C ILE A 169 38.14 -24.00 -4.10
N CYS A 170 38.27 -23.14 -5.11
CA CYS A 170 39.47 -22.32 -5.31
C CYS A 170 39.70 -21.31 -4.17
N LEU A 171 38.64 -20.62 -3.73
CA LEU A 171 38.72 -19.68 -2.62
C LEU A 171 39.09 -20.38 -1.30
N LEU A 172 38.51 -21.57 -1.05
CA LEU A 172 38.77 -22.38 0.14
C LEU A 172 40.17 -23.03 0.16
N SER A 173 40.73 -23.34 -1.02
CA SER A 173 42.08 -23.92 -1.18
C SER A 173 43.20 -23.02 -0.63
N ARG A 174 42.92 -21.75 -0.33
CA ARG A 174 43.79 -20.82 0.39
C ARG A 174 43.99 -21.20 1.87
N VAL A 175 43.20 -22.13 2.41
CA VAL A 175 43.23 -22.61 3.80
C VAL A 175 43.44 -24.13 3.86
N GLU A 176 42.63 -24.90 3.16
CA GLU A 176 42.72 -26.36 3.10
C GLU A 176 42.27 -26.83 1.70
N TYR A 177 42.98 -27.80 1.12
CA TYR A 177 42.52 -28.48 -0.09
C TYR A 177 41.55 -29.62 0.29
N PRO A 178 40.40 -29.76 -0.38
CA PRO A 178 39.51 -30.88 -0.15
C PRO A 178 40.10 -32.19 -0.67
N ILE A 179 39.67 -33.31 -0.08
CA ILE A 179 39.83 -34.65 -0.64
C ILE A 179 38.53 -35.09 -1.33
N ASP A 180 38.65 -35.79 -2.45
CA ASP A 180 37.51 -36.45 -3.09
C ASP A 180 37.09 -37.66 -2.22
N VAL A 181 35.79 -37.75 -1.92
CA VAL A 181 35.15 -38.82 -1.15
C VAL A 181 33.91 -39.36 -1.87
N SER A 182 33.84 -39.18 -3.19
CA SER A 182 32.78 -39.70 -4.05
C SER A 182 32.74 -41.23 -3.99
N TYR A 183 31.58 -41.80 -3.69
CA TYR A 183 31.37 -43.25 -3.62
C TYR A 183 31.11 -43.89 -5.00
N THR A 184 31.03 -43.07 -6.05
CA THR A 184 30.76 -43.45 -7.44
C THR A 184 31.81 -42.77 -8.34
N PRO A 185 32.26 -43.41 -9.44
CA PRO A 185 33.09 -42.78 -10.44
C PRO A 185 32.33 -41.81 -11.35
N ASP A 186 31.00 -41.69 -11.20
CA ASP A 186 30.16 -40.78 -11.98
C ASP A 186 30.68 -39.33 -11.94
N GLU A 187 30.54 -38.62 -13.06
CA GLU A 187 30.89 -37.20 -13.21
C GLU A 187 29.67 -36.28 -13.03
N TYR A 188 28.46 -36.84 -13.08
CA TYR A 188 27.21 -36.13 -12.77
C TYR A 188 26.98 -35.94 -11.27
N PHE A 189 27.68 -36.70 -10.42
CA PHE A 189 27.71 -36.52 -8.97
C PHE A 189 29.15 -36.58 -8.43
N LYS A 190 29.58 -35.52 -7.73
CA LYS A 190 30.86 -35.51 -7.00
C LYS A 190 30.66 -35.03 -5.56
N ARG A 191 31.50 -35.56 -4.65
CA ARG A 191 31.50 -35.24 -3.22
C ARG A 191 32.93 -35.03 -2.70
N TRP A 192 33.17 -33.89 -2.08
CA TRP A 192 34.45 -33.48 -1.52
C TRP A 192 34.33 -33.25 -0.01
N ARG A 193 35.41 -33.52 0.73
CA ARG A 193 35.47 -33.30 2.17
C ARG A 193 36.68 -32.46 2.54
N TYR A 194 36.49 -31.52 3.45
CA TYR A 194 37.53 -30.73 4.12
C TYR A 194 37.78 -31.36 5.50
N PRO A 195 38.81 -32.21 5.68
CA PRO A 195 38.92 -33.06 6.86
C PRO A 195 39.05 -32.27 8.16
N SER A 196 39.83 -31.18 8.17
CA SER A 196 40.07 -30.37 9.37
C SER A 196 38.82 -29.63 9.87
N TYR A 197 37.83 -29.45 9.01
CA TYR A 197 36.56 -28.79 9.31
C TYR A 197 35.37 -29.75 9.38
N ASN A 198 35.56 -31.02 9.01
CA ASN A 198 34.46 -31.98 8.82
C ASN A 198 33.33 -31.42 7.93
N PHE A 199 33.67 -30.57 6.95
CA PHE A 199 32.72 -29.99 6.01
C PHE A 199 32.67 -30.85 4.74
N THR A 200 31.46 -31.12 4.24
CA THR A 200 31.23 -31.89 3.01
C THR A 200 30.54 -31.03 1.95
N LEU A 201 31.11 -30.98 0.75
CA LEU A 201 30.58 -30.26 -0.40
C LEU A 201 30.24 -31.24 -1.52
N ALA A 202 29.07 -31.15 -2.11
CA ALA A 202 28.64 -32.00 -3.22
C ALA A 202 28.05 -31.20 -4.38
N THR A 203 28.01 -31.83 -5.55
CA THR A 203 27.34 -31.29 -6.74
C THR A 203 26.50 -32.37 -7.43
N PHE A 204 25.30 -31.99 -7.88
CA PHE A 204 24.34 -32.83 -8.61
C PHE A 204 24.03 -32.16 -9.96
N TRP A 205 24.35 -32.86 -11.04
CA TRP A 205 24.03 -32.41 -12.39
C TRP A 205 22.58 -32.70 -12.74
N THR A 206 21.77 -31.65 -12.84
CA THR A 206 20.34 -31.74 -13.22
C THR A 206 19.93 -30.45 -13.94
N PRO A 207 20.30 -30.29 -15.23
CA PRO A 207 20.22 -29.01 -15.94
C PRO A 207 18.81 -28.44 -16.10
N HIS A 208 17.78 -29.29 -15.97
CA HIS A 208 16.36 -28.91 -16.05
C HIS A 208 15.61 -29.06 -14.72
N LEU A 209 16.27 -29.49 -13.62
CA LEU A 209 15.76 -29.76 -12.26
C LEU A 209 14.70 -30.87 -12.13
N VAL A 210 13.88 -31.09 -13.17
CA VAL A 210 12.94 -32.20 -13.30
C VAL A 210 13.55 -33.35 -14.06
N LYS A 211 12.88 -34.52 -14.00
CA LYS A 211 13.29 -35.69 -14.77
C LYS A 211 13.39 -35.35 -16.25
N ALA A 212 14.57 -35.53 -16.81
CA ALA A 212 14.88 -35.24 -18.20
C ALA A 212 15.73 -36.37 -18.82
N GLY A 213 15.70 -36.47 -20.14
CA GLY A 213 16.56 -37.37 -20.89
C GLY A 213 16.78 -36.88 -22.32
N GLU A 214 17.98 -37.04 -22.84
CA GLU A 214 18.30 -36.75 -24.24
C GLU A 214 17.62 -37.80 -25.13
N ALA A 215 16.77 -37.34 -26.06
CA ALA A 215 15.97 -38.16 -26.96
C ALA A 215 16.68 -38.42 -28.30
N ASP A 216 17.42 -37.42 -28.77
CA ASP A 216 18.29 -37.46 -29.94
C ASP A 216 19.45 -36.49 -29.67
N ALA A 217 20.69 -36.96 -29.79
CA ALA A 217 21.89 -36.15 -29.54
C ALA A 217 22.19 -35.14 -30.66
N ASN A 218 21.66 -35.36 -31.87
CA ASN A 218 21.77 -34.39 -32.95
C ASN A 218 20.63 -33.37 -32.82
N GLY A 219 19.39 -33.82 -32.84
CA GLY A 219 18.20 -32.98 -32.70
C GLY A 219 18.05 -31.93 -33.81
N PRO A 220 17.05 -31.04 -33.69
CA PRO A 220 16.77 -30.01 -34.71
C PRO A 220 17.91 -28.99 -34.93
N THR A 221 18.74 -28.77 -33.92
CA THR A 221 19.72 -27.66 -33.84
C THR A 221 21.17 -28.12 -33.67
N GLN A 222 21.48 -29.42 -33.89
CA GLN A 222 22.80 -30.02 -33.63
C GLN A 222 23.28 -29.87 -32.17
N THR A 223 22.35 -29.64 -31.24
CA THR A 223 22.58 -29.46 -29.80
C THR A 223 21.66 -30.34 -28.95
N GLY A 224 21.15 -31.41 -29.53
CA GLY A 224 20.32 -32.39 -28.85
C GLY A 224 18.87 -31.95 -28.62
N LEU A 225 17.98 -32.93 -28.49
CA LEU A 225 16.57 -32.79 -28.19
C LEU A 225 16.26 -33.46 -26.85
N PHE A 226 15.66 -32.74 -25.90
CA PHE A 226 15.46 -33.22 -24.53
C PHE A 226 13.98 -33.50 -24.22
N ASN A 227 13.67 -34.68 -23.70
CA ASN A 227 12.35 -35.00 -23.14
C ASN A 227 12.30 -34.53 -21.68
N LEU A 228 11.42 -33.58 -21.35
CA LEU A 228 11.22 -33.04 -20.00
C LEU A 228 9.86 -33.49 -19.45
N TYR A 229 9.88 -34.19 -18.32
CA TYR A 229 8.67 -34.64 -17.62
C TYR A 229 8.31 -33.61 -16.55
N LEU A 230 7.43 -32.67 -16.91
CA LEU A 230 7.19 -31.44 -16.15
C LEU A 230 6.46 -31.67 -14.81
N ASP A 231 5.93 -32.88 -14.59
CA ASP A 231 5.24 -33.31 -13.37
C ASP A 231 5.97 -34.43 -12.60
N GLU A 232 7.04 -35.01 -13.13
CA GLU A 232 7.87 -36.04 -12.47
C GLU A 232 9.14 -35.45 -11.83
N PHE A 233 9.50 -35.91 -10.63
CA PHE A 233 10.72 -35.50 -9.94
C PHE A 233 11.96 -36.20 -10.51
N ASP A 234 13.11 -35.53 -10.49
CA ASP A 234 14.40 -36.18 -10.76
C ASP A 234 14.93 -36.85 -9.49
N GLU A 235 14.84 -38.17 -9.44
CA GLU A 235 15.28 -39.00 -8.30
C GLU A 235 16.80 -38.90 -8.07
N GLY A 236 17.61 -38.51 -9.06
CA GLY A 236 19.07 -38.44 -8.97
C GLY A 236 19.56 -37.50 -7.85
N TRP A 237 18.88 -36.38 -7.65
CA TRP A 237 19.15 -35.44 -6.56
C TRP A 237 18.09 -35.46 -5.46
N THR A 238 16.80 -35.58 -5.80
CA THR A 238 15.71 -35.45 -4.81
C THR A 238 15.72 -36.55 -3.75
N SER A 239 16.23 -37.74 -4.06
CA SER A 239 16.37 -38.86 -3.11
C SER A 239 17.52 -38.67 -2.10
N GLN A 240 18.45 -37.75 -2.35
CA GLN A 240 19.70 -37.61 -1.58
C GLN A 240 19.76 -36.32 -0.76
N ILE A 241 19.04 -35.25 -1.14
CA ILE A 241 19.15 -33.95 -0.45
C ILE A 241 18.73 -33.95 1.02
N GLU A 242 18.06 -34.98 1.54
CA GLU A 242 17.72 -35.07 2.97
C GLU A 242 18.96 -35.09 3.89
N GLU A 243 20.14 -35.52 3.41
CA GLU A 243 21.38 -35.50 4.21
C GLU A 243 22.06 -34.12 4.28
N PHE A 244 21.62 -33.13 3.50
CA PHE A 244 22.32 -31.85 3.32
C PHE A 244 21.76 -30.70 4.17
N ASP A 245 22.63 -29.98 4.89
CA ASP A 245 22.27 -28.78 5.66
C ASP A 245 21.92 -27.58 4.76
N TYR A 246 22.55 -27.50 3.58
CA TYR A 246 22.39 -26.42 2.62
C TYR A 246 22.25 -26.97 1.20
N VAL A 247 21.20 -26.57 0.47
CA VAL A 247 20.97 -26.96 -0.93
C VAL A 247 20.88 -25.70 -1.77
N ILE A 248 21.77 -25.51 -2.75
CA ILE A 248 21.77 -24.37 -3.67
C ILE A 248 21.28 -24.88 -5.03
N ILE A 249 20.09 -24.44 -5.46
CA ILE A 249 19.43 -24.88 -6.69
C ILE A 249 19.50 -23.81 -7.79
N ASN A 250 19.76 -24.24 -9.04
CA ASN A 250 19.79 -23.35 -10.21
C ASN A 250 19.47 -24.06 -11.53
N ALA A 251 18.83 -23.35 -12.46
CA ALA A 251 18.76 -23.73 -13.87
C ALA A 251 18.43 -22.52 -14.74
N GLY A 252 18.71 -22.61 -16.05
CA GLY A 252 18.40 -21.55 -17.02
C GLY A 252 18.79 -21.92 -18.45
N HIS A 253 20.09 -21.95 -18.73
CA HIS A 253 20.63 -21.99 -20.09
C HIS A 253 20.22 -23.22 -20.90
N TRP A 254 19.95 -24.35 -20.23
CA TRP A 254 19.53 -25.59 -20.88
C TRP A 254 18.09 -25.57 -21.42
N PHE A 255 17.28 -24.58 -21.04
CA PHE A 255 15.93 -24.38 -21.60
C PHE A 255 15.93 -23.65 -22.96
N TYR A 256 17.10 -23.17 -23.42
CA TYR A 256 17.28 -22.65 -24.78
C TYR A 256 17.40 -23.78 -25.82
N ARG A 257 17.70 -25.01 -25.41
CA ARG A 257 17.79 -26.18 -26.29
C ARG A 257 16.38 -26.71 -26.64
N PRO A 258 16.21 -27.37 -27.80
CA PRO A 258 14.95 -28.03 -28.14
C PRO A 258 14.48 -29.00 -27.05
N CYS A 259 13.23 -28.88 -26.63
CA CYS A 259 12.64 -29.67 -25.56
C CYS A 259 11.26 -30.20 -25.97
N VAL A 260 10.92 -31.45 -25.64
CA VAL A 260 9.54 -31.98 -25.71
C VAL A 260 8.99 -32.07 -24.29
N TYR A 261 7.79 -31.54 -24.08
CA TYR A 261 7.19 -31.43 -22.75
C TYR A 261 6.15 -32.53 -22.54
N TYR A 262 6.32 -33.28 -21.44
CA TYR A 262 5.40 -34.32 -21.02
C TYR A 262 4.73 -33.95 -19.69
N GLU A 263 3.44 -34.23 -19.58
CA GLU A 263 2.70 -34.30 -18.32
C GLU A 263 1.84 -35.58 -18.33
N ASN A 264 1.78 -36.31 -17.21
CA ASN A 264 1.19 -37.66 -17.14
C ASN A 264 1.69 -38.61 -18.24
N ARG A 265 2.95 -38.45 -18.65
CA ARG A 265 3.61 -39.15 -19.77
C ARG A 265 2.95 -38.97 -21.15
N GLN A 266 2.14 -37.93 -21.33
CA GLN A 266 1.61 -37.51 -22.61
C GLN A 266 2.27 -36.20 -23.06
N VAL A 267 2.51 -36.05 -24.37
CA VAL A 267 3.09 -34.82 -24.94
C VAL A 267 2.04 -33.70 -24.83
N VAL A 268 2.37 -32.63 -24.12
CA VAL A 268 1.52 -31.43 -23.99
C VAL A 268 1.96 -30.28 -24.90
N GLY A 269 3.13 -30.41 -25.53
CA GLY A 269 3.72 -29.46 -26.46
C GLY A 269 5.24 -29.64 -26.51
N CYS A 270 5.93 -28.72 -27.17
CA CYS A 270 7.39 -28.71 -27.22
C CYS A 270 7.93 -27.28 -27.35
N ARG A 271 9.25 -27.13 -27.42
CA ARG A 271 9.96 -25.91 -27.77
C ARG A 271 10.96 -26.23 -28.87
N PHE A 272 10.79 -25.64 -30.04
CA PHE A 272 11.65 -25.82 -31.22
C PHE A 272 11.96 -27.29 -31.59
N CYS A 273 11.02 -28.21 -31.35
CA CYS A 273 11.24 -29.64 -31.59
C CYS A 273 11.09 -30.07 -33.06
N LEU A 274 10.43 -29.26 -33.89
CA LEU A 274 10.10 -29.55 -35.31
C LEU A 274 9.37 -30.89 -35.54
N LEU A 275 8.68 -31.42 -34.53
CA LEU A 275 7.88 -32.66 -34.64
C LEU A 275 6.50 -32.35 -35.24
N GLU A 276 6.08 -33.15 -36.22
CA GLU A 276 4.73 -33.05 -36.78
C GLU A 276 3.65 -33.33 -35.73
N ASN A 277 2.55 -32.57 -35.77
CA ASN A 277 1.41 -32.66 -34.85
C ASN A 277 1.72 -32.37 -33.36
N VAL A 278 2.82 -31.68 -33.05
CA VAL A 278 3.13 -31.19 -31.70
C VAL A 278 3.15 -29.65 -31.69
N THR A 279 2.44 -29.03 -30.74
CA THR A 279 2.38 -27.56 -30.61
C THR A 279 3.68 -27.00 -30.01
N ASP A 280 4.30 -26.01 -30.68
CA ASP A 280 5.40 -25.23 -30.11
C ASP A 280 4.86 -24.25 -29.05
N LEU A 281 5.49 -24.23 -27.88
CA LEU A 281 5.12 -23.46 -26.70
C LEU A 281 6.28 -22.55 -26.29
N PRO A 282 6.00 -21.38 -25.71
CA PRO A 282 7.06 -20.48 -25.23
C PRO A 282 7.99 -21.16 -24.21
N MET A 283 9.28 -20.83 -24.25
CA MET A 283 10.30 -21.37 -23.35
C MET A 283 9.90 -21.31 -21.86
N TYR A 284 9.28 -20.20 -21.44
CA TYR A 284 8.85 -19.98 -20.06
C TYR A 284 7.74 -20.94 -19.59
N PHE A 285 7.02 -21.62 -20.50
CA PHE A 285 6.03 -22.65 -20.13
C PHE A 285 6.68 -23.84 -19.44
N GLY A 286 7.67 -24.45 -20.10
CA GLY A 286 8.41 -25.60 -19.55
C GLY A 286 9.23 -25.20 -18.33
N TYR A 287 9.88 -24.04 -18.40
CA TYR A 287 10.70 -23.48 -17.33
C TYR A 287 9.92 -23.25 -16.02
N ARG A 288 8.75 -22.61 -16.12
CA ARG A 288 7.85 -22.36 -14.97
C ARG A 288 7.41 -23.65 -14.30
N LYS A 289 6.99 -24.63 -15.10
CA LYS A 289 6.55 -25.94 -14.58
C LYS A 289 7.71 -26.74 -13.97
N ALA A 290 8.91 -26.66 -14.57
CA ALA A 290 10.09 -27.31 -14.03
C ALA A 290 10.47 -26.79 -12.63
N PHE A 291 10.53 -25.47 -12.45
CA PHE A 291 10.77 -24.87 -11.13
C PHE A 291 9.67 -25.20 -10.11
N ARG A 292 8.40 -25.15 -10.53
CA ARG A 292 7.27 -25.54 -9.68
C ARG A 292 7.39 -26.98 -9.18
N THR A 293 7.73 -27.91 -10.07
CA THR A 293 7.87 -29.35 -9.74
C THR A 293 9.12 -29.62 -8.90
N ALA A 294 10.26 -28.98 -9.18
CA ALA A 294 11.47 -29.09 -8.37
C ALA A 294 11.25 -28.56 -6.94
N PHE A 295 10.59 -27.41 -6.77
CA PHE A 295 10.25 -26.88 -5.46
C PHE A 295 9.19 -27.73 -4.74
N ARG A 296 8.20 -28.28 -5.46
CA ARG A 296 7.24 -29.25 -4.93
C ARG A 296 7.95 -30.52 -4.42
N ALA A 297 9.05 -30.94 -5.05
CA ALA A 297 9.85 -32.06 -4.56
C ALA A 297 10.44 -31.74 -3.18
N ILE A 298 11.16 -30.62 -3.04
CA ILE A 298 11.74 -30.15 -1.77
C ILE A 298 10.66 -29.96 -0.69
N ASN A 299 9.52 -29.35 -1.06
CA ASN A 299 8.37 -29.17 -0.16
C ASN A 299 7.65 -30.48 0.18
N SER A 300 7.88 -31.57 -0.54
CA SER A 300 7.23 -32.87 -0.25
C SER A 300 8.03 -33.74 0.72
N LEU A 301 9.35 -33.59 0.78
CA LEU A 301 10.26 -34.35 1.66
C LEU A 301 9.95 -34.16 3.16
N ASP A 302 9.84 -35.27 3.88
CA ASP A 302 9.46 -35.30 5.30
C ASP A 302 10.65 -35.09 6.24
N ASN A 303 11.83 -35.62 5.91
CA ASN A 303 13.01 -35.55 6.79
C ASN A 303 13.97 -34.41 6.44
N TYR A 304 13.87 -33.81 5.24
CA TYR A 304 14.66 -32.61 4.93
C TYR A 304 14.42 -31.48 5.95
N LYS A 305 15.50 -30.94 6.52
CA LYS A 305 15.50 -29.80 7.47
C LYS A 305 16.51 -28.70 7.10
N GLY A 306 17.20 -28.86 5.97
CA GLY A 306 18.20 -27.90 5.49
C GLY A 306 17.60 -26.57 5.02
N ILE A 307 18.48 -25.66 4.63
CA ILE A 307 18.12 -24.39 4.01
C ILE A 307 18.33 -24.48 2.50
N THR A 308 17.26 -24.26 1.74
CA THR A 308 17.30 -24.23 0.28
C THR A 308 17.52 -22.81 -0.23
N PHE A 309 18.56 -22.60 -1.01
CA PHE A 309 18.88 -21.35 -1.70
C PHE A 309 18.54 -21.49 -3.19
N LEU A 310 17.71 -20.60 -3.75
CA LEU A 310 17.63 -20.43 -5.20
C LEU A 310 18.73 -19.45 -5.64
N ARG A 311 19.64 -19.87 -6.52
CA ARG A 311 20.57 -18.98 -7.22
C ARG A 311 19.92 -18.54 -8.53
N THR A 312 19.66 -17.25 -8.68
CA THR A 312 18.88 -16.69 -9.80
C THR A 312 19.61 -16.74 -11.14
N PHE A 313 18.89 -16.57 -12.24
CA PHE A 313 19.41 -16.68 -13.60
C PHE A 313 20.56 -15.67 -13.86
N ALA A 314 21.71 -16.14 -14.34
CA ALA A 314 22.84 -15.28 -14.71
C ALA A 314 22.83 -15.11 -16.23
N PRO A 315 22.56 -13.91 -16.78
CA PRO A 315 22.37 -13.73 -18.22
C PRO A 315 23.64 -13.96 -19.04
N PRO A 316 23.54 -14.48 -20.28
CA PRO A 316 24.64 -14.54 -21.24
C PRO A 316 24.80 -13.21 -22.00
N HIS A 317 26.01 -12.93 -22.48
CA HIS A 317 26.37 -11.64 -23.11
C HIS A 317 26.86 -11.77 -24.56
N PHE A 318 26.11 -12.44 -25.43
CA PHE A 318 26.43 -12.50 -26.86
C PHE A 318 26.19 -11.15 -27.56
N GLU A 319 27.16 -10.72 -28.37
CA GLU A 319 27.10 -9.52 -29.21
C GLU A 319 27.34 -9.89 -30.68
N ASN A 320 26.70 -9.15 -31.59
CA ASN A 320 26.88 -9.26 -33.05
C ASN A 320 26.49 -10.62 -33.67
N GLY A 321 25.76 -11.45 -32.92
CA GLY A 321 25.22 -12.74 -33.35
C GLY A 321 24.62 -13.48 -32.16
N GLU A 322 23.87 -14.55 -32.42
CA GLU A 322 23.48 -15.50 -31.37
C GLU A 322 24.61 -16.51 -31.12
N TRP A 323 24.45 -17.37 -30.10
CA TRP A 323 25.46 -18.34 -29.68
C TRP A 323 25.88 -19.34 -30.78
N ASP A 324 25.01 -19.59 -31.76
CA ASP A 324 25.22 -20.44 -32.93
C ASP A 324 25.49 -19.65 -34.23
N ASN A 325 25.25 -18.34 -34.23
CA ASN A 325 25.33 -17.43 -35.38
C ASN A 325 26.47 -16.42 -35.25
N GLY A 326 27.63 -16.87 -34.74
CA GLY A 326 28.86 -16.08 -34.71
C GLY A 326 28.92 -14.98 -33.64
N GLY A 327 28.03 -15.00 -32.65
CA GLY A 327 28.07 -14.08 -31.52
C GLY A 327 29.33 -14.22 -30.68
N ASP A 328 29.77 -13.13 -30.05
CA ASP A 328 30.94 -13.09 -29.17
C ASP A 328 30.77 -12.05 -28.04
N CYS A 329 31.56 -12.14 -26.98
CA CYS A 329 31.54 -11.31 -25.77
C CYS A 329 32.89 -10.59 -25.63
N VAL A 330 33.14 -9.62 -26.51
CA VAL A 330 34.46 -8.98 -26.66
C VAL A 330 34.73 -7.81 -25.72
N ARG A 331 33.75 -7.44 -24.87
CA ARG A 331 33.90 -6.36 -23.88
C ARG A 331 34.97 -6.69 -22.83
N ARG A 332 35.69 -5.66 -22.38
CA ARG A 332 36.83 -5.77 -21.45
C ARG A 332 36.66 -4.99 -20.15
N ARG A 333 35.46 -4.51 -19.90
CA ARG A 333 35.04 -3.84 -18.65
C ARG A 333 33.60 -4.22 -18.31
N PRO A 334 33.21 -4.16 -17.03
CA PRO A 334 31.82 -4.19 -16.63
C PRO A 334 31.00 -3.11 -17.35
N PHE A 335 29.71 -3.37 -17.48
CA PHE A 335 28.73 -2.30 -17.58
C PHE A 335 28.58 -1.61 -16.22
N ARG A 336 28.22 -0.34 -16.24
CA ARG A 336 27.54 0.31 -15.10
C ARG A 336 26.07 -0.06 -15.10
N SER A 337 25.39 0.08 -13.97
CA SER A 337 23.95 -0.19 -13.82
C SER A 337 23.06 0.53 -14.83
N ASN A 338 23.51 1.66 -15.40
CA ASN A 338 22.77 2.42 -16.41
C ASN A 338 23.12 2.04 -17.87
N GLU A 339 24.17 1.26 -18.12
CA GLU A 339 24.62 0.94 -19.49
C GLU A 339 23.91 -0.30 -20.09
N THR A 340 23.19 -1.07 -19.27
CA THR A 340 22.41 -2.24 -19.71
C THR A 340 21.23 -2.49 -18.76
N SER A 341 20.21 -3.19 -19.26
CA SER A 341 18.94 -3.49 -18.58
C SER A 341 18.58 -4.96 -18.78
N LEU A 342 17.93 -5.58 -17.79
CA LEU A 342 17.45 -6.95 -17.90
C LEU A 342 16.14 -6.95 -18.71
N GLU A 343 16.21 -7.42 -19.96
CA GLU A 343 15.09 -7.33 -20.90
C GLU A 343 14.78 -8.68 -21.59
N GLY A 344 13.62 -8.73 -22.26
CA GLY A 344 13.20 -9.86 -23.10
C GLY A 344 13.19 -11.20 -22.36
N VAL A 345 13.73 -12.24 -23.00
CA VAL A 345 13.75 -13.62 -22.46
C VAL A 345 14.48 -13.70 -21.12
N ASN A 346 15.55 -12.92 -20.92
CA ASN A 346 16.33 -12.93 -19.68
C ASN A 346 15.50 -12.39 -18.49
N PHE A 347 14.67 -11.38 -18.73
CA PHE A 347 13.71 -10.86 -17.74
C PHE A 347 12.60 -11.87 -17.41
N GLU A 348 12.01 -12.51 -18.42
CA GLU A 348 10.97 -13.52 -18.25
C GLU A 348 11.44 -14.76 -17.45
N LEU A 349 12.67 -15.21 -17.69
CA LEU A 349 13.28 -16.31 -16.92
C LEU A 349 13.56 -15.89 -15.46
N TYR A 350 14.01 -14.66 -15.22
CA TYR A 350 14.21 -14.14 -13.86
C TYR A 350 12.89 -14.00 -13.09
N MET A 351 11.89 -13.35 -13.68
CA MET A 351 10.58 -13.17 -13.05
C MET A 351 9.87 -14.49 -12.79
N THR A 352 9.94 -15.45 -13.73
CA THR A 352 9.38 -16.79 -13.54
C THR A 352 10.05 -17.55 -12.38
N GLN A 353 11.36 -17.40 -12.19
CA GLN A 353 12.06 -17.94 -11.01
C GLN A 353 11.55 -17.33 -9.70
N LEU A 354 11.39 -16.00 -9.64
CA LEU A 354 10.92 -15.31 -8.44
C LEU A 354 9.47 -15.68 -8.09
N GLU A 355 8.59 -15.83 -9.07
CA GLU A 355 7.20 -16.22 -8.87
C GLU A 355 7.07 -17.62 -8.26
N GLU A 356 7.69 -18.63 -8.87
CA GLU A 356 7.62 -20.01 -8.37
C GLU A 356 8.38 -20.17 -7.03
N PHE A 357 9.46 -19.42 -6.81
CA PHE A 357 10.17 -19.38 -5.53
C PHE A 357 9.31 -18.80 -4.39
N LYS A 358 8.61 -17.68 -4.62
CA LYS A 358 7.70 -17.08 -3.62
C LYS A 358 6.54 -18.02 -3.26
N LEU A 359 6.02 -18.77 -4.24
CA LEU A 359 5.02 -19.83 -3.99
C LEU A 359 5.60 -20.97 -3.14
N ALA A 360 6.79 -21.44 -3.50
CA ALA A 360 7.51 -22.50 -2.80
C ALA A 360 7.82 -22.14 -1.33
N GLU A 361 8.37 -20.94 -1.08
CA GLU A 361 8.67 -20.44 0.26
C GLU A 361 7.41 -20.37 1.13
N LYS A 362 6.31 -19.83 0.58
CA LYS A 362 5.03 -19.69 1.29
C LYS A 362 4.43 -21.04 1.70
N GLU A 363 4.65 -22.08 0.91
CA GLU A 363 4.24 -23.45 1.24
C GLU A 363 5.22 -24.11 2.21
N GLY A 364 6.53 -24.09 1.93
CA GLY A 364 7.57 -24.68 2.75
C GLY A 364 7.59 -24.12 4.18
N LYS A 365 7.32 -22.82 4.35
CA LYS A 365 7.20 -22.17 5.66
C LYS A 365 6.09 -22.78 6.54
N LYS A 366 5.01 -23.32 5.95
CA LYS A 366 3.95 -24.03 6.71
C LYS A 366 4.44 -25.38 7.24
N ARG A 367 5.43 -25.99 6.57
CA ARG A 367 6.10 -27.25 6.96
C ARG A 367 7.36 -27.02 7.80
N GLY A 368 7.73 -25.76 8.08
CA GLY A 368 8.96 -25.40 8.80
C GLY A 368 10.24 -25.43 7.95
N LEU A 369 10.13 -25.56 6.62
CA LEU A 369 11.28 -25.48 5.71
C LEU A 369 11.73 -24.03 5.51
N LYS A 370 13.03 -23.84 5.23
CA LYS A 370 13.66 -22.53 5.05
C LYS A 370 14.14 -22.37 3.61
N PHE A 371 13.52 -21.45 2.87
CA PHE A 371 13.94 -21.04 1.54
C PHE A 371 14.66 -19.68 1.59
N ARG A 372 15.65 -19.46 0.73
CA ARG A 372 16.43 -18.22 0.61
C ARG A 372 16.70 -17.91 -0.85
N LEU A 373 16.76 -16.62 -1.19
CA LEU A 373 17.09 -16.17 -2.53
C LEU A 373 18.54 -15.68 -2.53
N LEU A 374 19.39 -16.33 -3.31
CA LEU A 374 20.75 -15.90 -3.64
C LEU A 374 20.66 -15.17 -4.98
N ASP A 375 20.33 -13.87 -4.94
CA ASP A 375 20.07 -13.13 -6.16
C ASP A 375 21.36 -12.63 -6.82
N THR A 376 21.74 -13.28 -7.91
CA THR A 376 22.96 -12.99 -8.67
C THR A 376 22.70 -12.26 -9.98
N THR A 377 21.44 -12.09 -10.39
CA THR A 377 21.08 -11.67 -11.76
C THR A 377 21.60 -10.28 -12.10
N GLN A 378 21.34 -9.28 -11.26
CA GLN A 378 21.78 -7.90 -11.49
C GLN A 378 23.31 -7.82 -11.52
N ALA A 379 23.98 -8.39 -10.52
CA ALA A 379 25.44 -8.38 -10.45
C ALA A 379 26.09 -9.03 -11.68
N MET A 380 25.49 -10.06 -12.26
CA MET A 380 26.05 -10.76 -13.43
C MET A 380 25.72 -10.11 -14.77
N LEU A 381 24.53 -9.52 -14.92
CA LEU A 381 24.16 -8.71 -16.09
C LEU A 381 25.19 -7.59 -16.35
N LEU A 382 25.81 -7.06 -15.29
CA LEU A 382 26.81 -6.00 -15.43
C LEU A 382 28.21 -6.50 -15.84
N ARG A 383 28.40 -7.79 -16.13
CA ARG A 383 29.73 -8.42 -16.31
C ARG A 383 29.99 -9.06 -17.68
N PRO A 384 29.71 -8.39 -18.82
CA PRO A 384 30.01 -8.95 -20.15
C PRO A 384 31.52 -9.24 -20.35
N ASP A 385 32.39 -8.61 -19.56
CA ASP A 385 33.84 -8.82 -19.55
C ASP A 385 34.31 -10.11 -18.86
N GLY A 386 33.45 -10.74 -18.07
CA GLY A 386 33.79 -11.89 -17.23
C GLY A 386 33.84 -13.24 -17.93
N HIS A 387 33.38 -13.32 -19.17
CA HIS A 387 33.24 -14.57 -19.92
C HIS A 387 34.54 -15.04 -20.56
N PRO A 388 34.72 -16.36 -20.82
CA PRO A 388 35.86 -16.87 -21.57
C PRO A 388 35.94 -16.37 -23.00
N SER A 389 34.82 -16.12 -23.69
CA SER A 389 34.82 -15.90 -25.15
C SER A 389 35.58 -17.08 -25.80
N ARG A 390 36.50 -16.81 -26.72
CA ARG A 390 37.41 -17.75 -27.38
C ARG A 390 38.56 -18.27 -26.52
N TYR A 391 38.68 -17.85 -25.26
CA TYR A 391 39.79 -18.21 -24.37
C TYR A 391 39.45 -19.40 -23.44
N GLY A 392 38.56 -20.30 -23.87
CA GLY A 392 38.30 -21.57 -23.19
C GLY A 392 39.05 -22.79 -23.76
N HIS A 393 39.78 -22.61 -24.85
CA HIS A 393 40.45 -23.68 -25.60
C HIS A 393 41.58 -23.08 -26.45
N TRP A 394 42.40 -23.91 -27.10
CA TRP A 394 43.42 -23.41 -28.01
C TRP A 394 42.79 -22.95 -29.34
N PRO A 395 43.36 -21.94 -30.06
CA PRO A 395 42.74 -21.36 -31.26
C PRO A 395 42.55 -22.30 -32.48
N HIS A 396 43.01 -23.54 -32.38
CA HIS A 396 42.95 -24.55 -33.43
C HIS A 396 42.16 -25.80 -32.99
N GLU A 397 41.58 -25.80 -31.79
CA GLU A 397 40.71 -26.87 -31.30
C GLU A 397 39.28 -26.65 -31.81
N ASN A 398 38.66 -27.73 -32.29
CA ASN A 398 37.28 -27.70 -32.78
C ASN A 398 36.33 -28.05 -31.63
N VAL A 399 35.61 -27.05 -31.12
CA VAL A 399 34.72 -27.17 -29.94
C VAL A 399 33.30 -26.70 -30.27
N THR A 400 32.30 -27.25 -29.58
CA THR A 400 30.87 -26.97 -29.84
C THR A 400 30.45 -25.52 -29.55
N LEU A 401 31.11 -24.86 -28.60
CA LEU A 401 30.87 -23.46 -28.25
C LEU A 401 32.21 -22.71 -28.31
N TYR A 402 32.56 -22.21 -29.49
CA TYR A 402 33.86 -21.56 -29.74
C TYR A 402 33.98 -20.18 -29.08
N ASN A 403 32.87 -19.45 -28.93
CA ASN A 403 32.81 -18.24 -28.12
C ASN A 403 31.90 -18.50 -26.91
N ASP A 404 32.48 -18.78 -25.75
CA ASP A 404 31.70 -19.02 -24.54
C ASP A 404 31.34 -17.70 -23.85
N CYS A 405 30.08 -17.29 -24.01
CA CYS A 405 29.49 -16.10 -23.37
C CYS A 405 28.40 -16.47 -22.34
N VAL A 406 28.50 -17.69 -21.78
CA VAL A 406 27.56 -18.26 -20.79
C VAL A 406 28.27 -18.55 -19.47
N HIS A 407 29.44 -19.22 -19.54
CA HIS A 407 30.26 -19.52 -18.36
C HIS A 407 31.19 -18.37 -18.01
N TRP A 408 31.88 -18.48 -16.88
CA TRP A 408 32.66 -17.40 -16.29
C TRP A 408 34.12 -17.82 -16.10
N CYS A 409 35.05 -16.93 -16.46
CA CYS A 409 36.47 -17.12 -16.19
C CYS A 409 36.71 -17.31 -14.68
N LEU A 410 37.64 -18.21 -14.33
CA LEU A 410 38.13 -18.39 -12.96
C LEU A 410 39.64 -18.10 -12.88
N PRO A 411 40.10 -17.24 -11.93
CA PRO A 411 39.30 -16.34 -11.09
C PRO A 411 38.55 -15.28 -11.91
N GLY A 412 37.48 -14.71 -11.36
CA GLY A 412 36.60 -13.79 -12.10
C GLY A 412 35.30 -13.42 -11.38
N PRO A 413 34.33 -12.81 -12.07
CA PRO A 413 33.13 -12.23 -11.44
C PRO A 413 32.31 -13.18 -10.57
N ILE A 414 32.30 -14.47 -10.93
CA ILE A 414 31.55 -15.52 -10.21
C ILE A 414 32.07 -15.75 -8.78
N ASP A 415 33.29 -15.31 -8.45
CA ASP A 415 33.82 -15.31 -7.08
C ASP A 415 32.91 -14.52 -6.12
N ALA A 416 32.23 -13.47 -6.60
CA ALA A 416 31.30 -12.68 -5.81
C ALA A 416 30.04 -13.45 -5.36
N TRP A 417 29.66 -14.54 -6.03
CA TRP A 417 28.53 -15.37 -5.55
C TRP A 417 28.90 -16.09 -4.24
N ASN A 418 30.20 -16.31 -4.00
CA ASN A 418 30.70 -16.88 -2.77
C ASN A 418 30.88 -15.82 -1.67
N ASP A 419 31.22 -14.56 -2.03
CA ASP A 419 31.08 -13.40 -1.11
C ASP A 419 29.63 -13.33 -0.57
N PHE A 420 28.63 -13.37 -1.46
CA PHE A 420 27.21 -13.38 -1.08
C PHE A 420 26.85 -14.57 -0.18
N LEU A 421 27.23 -15.79 -0.58
CA LEU A 421 26.89 -17.00 0.16
C LEU A 421 27.48 -17.00 1.58
N LEU A 422 28.73 -16.53 1.76
CA LEU A 422 29.33 -16.36 3.08
C LEU A 422 28.50 -15.41 3.96
N GLU A 423 28.09 -14.27 3.44
CA GLU A 423 27.32 -13.29 4.22
C GLU A 423 25.91 -13.81 4.56
N MET A 424 25.23 -14.47 3.62
CA MET A 424 23.95 -15.13 3.90
C MET A 424 24.05 -16.17 5.02
N LEU A 425 25.11 -16.99 5.04
CA LEU A 425 25.33 -18.00 6.08
C LEU A 425 25.60 -17.36 7.46
N LYS A 426 26.31 -16.22 7.51
CA LYS A 426 26.47 -15.42 8.73
C LYS A 426 25.13 -14.91 9.26
N MET A 427 24.29 -14.36 8.37
CA MET A 427 22.94 -13.88 8.73
C MET A 427 22.03 -14.99 9.27
N GLU A 428 22.08 -16.20 8.71
CA GLU A 428 21.31 -17.34 9.24
C GLU A 428 21.79 -17.81 10.62
N GLY A 429 23.09 -17.71 10.92
CA GLY A 429 23.64 -18.00 12.23
C GLY A 429 23.07 -17.08 13.32
N LEU A 430 22.95 -15.78 13.02
CA LEU A 430 22.38 -14.78 13.93
C LEU A 430 20.88 -15.04 14.19
N ARG A 431 20.10 -15.28 13.13
CA ARG A 431 18.66 -15.59 13.23
C ARG A 431 18.37 -16.79 14.15
N SER A 432 19.16 -17.86 14.04
CA SER A 432 18.99 -19.05 14.90
C SER A 432 19.36 -18.81 16.37
N TYR A 433 20.22 -17.83 16.66
CA TYR A 433 20.55 -17.41 18.03
C TYR A 433 19.43 -16.59 18.67
N GLU A 434 18.85 -15.65 17.92
CA GLU A 434 17.71 -14.83 18.33
C GLU A 434 16.47 -15.70 18.64
N GLU A 435 16.13 -16.65 17.76
CA GLU A 435 15.03 -17.62 17.95
C GLU A 435 15.14 -18.38 19.30
N LYS A 436 16.36 -18.67 19.77
CA LYS A 436 16.63 -19.37 21.04
C LYS A 436 16.56 -18.47 22.27
N LEU A 437 16.81 -17.16 22.13
CA LEU A 437 16.73 -16.19 23.23
C LEU A 437 15.29 -15.91 23.63
N ASP A 438 14.38 -15.76 22.66
CA ASP A 438 12.97 -15.46 22.94
C ASP A 438 12.24 -16.59 23.68
N LEU A 439 12.59 -17.86 23.40
CA LEU A 439 12.10 -19.02 24.14
C LEU A 439 12.42 -18.97 25.65
N LYS A 440 13.59 -18.46 26.04
CA LYS A 440 13.93 -18.25 27.46
C LYS A 440 13.09 -17.14 28.09
N ASN A 441 12.92 -16.02 27.40
CA ASN A 441 12.17 -14.87 27.91
C ASN A 441 10.67 -15.16 28.10
N GLY A 442 10.07 -15.99 27.22
CA GLY A 442 8.70 -16.46 27.37
C GLY A 442 8.44 -17.22 28.68
N THR A 443 9.42 -18.02 29.12
CA THR A 443 9.34 -18.82 30.35
C THR A 443 9.35 -17.95 31.61
N ILE A 444 10.12 -16.86 31.61
CA ILE A 444 10.20 -15.90 32.73
C ILE A 444 8.89 -15.10 32.87
N LYS A 445 8.28 -14.68 31.75
CA LYS A 445 6.97 -13.99 31.77
C LYS A 445 5.87 -14.87 32.40
N LEU A 446 5.89 -16.19 32.17
CA LEU A 446 4.90 -17.11 32.73
C LEU A 446 4.94 -17.15 34.28
N LEU A 447 6.16 -17.20 34.85
CA LEU A 447 6.38 -17.16 36.30
C LEU A 447 5.91 -15.83 36.93
N LEU A 448 6.24 -14.69 36.32
CA LEU A 448 5.81 -13.38 36.81
C LEU A 448 4.28 -13.18 36.76
N THR A 449 3.61 -13.75 35.76
CA THR A 449 2.15 -13.65 35.62
C THR A 449 1.42 -14.41 36.75
N LEU A 450 1.96 -15.57 37.17
CA LEU A 450 1.41 -16.34 38.29
C LEU A 450 1.52 -15.60 39.64
N VAL A 451 2.59 -14.84 39.87
CA VAL A 451 2.76 -14.03 41.10
C VAL A 451 1.74 -12.90 41.20
N LEU A 452 1.45 -12.23 40.07
CA LEU A 452 0.50 -11.11 40.04
C LEU A 452 -0.94 -11.54 40.33
N ILE A 453 -1.36 -12.72 39.88
CA ILE A 453 -2.72 -13.25 40.10
C ILE A 453 -3.04 -13.44 41.59
N VAL A 454 -2.03 -13.71 42.44
CA VAL A 454 -2.21 -13.95 43.87
C VAL A 454 -2.35 -12.64 44.69
N LEU A 455 -1.78 -11.53 44.23
CA LEU A 455 -1.68 -10.29 45.01
C LEU A 455 -2.85 -9.31 44.82
N VAL A 456 -3.52 -9.34 43.66
CA VAL A 456 -4.60 -8.39 43.32
C VAL A 456 -5.85 -8.46 44.22
N PRO A 457 -6.31 -9.60 44.77
CA PRO A 457 -7.56 -9.65 45.54
C PRO A 457 -7.56 -8.95 46.90
N VAL A 458 -6.39 -8.63 47.47
CA VAL A 458 -6.24 -8.26 48.90
C VAL A 458 -6.36 -6.75 49.17
N ILE A 459 -6.27 -5.92 48.12
CA ILE A 459 -6.09 -4.46 48.25
C ILE A 459 -7.39 -3.65 48.55
N PRO A 460 -8.61 -3.99 48.07
CA PRO A 460 -9.77 -3.10 48.17
C PRO A 460 -10.59 -3.25 49.46
N LEU A 461 -9.95 -3.34 50.64
CA LEU A 461 -10.66 -3.47 51.93
C LEU A 461 -10.26 -2.46 53.02
N TYR A 462 -9.27 -1.57 52.80
CA TYR A 462 -8.64 -0.84 53.91
C TYR A 462 -8.75 0.69 53.96
N LEU A 463 -9.27 1.39 52.95
CA LEU A 463 -9.29 2.87 52.93
C LEU A 463 -10.64 3.47 52.52
N LEU A 464 -11.59 3.41 53.45
CA LEU A 464 -12.73 4.32 53.54
C LEU A 464 -12.68 5.06 54.89
N ASN A 465 -12.01 6.22 54.96
CA ASN A 465 -12.41 7.26 55.91
C ASN A 465 -11.82 8.67 55.68
N SER A 466 -12.51 9.67 56.25
CA SER A 466 -12.16 11.08 56.47
C SER A 466 -11.92 12.05 55.29
N SER A 467 -12.96 12.85 55.04
CA SER A 467 -12.95 14.34 55.12
C SER A 467 -12.21 15.21 54.09
N SER A 468 -13.01 15.95 53.31
CA SER A 468 -12.66 17.19 52.56
C SER A 468 -12.74 18.44 53.48
N PRO A 469 -12.68 19.71 52.99
CA PRO A 469 -12.08 20.27 51.76
C PRO A 469 -11.25 21.57 51.99
N ILE A 470 -10.21 21.87 51.18
CA ILE A 470 -9.70 23.25 51.00
C ILE A 470 -9.46 23.54 49.51
N TRP A 471 -9.98 24.69 49.06
CA TRP A 471 -9.83 25.24 47.71
C TRP A 471 -8.57 26.11 47.58
N LEU A 472 -7.94 26.14 46.39
CA LEU A 472 -7.57 27.33 45.58
C LEU A 472 -6.79 26.88 44.30
N PRO A 473 -6.68 27.68 43.23
CA PRO A 473 -7.23 27.20 41.95
C PRO A 473 -6.19 27.09 40.82
N SER A 474 -6.23 25.99 40.06
CA SER A 474 -5.73 26.00 38.68
C SER A 474 -6.87 26.40 37.75
N LYS A 475 -6.83 27.63 37.23
CA LYS A 475 -7.72 28.11 36.16
C LYS A 475 -7.75 27.08 35.02
N SER A 476 -8.90 26.45 34.79
CA SER A 476 -9.17 25.73 33.55
C SER A 476 -9.30 26.75 32.42
N PHE A 477 -8.17 27.06 31.80
CA PHE A 477 -8.12 27.96 30.65
C PHE A 477 -8.86 27.27 29.50
N GLU A 478 -10.09 27.69 29.20
CA GLU A 478 -10.79 27.32 27.97
C GLU A 478 -10.00 27.86 26.77
N ARG A 479 -9.05 27.06 26.29
CA ARG A 479 -8.35 27.36 25.04
C ARG A 479 -9.29 27.00 23.89
N LYS A 480 -9.82 28.02 23.21
CA LYS A 480 -10.23 27.89 21.80
C LYS A 480 -9.13 27.11 21.06
N GLU A 481 -9.47 26.05 20.33
CA GLU A 481 -8.45 25.39 19.51
C GLU A 481 -7.94 26.41 18.50
N CYS A 482 -6.65 26.75 18.58
CA CYS A 482 -6.02 27.53 17.53
C CYS A 482 -5.73 26.60 16.36
N ASP A 483 -6.26 26.90 15.18
CA ASP A 483 -5.72 26.35 13.96
C ASP A 483 -4.41 27.09 13.61
N ILE A 484 -3.36 26.31 13.45
CA ILE A 484 -1.98 26.77 13.25
C ILE A 484 -1.63 26.97 11.75
N PHE A 485 -2.55 26.61 10.84
CA PHE A 485 -2.29 26.47 9.40
C PHE A 485 -2.75 27.64 8.50
N ARG A 486 -3.59 28.60 8.96
CA ARG A 486 -3.65 29.97 8.38
C ARG A 486 -3.38 31.06 9.41
N GLY A 487 -2.76 32.08 8.86
CA GLY A 487 -1.96 33.09 9.49
C GLY A 487 -1.36 33.97 8.40
N THR A 488 -0.38 34.76 8.77
CA THR A 488 0.39 35.59 7.84
C THR A 488 1.89 35.48 8.15
N TRP A 489 2.71 35.83 7.16
CA TRP A 489 4.14 36.05 7.39
C TRP A 489 4.37 37.46 7.90
N ILE A 490 5.21 37.58 8.93
CA ILE A 490 5.64 38.84 9.53
C ILE A 490 7.17 38.90 9.56
N SER A 491 7.76 40.07 9.32
CA SER A 491 9.20 40.29 9.51
C SER A 491 9.57 40.18 11.00
N TYR A 492 10.71 39.57 11.28
CA TYR A 492 11.19 39.21 12.60
C TYR A 492 12.73 39.04 12.61
N GLN A 493 13.43 40.10 13.01
CA GLN A 493 14.90 40.27 12.98
C GLN A 493 15.74 39.23 13.76
N ASN A 494 15.13 38.28 14.47
CA ASN A 494 15.81 37.20 15.19
C ASN A 494 15.78 35.87 14.40
N MET A 495 15.86 35.97 13.08
CA MET A 495 15.98 34.88 12.11
C MET A 495 17.29 35.03 11.31
N PRO A 496 17.85 33.96 10.73
CA PRO A 496 17.37 32.58 10.73
C PRO A 496 17.66 31.81 12.04
N TYR A 497 16.95 30.71 12.28
CA TYR A 497 17.15 29.88 13.47
C TYR A 497 18.48 29.13 13.48
N HIS A 498 19.07 28.88 12.33
CA HIS A 498 20.37 28.26 12.13
C HIS A 498 21.07 28.93 10.93
N ASN A 499 22.34 28.62 10.72
CA ASN A 499 23.14 29.11 9.59
C ASN A 499 24.19 28.04 9.21
N ASN A 500 24.92 28.24 8.12
CA ASN A 500 25.96 27.31 7.63
C ASN A 500 27.05 26.96 8.65
N ALA A 501 27.27 27.80 9.68
CA ALA A 501 28.23 27.50 10.75
C ALA A 501 27.65 26.59 11.84
N THR A 502 26.31 26.50 11.95
CA THR A 502 25.59 25.75 12.99
C THR A 502 24.83 24.52 12.48
N CYS A 503 24.57 24.41 11.18
CA CYS A 503 24.13 23.18 10.52
C CYS A 503 25.13 22.85 9.40
N ARG A 504 25.71 21.64 9.45
CA ARG A 504 26.66 21.12 8.45
C ARG A 504 25.97 20.20 7.42
N GLU A 505 24.69 19.90 7.65
CA GLU A 505 23.91 18.88 6.97
C GLU A 505 23.05 19.43 5.80
N ILE A 506 23.21 20.72 5.46
CA ILE A 506 22.53 21.38 4.33
C ILE A 506 23.19 20.93 3.02
N PHE A 507 22.42 20.38 2.07
CA PHE A 507 22.96 20.03 0.76
C PHE A 507 23.21 21.29 -0.07
N ASP A 508 24.22 21.22 -0.93
CA ASP A 508 24.69 22.34 -1.74
C ASP A 508 23.58 23.03 -2.56
N GLN A 509 22.70 22.25 -3.21
CA GLN A 509 21.57 22.78 -4.00
C GLN A 509 20.59 23.67 -3.21
N GLN A 510 20.53 23.53 -1.88
CA GLN A 510 19.67 24.34 -1.01
C GLN A 510 20.46 25.40 -0.23
N ASN A 511 21.79 25.38 -0.33
CA ASN A 511 22.70 26.26 0.39
C ASN A 511 22.93 27.58 -0.37
N CYS A 512 21.85 28.35 -0.53
CA CYS A 512 21.82 29.56 -1.35
C CYS A 512 22.94 30.57 -0.98
N MET A 513 23.31 30.64 0.30
CA MET A 513 24.37 31.53 0.78
C MET A 513 25.78 31.03 0.40
N LYS A 514 26.01 29.70 0.34
CA LYS A 514 27.30 29.13 -0.13
C LYS A 514 27.54 29.45 -1.60
N PHE A 515 26.48 29.49 -2.40
CA PHE A 515 26.52 29.81 -3.84
C PHE A 515 26.35 31.31 -4.14
N GLY A 516 26.60 32.17 -3.14
CA GLY A 516 26.74 33.61 -3.36
C GLY A 516 25.43 34.38 -3.56
N ARG A 517 24.28 33.85 -3.10
CA ARG A 517 23.03 34.62 -3.08
C ARG A 517 23.21 35.89 -2.22
N PRO A 518 23.00 37.10 -2.78
CA PRO A 518 23.33 38.34 -2.08
C PRO A 518 22.18 38.90 -1.23
N ASP A 519 20.93 38.59 -1.57
CA ASP A 519 19.74 39.03 -0.83
C ASP A 519 19.45 38.09 0.34
N THR A 520 19.19 38.65 1.53
CA THR A 520 18.95 37.89 2.77
C THR A 520 17.59 38.14 3.40
N ASP A 521 16.83 39.11 2.89
CA ASP A 521 15.51 39.53 3.38
C ASP A 521 14.51 38.36 3.51
N PHE A 522 14.64 37.32 2.66
CA PHE A 522 13.82 36.11 2.72
C PHE A 522 14.01 35.31 4.03
N LEU A 523 15.13 35.49 4.73
CA LEU A 523 15.40 34.84 6.01
C LEU A 523 14.60 35.46 7.15
N GLU A 524 14.24 36.74 7.06
CA GLU A 524 13.69 37.52 8.19
C GLU A 524 12.22 37.22 8.52
N TRP A 525 11.57 36.27 7.86
CA TRP A 525 10.12 36.08 7.96
C TRP A 525 9.72 34.94 8.91
N LYS A 526 8.79 35.23 9.84
CA LYS A 526 8.14 34.27 10.74
C LYS A 526 6.67 34.08 10.37
N TRP A 527 6.20 32.83 10.30
CA TRP A 527 4.77 32.53 10.23
C TRP A 527 4.07 32.76 11.58
N LYS A 528 2.93 33.46 11.53
CA LYS A 528 2.07 33.77 12.68
C LYS A 528 0.63 33.37 12.37
N PRO A 529 0.08 32.32 13.02
CA PRO A 529 -1.34 31.99 12.93
C PRO A 529 -2.25 33.13 13.41
N ASP A 530 -3.44 33.25 12.82
CA ASP A 530 -4.38 34.35 13.12
C ASP A 530 -4.83 34.37 14.60
N GLN A 531 -4.87 33.20 15.25
CA GLN A 531 -5.54 33.00 16.54
C GLN A 531 -4.60 32.65 17.70
N CYS A 532 -3.31 32.41 17.43
CA CYS A 532 -2.31 32.17 18.46
C CYS A 532 -0.89 32.42 17.96
N GLU A 533 0.04 32.65 18.88
CA GLU A 533 1.47 32.68 18.56
C GLU A 533 2.05 31.28 18.45
N LEU A 534 2.81 31.03 17.38
CA LEU A 534 3.74 29.90 17.35
C LEU A 534 4.94 30.23 18.25
N PRO A 535 5.23 29.42 19.29
CA PRO A 535 6.44 29.58 20.08
C PRO A 535 7.68 29.30 19.23
N ARG A 536 8.84 29.67 19.78
CA ARG A 536 10.14 29.34 19.19
C ARG A 536 10.30 27.81 19.09
N PHE A 537 11.06 27.36 18.08
CA PHE A 537 11.43 25.95 17.99
C PHE A 537 12.53 25.68 19.03
N GLU A 538 12.17 24.98 20.10
CA GLU A 538 13.11 24.56 21.13
C GLU A 538 13.44 23.08 20.91
N ALA A 539 14.67 22.82 20.45
CA ALA A 539 15.10 21.48 20.05
C ALA A 539 15.09 20.46 21.19
N GLU A 540 15.52 20.85 22.40
CA GLU A 540 15.42 20.00 23.60
C GLU A 540 13.96 19.63 23.90
N GLN A 541 13.03 20.57 23.73
CA GLN A 541 11.60 20.31 23.95
C GLN A 541 11.01 19.40 22.88
N PHE A 542 11.46 19.50 21.63
CA PHE A 542 11.11 18.53 20.59
C PHE A 542 11.58 17.13 21.00
N LEU A 543 12.86 16.98 21.32
CA LEU A 543 13.47 15.69 21.66
C LEU A 543 12.89 15.05 22.94
N GLU A 544 12.48 15.84 23.95
CA GLU A 544 11.76 15.34 25.14
C GLU A 544 10.32 14.86 24.84
N LEU A 545 9.68 15.38 23.80
CA LEU A 545 8.34 14.93 23.39
C LEU A 545 8.40 13.56 22.70
N VAL A 546 9.46 13.31 21.95
CA VAL A 546 9.72 12.06 21.21
C VAL A 546 10.78 11.17 21.89
N ARG A 547 11.04 11.38 23.19
CA ARG A 547 11.97 10.57 23.98
C ARG A 547 11.49 9.12 24.04
N GLY A 548 12.35 8.18 23.67
CA GLY A 548 12.03 6.74 23.58
C GLY A 548 11.05 6.41 22.45
N LYS A 549 11.05 7.20 21.37
CA LYS A 549 10.16 7.05 20.21
C LYS A 549 10.93 7.08 18.90
N SER A 550 10.26 6.69 17.82
CA SER A 550 10.79 6.70 16.45
C SER A 550 9.90 7.53 15.52
N MET A 551 10.52 8.20 14.55
CA MET A 551 9.88 9.07 13.57
C MET A 551 10.49 8.85 12.19
N ALA A 552 9.68 8.65 11.16
CA ALA A 552 10.12 8.40 9.79
C ALA A 552 9.48 9.38 8.81
N PHE A 553 10.27 10.02 7.95
CA PHE A 553 9.78 10.71 6.77
C PHE A 553 9.76 9.73 5.59
N VAL A 554 8.70 9.74 4.78
CA VAL A 554 8.63 8.95 3.52
C VAL A 554 8.33 9.93 2.41
N GLU A 555 9.32 10.27 1.60
CA GLU A 555 9.45 11.60 1.02
C GLU A 555 9.91 11.66 -0.43
N ASP A 556 9.33 12.63 -1.13
CA ASP A 556 9.83 13.25 -2.36
C ASP A 556 10.87 14.36 -2.05
N SER A 557 11.30 15.07 -3.09
CA SER A 557 12.32 16.13 -2.97
C SER A 557 11.92 17.30 -2.07
N LEU A 558 10.63 17.48 -1.79
CA LEU A 558 10.13 18.52 -0.89
C LEU A 558 10.05 18.03 0.57
N GLY A 559 9.67 16.77 0.79
CA GLY A 559 9.77 16.16 2.12
C GLY A 559 11.21 16.14 2.62
N ARG A 560 12.16 15.73 1.76
CA ARG A 560 13.60 15.71 2.06
C ARG A 560 14.13 17.08 2.47
N ASN A 561 13.66 18.13 1.82
CA ASN A 561 13.98 19.52 2.15
C ASN A 561 13.40 19.93 3.53
N GLN A 562 12.26 19.39 3.97
CA GLN A 562 11.75 19.54 5.35
C GLN A 562 12.60 18.76 6.36
N MET A 563 12.93 17.52 6.07
CA MET A 563 13.72 16.68 6.97
C MET A 563 15.10 17.32 7.24
N GLN A 564 15.75 17.89 6.22
CA GLN A 564 17.01 18.64 6.41
C GLN A 564 16.84 19.86 7.32
N SER A 565 15.76 20.63 7.16
CA SER A 565 15.42 21.71 8.09
C SER A 565 15.26 21.20 9.53
N LEU A 566 14.65 20.03 9.75
CA LEU A 566 14.48 19.45 11.08
C LEU A 566 15.83 19.11 11.72
N LEU A 567 16.73 18.48 10.95
CA LEU A 567 18.11 18.19 11.38
C LEU A 567 18.84 19.49 11.78
N CYS A 568 18.78 20.52 10.96
CA CYS A 568 19.40 21.82 11.25
C CYS A 568 18.82 22.52 12.49
N LEU A 569 17.50 22.41 12.72
CA LEU A 569 16.85 22.95 13.91
C LEU A 569 17.26 22.17 15.18
N LEU A 570 17.54 20.87 15.07
CA LEU A 570 17.98 20.01 16.18
C LEU A 570 19.50 20.07 16.45
N ALA A 571 20.32 20.45 15.46
CA ALA A 571 21.79 20.45 15.50
C ALA A 571 22.40 21.19 16.71
N ARG A 572 21.71 22.20 17.25
CA ARG A 572 22.21 22.96 18.41
C ARG A 572 22.30 22.17 19.72
N VAL A 573 21.54 21.08 19.86
CA VAL A 573 21.57 20.22 21.06
C VAL A 573 22.72 19.21 20.98
N SER A 574 23.07 18.77 19.78
CA SER A 574 24.15 17.79 19.51
C SER A 574 25.56 18.37 19.56
N VAL A 575 25.75 19.69 19.52
CA VAL A 575 27.07 20.34 19.38
C VAL A 575 27.68 20.83 20.72
N ARG A 576 27.00 20.65 21.87
CA ARG A 576 27.50 21.17 23.16
C ARG A 576 28.50 20.26 23.88
N ARG A 577 29.78 20.61 23.62
CA ARG A 577 31.03 20.27 24.33
C ARG A 577 31.68 18.92 24.03
N TRP A 578 33.02 19.01 23.93
CA TRP A 578 33.95 17.94 23.65
C TRP A 578 34.01 16.89 24.77
N SER A 579 34.52 15.71 24.41
CA SER A 579 34.64 14.46 25.18
C SER A 579 33.35 13.64 25.32
N ILE A 580 33.52 12.32 25.12
CA ILE A 580 32.49 11.27 24.93
C ILE A 580 31.88 11.27 23.51
N LEU A 581 31.89 10.07 22.90
CA LEU A 581 31.56 9.80 21.50
C LEU A 581 30.17 10.31 21.11
N SER A 582 30.08 10.87 19.89
CA SER A 582 28.98 11.74 19.48
C SER A 582 27.60 11.07 19.44
N THR A 583 26.64 11.76 20.06
CA THR A 583 25.27 11.38 20.40
C THR A 583 24.32 11.11 19.21
N ILE A 584 24.81 11.03 17.97
CA ILE A 584 24.00 10.76 16.78
C ILE A 584 24.71 9.77 15.85
N SER A 585 24.07 8.63 15.59
CA SER A 585 24.44 7.67 14.55
C SER A 585 23.52 7.86 13.33
N TYR A 586 24.08 7.80 12.12
CA TYR A 586 23.32 7.90 10.87
C TYR A 586 23.68 6.82 9.84
N THR A 587 22.78 6.59 8.88
CA THR A 587 22.95 5.58 7.82
C THR A 587 23.08 6.25 6.44
N GLU A 588 24.01 5.76 5.62
CA GLU A 588 24.20 6.21 4.23
C GLU A 588 23.58 5.21 3.25
N ASP A 589 22.28 5.36 2.99
CA ASP A 589 21.64 4.88 1.78
C ASP A 589 21.04 6.12 1.06
N ALA A 590 21.19 6.18 -0.26
CA ALA A 590 20.72 7.30 -1.07
C ALA A 590 19.19 7.46 -1.00
N ARG A 591 18.48 6.33 -0.85
CA ARG A 591 17.05 6.24 -0.62
C ARG A 591 16.65 6.05 0.85
N PHE A 592 17.54 5.67 1.78
CA PHE A 592 17.18 5.59 3.22
C PHE A 592 18.22 6.20 4.16
N LYS A 593 17.78 7.09 5.06
CA LYS A 593 18.63 7.73 6.07
C LYS A 593 17.98 7.68 7.44
N ARG A 594 18.77 7.43 8.47
CA ARG A 594 18.35 7.37 9.89
C ARG A 594 19.25 8.30 10.72
N TRP A 595 18.77 8.81 11.85
CA TRP A 595 19.50 9.60 12.84
C TRP A 595 19.02 9.24 14.25
N LEU A 596 19.86 8.62 15.07
CA LEU A 596 19.54 8.23 16.44
C LEU A 596 20.05 9.27 17.45
N TYR A 597 19.17 10.08 18.05
CA TYR A 597 19.49 11.00 19.14
C TYR A 597 19.63 10.22 20.46
N VAL A 598 20.82 9.69 20.73
CA VAL A 598 21.12 8.71 21.80
C VAL A 598 20.64 9.16 23.18
N ASN A 599 20.94 10.40 23.60
CA ASN A 599 20.55 10.95 24.91
C ASN A 599 19.03 11.04 25.12
N TYR A 600 18.24 10.93 24.05
CA TYR A 600 16.78 10.95 24.05
C TYR A 600 16.17 9.61 23.65
N ASN A 601 16.98 8.62 23.25
CA ASN A 601 16.52 7.38 22.61
C ASN A 601 15.47 7.68 21.53
N PHE A 602 15.75 8.68 20.69
CA PHE A 602 14.83 9.13 19.63
C PHE A 602 15.43 8.83 18.27
N THR A 603 14.74 8.05 17.45
CA THR A 603 15.17 7.72 16.08
C THR A 603 14.40 8.58 15.08
N LEU A 604 15.07 9.43 14.32
CA LEU A 604 14.52 10.07 13.12
C LEU A 604 14.95 9.27 11.88
N ALA A 605 14.12 9.20 10.84
CA ALA A 605 14.44 8.56 9.57
C ALA A 605 13.83 9.30 8.37
N SER A 606 14.29 8.96 7.18
CA SER A 606 13.89 9.46 5.87
C SER A 606 14.00 8.33 4.86
N PHE A 607 12.94 8.14 4.07
CA PHE A 607 12.82 7.14 3.03
C PHE A 607 12.46 7.88 1.74
N TRP A 608 13.30 7.82 0.71
CA TRP A 608 13.08 8.39 -0.60
C TRP A 608 12.16 7.48 -1.42
N ALA A 609 10.87 7.75 -1.30
CA ALA A 609 9.84 7.11 -2.10
C ALA A 609 9.01 8.23 -2.74
N PRO A 610 9.54 8.92 -3.77
CA PRO A 610 8.91 10.12 -4.33
C PRO A 610 7.50 9.89 -4.90
N TYR A 611 7.14 8.62 -5.14
CA TYR A 611 5.83 8.16 -5.59
C TYR A 611 5.09 7.24 -4.58
N LEU A 612 5.69 6.94 -3.41
CA LEU A 612 5.22 5.96 -2.39
C LEU A 612 5.05 4.51 -2.82
N VAL A 613 4.82 4.25 -4.10
CA VAL A 613 4.74 2.92 -4.71
C VAL A 613 6.03 2.61 -5.44
N ARG A 614 6.35 1.32 -5.62
CA ARG A 614 7.54 0.87 -6.32
C ARG A 614 7.57 1.47 -7.72
N THR A 615 8.70 2.06 -8.08
CA THR A 615 8.88 2.69 -9.39
C THR A 615 10.11 2.20 -10.13
N ILE A 616 10.05 2.16 -11.46
CA ILE A 616 11.13 1.76 -12.36
C ILE A 616 11.26 2.83 -13.45
N ASP A 617 12.40 3.51 -13.51
CA ASP A 617 12.76 4.45 -14.58
C ASP A 617 13.03 3.66 -15.88
N THR A 618 12.29 3.92 -16.96
CA THR A 618 12.45 3.21 -18.25
C THR A 618 13.37 3.93 -19.23
N ASP A 619 13.83 5.15 -18.91
CA ASP A 619 14.93 5.79 -19.63
C ASP A 619 15.91 6.42 -18.64
N PRO A 620 16.65 5.59 -17.86
CA PRO A 620 17.59 6.06 -16.86
C PRO A 620 18.80 6.81 -17.44
N ASN A 621 18.92 6.92 -18.77
CA ASN A 621 19.98 7.61 -19.50
C ASN A 621 19.53 8.93 -20.14
N GLY A 622 18.26 9.08 -20.46
CA GLY A 622 17.67 10.33 -20.92
C GLY A 622 17.74 11.45 -19.87
N PRO A 623 17.48 12.71 -20.25
CA PRO A 623 17.45 13.81 -19.30
C PRO A 623 16.24 13.70 -18.36
N THR A 624 16.46 13.92 -17.06
CA THR A 624 15.53 13.63 -15.94
C THR A 624 14.13 14.21 -16.05
N TYR A 625 13.91 15.25 -16.87
CA TYR A 625 12.60 15.86 -17.10
C TYR A 625 11.71 15.12 -18.13
N ASN A 626 12.29 14.24 -18.94
CA ASN A 626 11.58 13.51 -20.02
C ASN A 626 11.46 11.99 -19.75
N ARG A 627 11.97 11.50 -18.61
CA ARG A 627 12.05 10.07 -18.31
C ARG A 627 10.69 9.46 -18.01
N LEU A 628 10.42 8.34 -18.67
CA LEU A 628 9.18 7.58 -18.50
C LEU A 628 9.33 6.65 -17.28
N MET A 629 8.46 6.80 -16.29
CA MET A 629 8.53 6.09 -15.01
C MET A 629 7.40 5.04 -14.88
N ASN A 630 7.74 3.77 -14.80
CA ASN A 630 6.78 2.70 -14.53
C ASN A 630 6.45 2.66 -13.03
N LEU A 631 5.19 2.86 -12.63
CA LEU A 631 4.70 2.84 -11.25
C LEU A 631 3.85 1.59 -11.01
N TYR A 632 4.19 0.79 -10.01
CA TYR A 632 3.47 -0.44 -9.66
C TYR A 632 2.52 -0.15 -8.50
N LEU A 633 1.27 0.21 -8.80
CA LEU A 633 0.33 0.85 -7.86
C LEU A 633 -0.10 -0.07 -6.70
N ASP A 634 0.02 -1.38 -6.87
CA ASP A 634 -0.25 -2.43 -5.89
C ASP A 634 0.97 -2.81 -5.03
N GLU A 635 2.17 -2.35 -5.39
CA GLU A 635 3.40 -2.56 -4.63
C GLU A 635 3.84 -1.25 -3.95
N ALA A 636 3.66 -1.15 -2.62
CA ALA A 636 4.25 -0.05 -1.85
C ALA A 636 5.78 -0.07 -1.98
N ASP A 637 6.41 1.10 -2.13
CA ASP A 637 7.85 1.22 -2.36
C ASP A 637 8.62 0.58 -1.19
N ASP A 638 9.47 -0.38 -1.55
CA ASP A 638 10.12 -1.33 -0.66
C ASP A 638 10.98 -0.63 0.40
N VAL A 639 11.57 0.51 0.03
CA VAL A 639 12.41 1.36 0.88
C VAL A 639 11.74 1.69 2.20
N TRP A 640 10.47 2.13 2.17
CA TRP A 640 9.72 2.44 3.39
C TRP A 640 8.84 1.28 3.86
N ALA A 641 8.13 0.61 2.95
CA ALA A 641 7.10 -0.36 3.30
C ALA A 641 7.63 -1.51 4.17
N ALA A 642 8.88 -1.95 3.94
CA ALA A 642 9.52 -3.03 4.69
C ALA A 642 9.96 -2.66 6.13
N GLN A 643 9.97 -1.37 6.48
CA GLN A 643 10.56 -0.85 7.72
C GLN A 643 9.59 0.00 8.56
N ILE A 644 8.47 0.43 7.97
CA ILE A 644 7.63 1.48 8.56
C ILE A 644 6.88 1.08 9.83
N GLU A 645 6.61 -0.22 10.01
CA GLU A 645 5.97 -0.77 11.22
C GLU A 645 6.81 -0.54 12.50
N GLY A 646 8.11 -0.21 12.37
CA GLY A 646 8.98 0.11 13.51
C GLY A 646 8.94 1.57 13.98
N TYR A 647 8.10 2.43 13.38
CA TYR A 647 8.12 3.88 13.61
C TYR A 647 6.85 4.40 14.32
N ASP A 648 7.01 4.97 15.52
CA ASP A 648 5.88 5.54 16.29
C ASP A 648 5.20 6.71 15.58
N TYR A 649 5.95 7.47 14.77
CA TYR A 649 5.45 8.54 13.92
C TYR A 649 5.96 8.33 12.48
N VAL A 650 5.07 8.36 11.50
CA VAL A 650 5.45 8.35 10.07
C VAL A 650 5.01 9.68 9.45
N ILE A 651 5.72 10.20 8.46
CA ILE A 651 5.64 11.58 7.95
C ILE A 651 5.77 11.55 6.41
N VAL A 652 4.65 11.33 5.71
CA VAL A 652 4.67 10.98 4.28
C VAL A 652 4.47 12.21 3.37
N SER A 653 5.41 12.50 2.46
CA SER A 653 5.38 13.56 1.45
C SER A 653 5.59 12.98 0.05
N ALA A 654 4.59 12.95 -0.81
CA ALA A 654 4.80 12.54 -2.20
C ALA A 654 3.83 13.22 -3.16
N GLY A 655 4.35 14.07 -4.02
CA GLY A 655 3.56 14.72 -5.06
C GLY A 655 4.36 15.25 -6.24
N ARG A 656 5.51 15.91 -6.00
CA ARG A 656 6.17 16.68 -7.07
C ARG A 656 6.69 15.83 -8.24
N TRP A 657 6.87 14.53 -8.04
CA TRP A 657 7.43 13.62 -9.04
C TRP A 657 6.37 13.02 -9.98
N PHE A 658 5.08 13.02 -9.60
CA PHE A 658 3.94 12.56 -10.44
C PHE A 658 3.69 13.40 -11.72
N TYR A 659 4.59 14.33 -12.03
CA TYR A 659 4.52 15.31 -13.10
C TYR A 659 5.40 14.99 -14.32
N GLY A 660 6.17 13.89 -14.26
CA GLY A 660 6.90 13.33 -15.41
C GLY A 660 6.05 12.30 -16.19
N PRO A 661 6.49 11.87 -17.38
CA PRO A 661 5.82 10.78 -18.09
C PRO A 661 5.89 9.48 -17.29
N GLN A 662 4.80 8.70 -17.23
CA GLN A 662 4.66 7.51 -16.39
C GLN A 662 3.85 6.39 -17.10
N VAL A 663 4.07 5.13 -16.70
CA VAL A 663 3.19 3.98 -17.05
C VAL A 663 2.76 3.30 -15.75
N PHE A 664 1.47 3.10 -15.55
CA PHE A 664 0.95 2.50 -14.33
C PHE A 664 0.71 1.00 -14.54
N TYR A 665 1.26 0.20 -13.64
CA TYR A 665 1.10 -1.24 -13.56
C TYR A 665 0.27 -1.57 -12.33
N GLU A 666 -0.63 -2.53 -12.46
CA GLU A 666 -1.36 -3.13 -11.34
C GLU A 666 -1.54 -4.63 -11.65
N ASN A 667 -1.24 -5.51 -10.69
CA ASN A 667 -1.21 -6.96 -10.89
C ASN A 667 -0.37 -7.40 -12.12
N GLY A 668 0.73 -6.68 -12.39
CA GLY A 668 1.62 -6.95 -13.53
C GLY A 668 1.07 -6.59 -14.91
N LYS A 669 -0.15 -6.05 -15.02
CA LYS A 669 -0.69 -5.50 -16.28
C LYS A 669 -0.47 -3.99 -16.31
N VAL A 670 -0.11 -3.44 -17.48
CA VAL A 670 -0.28 -2.01 -17.73
C VAL A 670 -1.77 -1.69 -17.63
N VAL A 671 -2.15 -0.91 -16.62
CA VAL A 671 -3.52 -0.41 -16.48
C VAL A 671 -3.69 0.86 -17.29
N GLY A 672 -2.78 1.84 -17.12
CA GLY A 672 -2.79 3.10 -17.85
C GLY A 672 -1.41 3.70 -18.07
N CYS A 673 -1.33 4.85 -18.74
CA CYS A 673 -0.10 5.63 -18.86
C CYS A 673 -0.39 7.14 -18.92
N HIS A 674 0.57 7.94 -18.45
CA HIS A 674 0.50 9.39 -18.43
C HIS A 674 1.67 9.98 -19.23
N LEU A 675 1.37 10.66 -20.34
CA LEU A 675 2.38 11.21 -21.26
C LEU A 675 2.18 12.73 -21.42
N THR A 676 2.42 13.49 -20.36
CA THR A 676 2.46 14.96 -20.41
C THR A 676 3.59 15.54 -19.57
N LEU A 677 4.22 16.59 -20.09
CA LEU A 677 5.22 17.40 -19.38
C LEU A 677 4.54 18.47 -18.51
N SER A 678 4.90 18.55 -17.24
CA SER A 678 4.31 19.50 -16.29
C SER A 678 4.92 20.91 -16.35
N PRO A 679 4.14 21.95 -16.03
CA PRO A 679 4.68 23.28 -15.72
C PRO A 679 5.44 23.33 -14.38
N ALA A 680 6.28 24.36 -14.27
CA ALA A 680 6.72 24.96 -13.01
C ALA A 680 6.67 26.50 -13.20
N HIS A 681 7.11 27.28 -12.22
CA HIS A 681 6.93 28.74 -12.23
C HIS A 681 7.83 29.46 -13.27
N PHE A 682 7.27 29.77 -14.44
CA PHE A 682 7.91 30.57 -15.48
C PHE A 682 7.03 31.75 -15.89
N GLU A 683 7.62 32.95 -15.94
CA GLU A 683 7.08 34.05 -16.75
C GLU A 683 7.87 34.12 -18.08
N ASN A 684 7.18 34.44 -19.17
CA ASN A 684 7.75 34.65 -20.51
C ASN A 684 8.41 33.43 -21.20
N GLY A 685 8.08 32.19 -20.83
CA GLY A 685 8.51 30.98 -21.56
C GLY A 685 8.29 29.70 -20.76
N GLU A 686 8.60 28.54 -21.35
CA GLU A 686 8.67 27.25 -20.64
C GLU A 686 10.10 27.00 -20.13
N TRP A 687 10.31 25.94 -19.31
CA TRP A 687 11.62 25.59 -18.75
C TRP A 687 12.69 25.32 -19.83
N ASN A 688 12.25 24.81 -20.99
CA ASN A 688 13.06 24.54 -22.18
C ASN A 688 12.99 25.66 -23.25
N LYS A 689 12.28 26.76 -22.98
CA LYS A 689 12.04 27.87 -23.92
C LYS A 689 12.37 29.26 -23.33
N GLY A 690 13.17 29.32 -22.26
CA GLY A 690 13.80 30.56 -21.79
C GLY A 690 12.98 31.44 -20.83
N GLY A 691 12.00 30.89 -20.09
CA GLY A 691 11.21 31.66 -19.12
C GLY A 691 12.00 32.09 -17.87
N ASN A 692 11.92 33.38 -17.49
CA ASN A 692 12.66 33.97 -16.38
C ASN A 692 11.80 34.10 -15.09
N CYS A 693 12.41 34.41 -13.95
CA CYS A 693 11.74 34.80 -12.71
C CYS A 693 12.52 35.97 -12.06
N VAL A 694 12.06 37.20 -12.32
CA VAL A 694 12.74 38.45 -11.88
C VAL A 694 11.92 39.18 -10.80
N ARG A 695 11.43 38.44 -9.80
CA ARG A 695 10.78 39.03 -8.61
C ARG A 695 11.48 38.59 -7.33
N THR A 696 12.33 39.48 -6.82
CA THR A 696 13.13 39.33 -5.60
C THR A 696 12.43 39.83 -4.33
N GLN A 697 11.09 39.93 -4.32
CA GLN A 697 10.32 40.52 -3.21
C GLN A 697 9.11 39.68 -2.80
N HIS A 698 8.86 39.63 -1.50
CA HIS A 698 7.75 38.93 -0.85
C HIS A 698 6.38 39.45 -1.32
N VAL A 699 5.45 38.55 -1.62
CA VAL A 699 4.14 38.88 -2.22
C VAL A 699 3.03 38.86 -1.17
N SER A 700 2.19 39.91 -1.16
CA SER A 700 1.10 40.04 -0.20
C SER A 700 -0.04 39.04 -0.42
N SER A 701 -0.86 38.81 0.63
CA SER A 701 -1.97 37.87 0.63
C SER A 701 -3.05 38.22 -0.41
N GLY A 702 -2.96 37.64 -1.62
CA GLY A 702 -4.04 37.64 -2.61
C GLY A 702 -3.66 37.36 -4.06
N GLU A 703 -2.39 37.55 -4.44
CA GLU A 703 -2.04 37.79 -5.85
C GLU A 703 -1.70 36.54 -6.71
N MET A 704 -1.37 35.38 -6.12
CA MET A 704 -0.89 34.21 -6.89
C MET A 704 -1.71 32.93 -6.66
N LYS A 705 -1.92 32.12 -7.72
CA LYS A 705 -2.86 30.97 -7.73
C LYS A 705 -2.34 29.69 -8.42
N LEU A 706 -2.15 28.61 -7.63
CA LEU A 706 -2.10 27.18 -8.05
C LEU A 706 -2.92 26.96 -9.33
N ASP A 707 -2.28 26.31 -10.30
CA ASP A 707 -2.86 25.79 -11.54
C ASP A 707 -3.89 24.67 -11.29
N GLU A 708 -4.28 23.94 -12.33
CA GLU A 708 -5.35 22.94 -12.29
C GLU A 708 -4.84 21.52 -11.92
N ASP A 709 -3.56 21.22 -12.11
CA ASP A 709 -2.98 19.88 -11.93
C ASP A 709 -2.36 19.68 -10.54
N ASP A 710 -1.65 20.69 -9.98
CA ASP A 710 -1.31 20.77 -8.53
C ASP A 710 -2.56 20.70 -7.65
N LEU A 711 -3.71 21.00 -8.27
CA LEU A 711 -4.98 21.17 -7.63
C LEU A 711 -5.77 19.84 -7.62
N GLU A 712 -5.53 18.95 -8.58
CA GLU A 712 -5.91 17.54 -8.47
C GLU A 712 -5.21 16.83 -7.31
N LEU A 713 -3.87 16.91 -7.30
CA LEU A 713 -2.99 16.02 -6.56
C LEU A 713 -3.19 16.11 -5.04
N TYR A 714 -3.33 17.33 -4.51
CA TYR A 714 -3.68 17.57 -3.11
C TYR A 714 -5.04 16.97 -2.71
N LEU A 715 -6.06 16.99 -3.58
CA LEU A 715 -7.34 16.35 -3.23
C LEU A 715 -7.35 14.85 -3.44
N THR A 716 -6.52 14.32 -4.33
CA THR A 716 -6.15 12.90 -4.32
C THR A 716 -5.59 12.52 -2.95
N GLN A 717 -4.51 13.19 -2.50
CA GLN A 717 -3.86 12.92 -1.21
C GLN A 717 -4.84 13.07 -0.02
N VAL A 718 -5.65 14.14 0.03
CA VAL A 718 -6.65 14.34 1.10
C VAL A 718 -7.78 13.30 1.08
N LYS A 719 -8.16 12.76 -0.09
CA LYS A 719 -9.16 11.69 -0.19
C LYS A 719 -8.58 10.34 0.25
N GLU A 720 -7.39 9.98 -0.22
CA GLU A 720 -6.75 8.71 0.17
C GLU A 720 -6.34 8.72 1.65
N LEU A 721 -5.89 9.86 2.20
CA LEU A 721 -5.69 10.02 3.65
C LEU A 721 -6.95 9.69 4.45
N ARG A 722 -8.12 10.16 3.99
CA ARG A 722 -9.40 9.86 4.66
C ARG A 722 -9.78 8.39 4.54
N ARG A 723 -9.39 7.70 3.47
CA ARG A 723 -9.58 6.25 3.29
C ARG A 723 -8.66 5.46 4.22
N ALA A 724 -7.36 5.74 4.20
CA ALA A 724 -6.38 5.09 5.09
C ALA A 724 -6.71 5.30 6.58
N ASN A 725 -7.18 6.49 6.97
CA ASN A 725 -7.63 6.79 8.35
C ASN A 725 -8.96 6.12 8.76
N ARG A 726 -9.67 5.50 7.81
CA ARG A 726 -10.84 4.64 8.07
C ARG A 726 -10.41 3.19 8.21
N GLU A 727 -9.72 2.66 7.21
CA GLU A 727 -9.19 1.29 7.18
C GLU A 727 -8.26 1.02 8.36
N GLY A 728 -7.27 1.89 8.59
CA GLY A 728 -6.32 1.80 9.71
C GLY A 728 -6.96 1.90 11.10
N LYS A 729 -8.18 2.46 11.20
CA LYS A 729 -8.93 2.54 12.46
C LYS A 729 -9.46 1.20 12.95
N LYS A 730 -9.50 0.18 12.08
CA LYS A 730 -9.71 -1.24 12.43
C LYS A 730 -8.49 -1.84 13.14
N TRP A 731 -7.30 -1.27 12.88
CA TRP A 731 -5.99 -1.70 13.39
C TRP A 731 -5.40 -0.78 14.47
N GLY A 732 -6.12 0.28 14.88
CA GLY A 732 -5.67 1.23 15.92
C GLY A 732 -4.89 2.45 15.42
N LEU A 733 -4.52 2.49 14.14
CA LEU A 733 -3.73 3.55 13.52
C LEU A 733 -4.47 4.90 13.43
N LYS A 734 -3.75 6.00 13.59
CA LYS A 734 -4.27 7.38 13.40
C LYS A 734 -3.46 8.14 12.36
N PHE A 735 -4.13 8.81 11.42
CA PHE A 735 -3.50 9.60 10.38
C PHE A 735 -3.89 11.08 10.48
N ARG A 736 -2.95 12.00 10.24
CA ARG A 736 -3.15 13.47 10.33
C ARG A 736 -2.49 14.20 9.15
N LEU A 737 -3.05 15.33 8.75
CA LEU A 737 -2.51 16.18 7.68
C LEU A 737 -1.69 17.35 8.26
N LEU A 738 -0.45 17.54 7.81
CA LEU A 738 0.33 18.76 8.01
C LEU A 738 0.05 19.71 6.84
N ASP A 739 -0.95 20.60 6.97
CA ASP A 739 -1.36 21.51 5.87
C ASP A 739 -0.48 22.77 5.80
N ILE A 740 0.75 22.55 5.36
CA ILE A 740 1.74 23.57 5.00
C ILE A 740 1.45 24.23 3.65
N SER A 741 0.63 23.57 2.82
CA SER A 741 0.37 23.99 1.46
C SER A 741 -0.18 25.39 1.45
N ALA A 742 -0.95 25.81 2.47
CA ALA A 742 -1.22 27.20 2.81
C ALA A 742 0.08 28.03 2.87
N ALA A 743 0.66 28.35 4.03
CA ALA A 743 1.72 29.36 4.22
C ALA A 743 2.75 29.64 3.06
N MET A 744 3.18 28.67 2.24
CA MET A 744 4.31 28.78 1.31
C MET A 744 4.17 29.64 0.00
N VAL A 745 3.01 29.84 -0.65
CA VAL A 745 2.96 30.73 -1.90
C VAL A 745 3.30 32.17 -1.63
N MET A 746 3.14 32.63 -0.39
CA MET A 746 3.51 34.00 -0.06
C MET A 746 5.04 34.18 -0.02
N ARG A 747 5.79 33.08 -0.24
CA ARG A 747 7.24 33.01 -0.11
C ARG A 747 8.02 32.70 -1.40
N PRO A 748 7.66 33.19 -2.61
CA PRO A 748 8.43 32.86 -3.82
C PRO A 748 9.89 33.35 -3.75
N ASP A 749 10.18 34.30 -2.85
CA ASP A 749 11.51 34.75 -2.46
C ASP A 749 12.39 33.63 -1.82
N GLY A 750 11.80 32.55 -1.34
CA GLY A 750 12.50 31.48 -0.62
C GLY A 750 13.18 30.39 -1.47
N HIS A 751 13.09 30.43 -2.79
CA HIS A 751 13.67 29.41 -3.68
C HIS A 751 15.16 29.66 -4.00
N PRO A 752 15.98 28.62 -4.27
CA PRO A 752 17.38 28.79 -4.67
C PRO A 752 17.60 29.54 -5.98
N ASN A 753 16.68 29.42 -6.95
CA ASN A 753 16.79 30.04 -8.28
C ASN A 753 18.10 29.58 -8.97
N HIS A 754 19.00 30.49 -9.36
CA HIS A 754 20.32 30.11 -9.90
C HIS A 754 21.37 29.81 -8.82
N TYR A 755 21.09 30.08 -7.54
CA TYR A 755 22.04 29.97 -6.43
C TYR A 755 22.10 28.56 -5.81
N GLY A 756 22.11 27.53 -6.66
CA GLY A 756 22.27 26.12 -6.27
C GLY A 756 23.43 25.38 -6.97
N HIS A 757 24.18 26.09 -7.82
CA HIS A 757 25.25 25.55 -8.67
C HIS A 757 26.49 26.47 -8.69
N TRP A 758 27.67 25.94 -9.01
CA TRP A 758 28.92 26.71 -8.97
C TRP A 758 28.99 27.73 -10.13
N PRO A 759 29.46 28.97 -9.90
CA PRO A 759 29.43 30.06 -10.90
C PRO A 759 30.34 29.88 -12.13
N HIS A 760 31.03 28.74 -12.26
CA HIS A 760 31.82 28.36 -13.44
C HIS A 760 31.13 27.29 -14.31
N GLU A 761 30.01 26.74 -13.86
CA GLU A 761 29.15 25.87 -14.66
C GLU A 761 28.20 26.78 -15.45
N ASN A 762 28.24 26.75 -16.78
CA ASN A 762 27.35 27.53 -17.66
C ASN A 762 25.91 26.98 -17.64
N VAL A 763 25.23 27.08 -16.50
CA VAL A 763 23.88 26.57 -16.27
C VAL A 763 22.83 27.64 -16.60
N THR A 764 22.04 27.40 -17.65
CA THR A 764 20.97 28.30 -18.10
C THR A 764 19.63 28.09 -17.37
N ILE A 765 19.56 27.16 -16.42
CA ILE A 765 18.34 26.68 -15.77
C ILE A 765 18.31 27.12 -14.29
N ALA A 766 17.12 27.43 -13.77
CA ALA A 766 16.90 27.89 -12.40
C ALA A 766 16.07 26.87 -11.60
N ASP A 767 16.46 26.60 -10.35
CA ASP A 767 15.66 25.80 -9.41
C ASP A 767 14.55 26.65 -8.77
N ARG A 768 13.31 26.34 -9.13
CA ARG A 768 12.09 27.01 -8.67
C ARG A 768 11.13 26.03 -7.98
N VAL A 769 11.69 24.95 -7.42
CA VAL A 769 10.96 23.85 -6.79
C VAL A 769 11.38 23.69 -5.34
N HIS A 770 12.69 23.66 -5.05
CA HIS A 770 13.21 23.50 -3.69
C HIS A 770 13.25 24.83 -2.93
N TRP A 771 13.54 24.77 -1.62
CA TRP A 771 13.63 25.92 -0.72
C TRP A 771 15.03 26.08 -0.17
N CYS A 772 15.50 27.33 -0.07
CA CYS A 772 16.74 27.66 0.62
C CYS A 772 16.71 27.21 2.08
N LEU A 773 17.86 26.76 2.57
CA LEU A 773 18.11 26.44 3.97
C LEU A 773 19.26 27.31 4.52
N PRO A 774 19.07 28.04 5.64
CA PRO A 774 17.79 28.31 6.31
C PRO A 774 16.77 29.02 5.39
N GLY A 775 15.47 28.94 5.71
CA GLY A 775 14.42 29.54 4.88
C GLY A 775 12.98 29.21 5.31
N PRO A 776 11.98 29.41 4.43
CA PRO A 776 10.55 29.28 4.78
C PRO A 776 10.16 27.91 5.37
N ILE A 777 10.84 26.87 4.89
CA ILE A 777 10.58 25.45 5.22
C ILE A 777 10.80 25.11 6.71
N ASP A 778 11.59 25.91 7.45
CA ASP A 778 11.70 25.84 8.91
C ASP A 778 10.35 25.94 9.64
N THR A 779 9.37 26.58 9.01
CA THR A 779 8.01 26.70 9.57
C THR A 779 7.28 25.35 9.61
N TRP A 780 7.55 24.42 8.69
CA TRP A 780 6.84 23.14 8.62
C TRP A 780 7.12 22.30 9.87
N ASN A 781 8.39 22.27 10.28
CA ASN A 781 8.85 21.60 11.51
C ASN A 781 8.32 22.27 12.79
N LYS A 782 8.10 23.58 12.77
CA LYS A 782 7.45 24.31 13.88
C LYS A 782 5.98 23.93 14.03
N LEU A 783 5.27 23.68 12.92
CA LEU A 783 3.89 23.21 12.91
C LEU A 783 3.81 21.74 13.40
N LEU A 784 4.70 20.88 12.91
CA LEU A 784 4.85 19.49 13.36
C LEU A 784 5.03 19.38 14.89
N LEU A 785 5.93 20.20 15.47
CA LEU A 785 6.12 20.26 16.94
C LEU A 785 4.84 20.63 17.70
N GLN A 786 3.98 21.49 17.15
CA GLN A 786 2.69 21.81 17.80
C GLN A 786 1.67 20.67 17.67
N MET A 787 1.69 19.90 16.59
CA MET A 787 0.84 18.72 16.44
C MET A 787 1.19 17.66 17.48
N LEU A 788 2.48 17.35 17.66
CA LEU A 788 2.96 16.37 18.64
C LEU A 788 2.58 16.76 20.08
N LYS A 789 2.71 18.05 20.43
CA LYS A 789 2.31 18.58 21.76
C LYS A 789 0.83 18.35 22.11
N ARG A 790 -0.06 18.28 21.12
CA ARG A 790 -1.50 18.03 21.34
C ARG A 790 -1.83 16.55 21.52
N GLY A 791 -0.94 15.62 21.18
CA GLY A 791 -1.18 14.16 21.29
C GLY A 791 -1.06 13.61 22.71
N ARG A 792 -0.23 14.21 23.57
CA ARG A 792 0.18 13.63 24.88
C ARG A 792 -0.79 13.88 26.04
N TRP A 793 -2.01 14.37 25.78
CA TRP A 793 -2.99 14.69 26.83
C TRP A 793 -4.03 13.57 27.03
N ARG A 794 -4.08 13.07 28.27
CA ARG A 794 -5.08 12.16 28.91
C ARG A 794 -4.87 10.65 28.76
N GLY A 795 -4.32 10.07 29.82
CA GLY A 795 -5.01 8.99 30.50
C GLY A 795 -6.01 9.57 31.51
N ALA A 796 -7.23 9.91 31.07
CA ALA A 796 -8.43 10.21 31.89
C ALA A 796 -9.61 10.65 31.01
N ILE A 797 -10.80 10.06 31.26
CA ILE A 797 -12.14 10.59 30.94
C ILE A 797 -12.55 10.64 29.44
N CYS A 798 -13.69 9.99 29.15
CA CYS A 798 -14.46 10.14 27.91
C CYS A 798 -15.12 11.54 27.77
N ASN A 799 -15.49 11.92 26.54
CA ASN A 799 -16.19 13.16 26.12
C ASN A 799 -15.33 14.39 25.78
N ASP A 800 -15.94 15.24 24.93
CA ASP A 800 -15.41 16.36 24.14
C ASP A 800 -14.33 15.96 23.10
N GLN A 801 -14.45 16.20 21.78
CA GLN A 801 -15.34 17.07 20.99
C GLN A 801 -15.40 18.54 21.41
N ARG A 802 -14.44 19.34 20.95
CA ARG A 802 -14.55 20.77 20.59
C ARG A 802 -13.21 21.21 19.96
N PHE A 803 -13.14 21.44 18.64
CA PHE A 803 -13.56 22.64 17.88
C PHE A 803 -12.45 23.69 17.81
N PHE A 804 -11.99 23.99 16.58
CA PHE A 804 -11.75 25.32 15.94
C PHE A 804 -10.45 25.35 15.09
N PRO A 805 -10.31 26.28 14.12
CA PRO A 805 -11.27 26.53 13.03
C PRO A 805 -10.60 26.75 11.67
N TYR A 806 -11.41 26.69 10.60
CA TYR A 806 -11.04 27.09 9.24
C TYR A 806 -10.08 28.28 9.16
N PRO A 807 -9.00 28.13 8.39
CA PRO A 807 -8.24 29.29 8.07
C PRO A 807 -8.01 29.48 6.53
N THR A 808 -8.21 30.73 6.08
CA THR A 808 -8.51 31.18 4.70
C THR A 808 -7.47 30.89 3.63
N ALA A 809 -7.94 31.03 2.39
CA ALA A 809 -7.14 31.19 1.18
C ALA A 809 -5.91 32.10 1.37
N ASN A 810 -4.87 31.80 0.58
CA ASN A 810 -3.50 32.30 0.65
C ASN A 810 -2.73 31.53 1.74
N ALA A 811 -2.11 30.40 1.41
CA ALA A 811 -1.15 30.32 0.30
C ALA A 811 -1.00 28.89 -0.30
N ARG A 812 0.13 28.60 -0.98
CA ARG A 812 0.35 27.52 -1.98
C ARG A 812 1.85 27.22 -2.28
N GLN A 813 2.44 26.12 -1.85
CA GLN A 813 3.48 25.35 -2.60
C GLN A 813 4.21 24.40 -1.66
N SER A 814 3.77 23.15 -1.67
CA SER A 814 4.44 22.00 -1.05
C SER A 814 3.54 20.78 -1.20
N SER A 815 4.16 19.63 -1.48
CA SER A 815 3.57 18.32 -1.20
C SER A 815 3.10 18.32 0.27
N PRO A 816 1.82 18.08 0.57
CA PRO A 816 1.34 18.01 1.95
C PRO A 816 1.83 16.72 2.61
N ILE A 817 1.99 16.78 3.94
CA ILE A 817 2.80 15.77 4.65
C ILE A 817 1.94 15.07 5.73
N LEU A 818 1.93 13.73 5.73
CA LEU A 818 0.96 12.92 6.47
C LEU A 818 1.58 12.29 7.73
N VAL A 819 1.05 12.61 8.92
CA VAL A 819 1.59 12.16 10.21
C VAL A 819 0.81 10.98 10.82
N PHE A 820 1.48 9.89 11.17
CA PHE A 820 0.90 8.62 11.67
C PHE A 820 1.17 8.42 13.18
N GLU A 821 0.42 7.51 13.84
CA GLU A 821 0.63 7.06 15.24
C GLU A 821 0.05 5.64 15.44
N ASP A 822 0.81 4.71 16.06
CA ASP A 822 0.45 3.29 16.23
C ASP A 822 0.22 2.86 17.70
N THR A 823 -0.66 1.88 17.94
CA THR A 823 -0.90 1.25 19.25
C THR A 823 -1.38 -0.22 19.18
N CYS A 824 -0.60 -1.08 19.86
CA CYS A 824 -0.93 -2.40 20.47
C CYS A 824 -0.58 -3.71 19.74
N ASN A 825 -0.01 -4.63 20.54
CA ASN A 825 0.30 -6.02 20.21
C ASN A 825 0.51 -6.82 21.53
N ALA A 826 -0.01 -8.03 21.78
CA ALA A 826 -1.20 -8.76 21.31
C ALA A 826 -1.40 -10.00 22.24
N LYS A 827 -2.61 -10.62 22.31
CA LYS A 827 -2.77 -12.08 22.55
C LYS A 827 -4.20 -12.62 22.33
N HIS A 828 -4.28 -13.89 21.95
CA HIS A 828 -5.46 -14.60 21.42
C HIS A 828 -5.72 -15.93 22.17
N HIS A 829 -6.87 -16.55 21.87
CA HIS A 829 -7.32 -17.94 22.15
C HIS A 829 -7.88 -18.32 23.53
N GLU A 830 -9.20 -18.58 23.57
CA GLU A 830 -9.72 -19.95 23.82
C GLU A 830 -11.16 -20.14 23.28
N LEU A 831 -11.55 -21.41 23.11
CA LEU A 831 -12.92 -21.94 22.89
C LEU A 831 -13.68 -21.67 21.56
N ALA A 832 -13.64 -22.69 20.70
CA ALA A 832 -14.79 -23.12 19.89
C ALA A 832 -15.15 -24.57 20.24
N LEU A 833 -15.91 -24.78 21.32
CA LEU A 833 -16.46 -26.09 21.72
C LEU A 833 -17.63 -25.86 22.70
N GLY A 834 -18.85 -26.22 22.30
CA GLY A 834 -20.04 -26.22 23.19
C GLY A 834 -21.16 -25.24 22.85
N ALA A 835 -21.86 -25.44 21.71
CA ALA A 835 -23.12 -24.75 21.41
C ALA A 835 -24.19 -25.64 20.73
N GLN A 836 -24.25 -26.92 21.12
CA GLN A 836 -25.41 -27.79 20.91
C GLN A 836 -25.68 -28.62 22.18
N LEU A 837 -26.19 -27.96 23.24
CA LEU A 837 -26.86 -28.62 24.37
C LEU A 837 -27.58 -27.61 25.29
N GLN A 838 -28.48 -26.80 24.71
CA GLN A 838 -29.58 -26.18 25.47
C GLN A 838 -30.95 -26.43 24.83
N SER A 839 -31.04 -27.50 24.03
CA SER A 839 -32.29 -28.16 23.66
C SER A 839 -32.38 -29.51 24.39
N PHE A 840 -32.45 -29.49 25.73
CA PHE A 840 -32.87 -30.66 26.53
C PHE A 840 -33.26 -30.27 27.97
N LEU A 841 -34.17 -29.29 28.12
CA LEU A 841 -35.02 -29.17 29.33
C LEU A 841 -36.32 -28.37 29.07
N PHE A 842 -36.85 -28.43 27.85
CA PHE A 842 -38.19 -27.94 27.50
C PHE A 842 -38.93 -28.92 26.57
N HIS A 843 -38.83 -30.20 26.91
CA HIS A 843 -39.63 -31.27 26.31
C HIS A 843 -40.07 -32.29 27.37
N PHE A 844 -40.85 -31.81 28.35
CA PHE A 844 -41.88 -32.64 28.97
C PHE A 844 -43.16 -31.83 29.19
N THR A 845 -44.05 -31.95 28.21
CA THR A 845 -45.51 -31.89 28.33
C THR A 845 -46.15 -30.68 29.02
N MET A 846 -46.62 -29.72 28.20
CA MET A 846 -48.00 -29.27 28.37
C MET A 846 -48.94 -30.45 28.13
N LYS A 847 -49.71 -30.87 29.14
CA LYS A 847 -51.01 -31.52 28.95
C LYS A 847 -51.82 -31.49 30.25
N PHE A 848 -53.10 -31.13 30.10
CA PHE A 848 -54.17 -31.13 31.11
C PHE A 848 -54.03 -30.16 32.30
N ASN A 849 -54.74 -29.03 32.17
CA ASN A 849 -55.67 -28.65 33.24
C ASN A 849 -56.82 -29.67 33.23
N ASP A 850 -57.24 -30.15 34.40
CA ASP A 850 -58.61 -29.99 34.94
C ASP A 850 -58.80 -30.82 36.23
N ILE A 851 -59.93 -30.59 36.91
CA ILE A 851 -60.46 -31.33 38.09
C ILE A 851 -60.07 -30.79 39.49
N GLU A 852 -60.77 -29.70 39.86
CA GLU A 852 -61.70 -29.55 41.01
C GLU A 852 -61.32 -29.81 42.50
N PHE A 853 -61.61 -28.79 43.32
CA PHE A 853 -62.31 -28.74 44.64
C PHE A 853 -62.04 -29.83 45.72
N SER A 854 -61.89 -29.49 47.02
CA SER A 854 -62.93 -28.80 47.81
C SER A 854 -62.53 -28.37 49.25
N TYR A 855 -63.02 -27.19 49.68
CA TYR A 855 -63.42 -26.71 51.04
C TYR A 855 -62.60 -26.93 52.34
N GLY A 856 -62.45 -25.83 53.12
CA GLY A 856 -62.04 -25.86 54.55
C GLY A 856 -61.84 -24.50 55.25
N LYS A 857 -62.93 -23.77 55.55
CA LYS A 857 -62.97 -22.43 56.22
C LYS A 857 -62.12 -22.28 57.51
N ASN A 858 -61.47 -21.11 57.75
CA ASN A 858 -61.99 -20.07 58.68
C ASN A 858 -61.13 -18.78 58.88
N SER A 859 -61.86 -17.66 59.05
CA SER A 859 -61.60 -16.36 59.75
C SER A 859 -60.24 -15.62 59.77
N GLN A 860 -60.25 -14.44 59.13
CA GLN A 860 -59.86 -13.09 59.64
C GLN A 860 -58.51 -12.86 60.37
N HIS A 861 -57.63 -12.04 59.77
CA HIS A 861 -57.47 -10.65 60.22
C HIS A 861 -56.85 -9.71 59.16
N SER A 862 -56.99 -8.39 59.40
CA SER A 862 -56.96 -7.34 58.39
C SER A 862 -55.59 -6.63 58.19
N THR A 863 -55.17 -6.53 56.92
CA THR A 863 -54.67 -5.32 56.20
C THR A 863 -53.38 -4.57 56.56
N SER A 864 -52.79 -4.00 55.49
CA SER A 864 -51.74 -2.98 55.39
C SER A 864 -50.31 -3.50 55.11
N LYS A 865 -49.53 -2.71 54.35
CA LYS A 865 -48.16 -2.99 53.84
C LYS A 865 -47.98 -4.01 52.69
N ARG A 866 -48.97 -4.17 51.79
CA ARG A 866 -48.74 -4.64 50.40
C ARG A 866 -49.19 -3.64 49.32
N LEU A 867 -49.29 -2.36 49.69
CA LEU A 867 -49.93 -1.30 48.89
C LEU A 867 -49.00 -0.10 48.60
N LEU A 868 -47.68 -0.22 48.81
CA LEU A 868 -46.72 0.90 48.67
C LEU A 868 -45.68 0.73 47.53
N LEU A 869 -45.65 -0.42 46.84
CA LEU A 869 -44.69 -0.66 45.74
C LEU A 869 -45.35 -0.96 44.38
N LEU A 870 -46.67 -1.16 44.33
CA LEU A 870 -47.47 -1.20 43.10
C LEU A 870 -48.10 0.16 42.72
N ALA A 871 -47.94 1.18 43.58
CA ALA A 871 -48.50 2.52 43.39
C ALA A 871 -47.52 3.54 42.78
N LEU A 872 -46.22 3.21 42.69
CA LEU A 872 -45.18 4.10 42.13
C LEU A 872 -44.80 3.79 40.67
N SER A 873 -45.17 2.60 40.16
CA SER A 873 -44.89 2.17 38.79
C SER A 873 -46.03 2.44 37.80
N LEU A 874 -47.20 2.92 38.26
CA LEU A 874 -48.39 3.14 37.43
C LEU A 874 -48.81 4.62 37.28
N GLY A 875 -48.04 5.56 37.84
CA GLY A 875 -48.41 6.98 37.93
C GLY A 875 -47.80 7.92 36.88
N PHE A 876 -46.93 7.44 35.98
CA PHE A 876 -46.15 8.29 35.06
C PHE A 876 -46.45 8.11 33.56
N LEU A 877 -47.50 7.35 33.20
CA LEU A 877 -47.81 7.01 31.80
C LEU A 877 -49.17 7.49 31.27
N THR A 878 -49.97 8.24 32.06
CA THR A 878 -51.34 8.64 31.66
C THR A 878 -51.74 10.05 32.12
N ALA A 879 -50.98 11.10 31.76
CA ALA A 879 -51.48 12.47 31.62
C ALA A 879 -50.47 13.38 30.91
N ILE A 880 -50.96 14.33 30.10
CA ILE A 880 -50.26 15.25 29.19
C ILE A 880 -49.96 14.59 27.84
N PRO A 881 -51.03 14.34 27.07
CA PRO A 881 -51.47 15.43 26.19
C PRO A 881 -52.98 15.67 26.21
N LEU A 882 -53.43 16.80 26.79
CA LEU A 882 -54.59 17.61 26.32
C LEU A 882 -54.81 18.89 27.17
N TYR A 883 -53.82 19.80 27.20
CA TYR A 883 -53.94 21.23 27.56
C TYR A 883 -52.58 21.81 27.16
N LEU A 884 -52.37 22.41 25.98
CA LEU A 884 -53.13 23.52 25.40
C LEU A 884 -53.34 23.34 23.89
N VAL A 885 -54.57 23.54 23.43
CA VAL A 885 -54.90 23.91 22.04
C VAL A 885 -55.81 25.15 22.12
N THR A 886 -55.70 26.07 21.14
CA THR A 886 -56.32 27.41 21.09
C THR A 886 -55.74 28.39 22.12
N THR A 887 -54.93 29.38 21.74
CA THR A 887 -55.24 30.45 20.78
C THR A 887 -54.29 30.53 19.58
N SER A 888 -54.67 31.32 18.57
CA SER A 888 -54.22 31.19 17.19
C SER A 888 -53.52 32.43 16.60
N HIS A 889 -52.78 32.15 15.52
CA HIS A 889 -52.30 33.05 14.45
C HIS A 889 -50.95 33.77 14.58
N SER A 890 -50.28 33.80 13.41
CA SER A 890 -49.05 34.54 13.05
C SER A 890 -47.73 33.82 13.37
N PRO A 891 -46.74 33.87 12.44
CA PRO A 891 -46.69 32.95 11.31
C PRO A 891 -45.68 31.81 11.55
N LEU A 892 -45.83 30.72 10.79
CA LEU A 892 -44.92 29.57 10.81
C LEU A 892 -43.44 30.00 10.78
N PRO A 893 -42.66 29.71 11.84
CA PRO A 893 -41.24 29.47 11.64
C PRO A 893 -41.12 28.25 10.73
N SER A 894 -40.20 28.29 9.76
CA SER A 894 -39.86 27.12 8.94
C SER A 894 -39.65 25.88 9.81
N PRO A 895 -39.95 24.65 9.35
CA PRO A 895 -39.63 23.44 10.09
C PRO A 895 -38.14 23.43 10.41
N LYS A 896 -37.80 23.73 11.66
CA LYS A 896 -36.45 23.56 12.17
C LYS A 896 -36.22 22.06 12.15
N ILE A 897 -35.36 21.61 11.24
CA ILE A 897 -34.93 20.22 11.12
C ILE A 897 -34.67 19.70 12.53
N ASP A 898 -35.31 18.59 12.90
CA ASP A 898 -35.14 18.05 14.24
C ASP A 898 -33.65 17.79 14.46
N THR A 899 -33.06 18.55 15.37
CA THR A 899 -31.62 18.49 15.59
C THR A 899 -31.20 17.15 16.18
N SER A 900 -32.13 16.34 16.71
CA SER A 900 -31.84 14.98 17.19
C SER A 900 -31.46 14.02 16.05
N ASP A 901 -32.22 13.99 14.94
CA ASP A 901 -31.93 13.12 13.79
C ASP A 901 -30.66 13.55 13.04
N LEU A 902 -30.37 14.85 12.98
CA LEU A 902 -29.07 15.33 12.48
C LEU A 902 -27.92 15.02 13.44
N ARG A 903 -28.14 15.08 14.76
CA ARG A 903 -27.13 14.71 15.78
C ARG A 903 -26.79 13.22 15.75
N ASN A 904 -27.74 12.33 15.44
CA ASN A 904 -27.46 10.90 15.27
C ASN A 904 -26.46 10.64 14.13
N ILE A 905 -26.49 11.42 13.05
CA ILE A 905 -25.44 11.38 12.00
C ILE A 905 -24.11 11.92 12.55
N GLY A 906 -24.14 12.97 13.38
CA GLY A 906 -22.96 13.60 13.98
C GLY A 906 -22.14 12.72 14.93
N ILE A 907 -22.64 11.54 15.29
CA ILE A 907 -21.95 10.54 16.15
C ILE A 907 -21.39 9.37 15.33
N ALA A 908 -21.88 9.14 14.11
CA ALA A 908 -21.29 8.16 13.20
C ALA A 908 -19.87 8.58 12.81
N LYS A 909 -18.89 7.67 12.94
CA LYS A 909 -17.55 7.85 12.35
C LYS A 909 -17.72 8.15 10.84
N GLU A 910 -16.85 8.98 10.25
CA GLU A 910 -16.76 9.03 8.79
C GLU A 910 -16.46 7.59 8.31
N CYS A 911 -17.44 6.99 7.65
CA CYS A 911 -17.46 5.62 7.15
C CYS A 911 -17.33 5.64 5.63
N ASP A 912 -16.60 4.67 5.06
CA ASP A 912 -16.69 4.46 3.62
C ASP A 912 -17.96 3.69 3.30
N ILE A 913 -18.96 4.38 2.75
CA ILE A 913 -20.21 3.72 2.32
C ILE A 913 -20.04 2.97 0.99
N PHE A 914 -18.93 3.18 0.28
CA PHE A 914 -18.73 2.69 -1.09
C PHE A 914 -17.92 1.38 -1.16
N SER A 915 -17.26 0.98 -0.07
CA SER A 915 -16.54 -0.30 0.06
C SER A 915 -17.26 -1.22 1.07
N GLY A 916 -17.40 -2.50 0.72
CA GLY A 916 -18.33 -3.41 1.38
C GLY A 916 -18.71 -4.61 0.52
N LYS A 917 -19.87 -5.20 0.78
CA LYS A 917 -20.38 -6.34 0.01
C LYS A 917 -21.90 -6.36 -0.09
N TRP A 918 -22.41 -7.02 -1.12
CA TRP A 918 -23.83 -7.33 -1.24
C TRP A 918 -24.23 -8.42 -0.26
N VAL A 919 -25.32 -8.17 0.47
CA VAL A 919 -25.93 -9.12 1.39
C VAL A 919 -27.39 -9.34 1.01
N TYR A 920 -27.88 -10.56 1.20
CA TYR A 920 -29.27 -10.89 0.95
C TYR A 920 -30.18 -10.18 1.96
N TYR A 921 -31.27 -9.59 1.46
CA TYR A 921 -32.22 -8.80 2.22
C TYR A 921 -33.66 -9.18 1.82
N PRO A 922 -34.35 -10.06 2.59
CA PRO A 922 -35.58 -10.71 2.14
C PRO A 922 -36.82 -9.80 2.13
N LYS A 923 -36.75 -8.59 2.71
CA LYS A 923 -37.90 -7.67 2.82
C LYS A 923 -38.28 -6.97 1.51
N GLY A 924 -37.51 -7.18 0.43
CA GLY A 924 -37.81 -6.66 -0.90
C GLY A 924 -37.38 -5.20 -1.13
N PRO A 925 -37.67 -4.67 -2.34
CA PRO A 925 -37.32 -3.30 -2.75
C PRO A 925 -38.22 -2.23 -2.09
N TYR A 926 -37.79 -0.96 -2.19
CA TYR A 926 -38.52 0.20 -1.66
C TYR A 926 -39.86 0.50 -2.35
N TYR A 927 -39.98 0.09 -3.62
CA TYR A 927 -41.16 0.29 -4.46
C TYR A 927 -41.26 -0.88 -5.45
N THR A 928 -42.36 -0.91 -6.20
CA THR A 928 -42.64 -1.88 -7.27
C THR A 928 -43.09 -1.11 -8.52
N ASP A 929 -43.22 -1.82 -9.65
CA ASP A 929 -43.86 -1.29 -10.86
C ASP A 929 -45.32 -0.88 -10.62
N ALA A 930 -46.03 -1.52 -9.69
CA ALA A 930 -47.37 -1.13 -9.27
C ALA A 930 -47.40 0.15 -8.40
N THR A 931 -46.37 0.41 -7.58
CA THR A 931 -46.33 1.58 -6.69
C THR A 931 -45.58 2.78 -7.26
N CYS A 932 -44.81 2.61 -8.34
CA CYS A 932 -44.21 3.70 -9.10
C CYS A 932 -44.60 3.64 -10.59
N SER A 933 -45.61 4.42 -10.97
CA SER A 933 -46.02 4.60 -12.38
C SER A 933 -45.05 5.43 -13.23
N LEU A 934 -43.92 5.90 -12.66
CA LEU A 934 -42.92 6.73 -13.33
C LEU A 934 -41.75 5.92 -13.92
N ILE A 935 -41.71 4.60 -13.69
CA ILE A 935 -40.71 3.73 -14.33
C ILE A 935 -41.00 3.66 -15.83
N ILE A 936 -40.05 4.10 -16.65
CA ILE A 936 -40.17 3.92 -18.10
C ILE A 936 -39.97 2.46 -18.50
N ASP A 937 -40.64 2.05 -19.56
CA ASP A 937 -40.61 0.71 -20.16
C ASP A 937 -39.19 0.11 -20.23
N GLN A 938 -38.20 0.90 -20.68
CA GLN A 938 -36.78 0.48 -20.82
C GLN A 938 -36.13 -0.05 -19.54
N HIS A 939 -36.63 0.35 -18.37
CA HIS A 939 -36.13 -0.10 -17.07
C HIS A 939 -37.16 -0.92 -16.27
N ASN A 940 -38.40 -1.05 -16.77
CA ASN A 940 -39.48 -1.77 -16.10
C ASN A 940 -39.46 -3.26 -16.46
N CYS A 941 -38.48 -3.97 -15.90
CA CYS A 941 -38.26 -5.39 -16.17
C CYS A 941 -39.47 -6.28 -15.80
N MET A 942 -40.23 -5.88 -14.77
CA MET A 942 -41.41 -6.66 -14.33
C MET A 942 -42.59 -6.51 -15.29
N LYS A 943 -42.84 -5.30 -15.83
CA LYS A 943 -43.90 -5.04 -16.83
C LYS A 943 -43.79 -5.93 -18.07
N PHE A 944 -42.57 -6.30 -18.47
CA PHE A 944 -42.33 -7.17 -19.63
C PHE A 944 -42.04 -8.63 -19.26
N GLY A 945 -42.38 -9.04 -18.04
CA GLY A 945 -42.44 -10.44 -17.64
C GLY A 945 -41.10 -11.05 -17.25
N ARG A 946 -40.15 -10.28 -16.72
CA ARG A 946 -38.93 -10.84 -16.11
C ARG A 946 -39.33 -11.81 -14.98
N PRO A 947 -38.93 -13.10 -15.04
CA PRO A 947 -39.44 -14.12 -14.12
C PRO A 947 -38.69 -14.19 -12.79
N ASP A 948 -37.44 -13.73 -12.74
CA ASP A 948 -36.60 -13.77 -11.54
C ASP A 948 -36.65 -12.45 -10.77
N THR A 949 -36.94 -12.55 -9.47
CA THR A 949 -37.09 -11.37 -8.57
C THR A 949 -35.98 -11.25 -7.54
N GLU A 950 -35.07 -12.24 -7.44
CA GLU A 950 -34.06 -12.27 -6.39
C GLU A 950 -33.02 -11.14 -6.50
N PHE A 951 -32.80 -10.58 -7.70
CA PHE A 951 -31.89 -9.44 -7.90
C PHE A 951 -32.32 -8.19 -7.08
N MET A 952 -33.62 -8.06 -6.77
CA MET A 952 -34.18 -6.99 -5.93
C MET A 952 -34.00 -7.22 -4.42
N LYS A 953 -33.58 -8.43 -4.01
CA LYS A 953 -33.39 -8.83 -2.61
C LYS A 953 -31.92 -8.77 -2.17
N TRP A 954 -31.14 -7.89 -2.78
CA TRP A 954 -29.74 -7.65 -2.42
C TRP A 954 -29.57 -6.22 -1.99
N ARG A 955 -28.93 -6.02 -0.84
CA ARG A 955 -28.60 -4.69 -0.31
C ARG A 955 -27.10 -4.55 -0.14
N TRP A 956 -26.57 -3.38 -0.44
CA TRP A 956 -25.17 -3.07 -0.17
C TRP A 956 -24.96 -2.88 1.33
N ARG A 957 -23.97 -3.60 1.89
CA ARG A 957 -23.56 -3.43 3.28
C ARG A 957 -22.10 -2.96 3.31
N PRO A 958 -21.85 -1.69 3.66
CA PRO A 958 -20.50 -1.21 3.90
C PRO A 958 -19.79 -2.03 5.00
N GLU A 959 -18.47 -2.04 5.00
CA GLU A 959 -17.72 -2.79 6.03
C GLU A 959 -17.75 -2.13 7.41
N GLU A 960 -17.76 -0.80 7.45
CA GLU A 960 -17.47 -0.01 8.66
C GLU A 960 -18.72 0.55 9.36
N CYS A 961 -19.85 0.53 8.66
CA CYS A 961 -21.11 1.06 9.15
C CYS A 961 -22.30 0.43 8.42
N GLU A 962 -23.49 0.63 8.96
CA GLU A 962 -24.72 0.38 8.22
C GLU A 962 -25.04 1.58 7.32
N LEU A 963 -25.32 1.31 6.04
CA LEU A 963 -25.97 2.28 5.16
C LEU A 963 -27.43 2.43 5.66
N PRO A 964 -27.90 3.63 6.04
CA PRO A 964 -29.30 3.84 6.41
C PRO A 964 -30.21 3.58 5.21
N PHE A 965 -31.43 3.07 5.46
CA PHE A 965 -32.43 2.93 4.41
C PHE A 965 -32.73 4.27 3.75
N PHE A 966 -33.10 4.25 2.46
CA PHE A 966 -33.54 5.46 1.78
C PHE A 966 -34.84 5.99 2.42
N ASP A 967 -34.79 7.22 2.93
CA ASP A 967 -35.96 7.92 3.47
C ASP A 967 -36.32 9.07 2.51
N ALA A 968 -37.42 8.87 1.79
CA ALA A 968 -37.95 9.82 0.82
C ALA A 968 -38.39 11.15 1.43
N LYS A 969 -38.92 11.14 2.66
CA LYS A 969 -39.34 12.36 3.35
C LYS A 969 -38.13 13.18 3.76
N GLN A 970 -37.10 12.52 4.31
CA GLN A 970 -35.83 13.18 4.62
C GLN A 970 -35.15 13.73 3.36
N PHE A 971 -35.16 12.99 2.24
CA PHE A 971 -34.65 13.50 0.96
C PHE A 971 -35.41 14.76 0.53
N LEU A 972 -36.75 14.72 0.50
CA LEU A 972 -37.60 15.83 0.06
C LEU A 972 -37.47 17.08 0.96
N GLU A 973 -37.39 16.91 2.28
CA GLU A 973 -37.10 18.02 3.21
C GLU A 973 -35.72 18.65 2.96
N LEU A 974 -34.72 17.83 2.63
CA LEU A 974 -33.36 18.27 2.37
C LEU A 974 -33.24 19.12 1.09
N VAL A 975 -34.05 18.80 0.08
CA VAL A 975 -34.14 19.52 -1.20
C VAL A 975 -35.27 20.56 -1.25
N ARG A 976 -35.94 20.82 -0.12
CA ARG A 976 -37.05 21.77 -0.02
C ARG A 976 -36.62 23.17 -0.52
N GLY A 977 -37.36 23.70 -1.49
CA GLY A 977 -37.14 25.01 -2.11
C GLY A 977 -35.97 25.09 -3.11
N LYS A 978 -35.40 23.94 -3.53
CA LYS A 978 -34.19 23.86 -4.36
C LYS A 978 -34.44 23.19 -5.71
N LYS A 979 -33.41 23.13 -6.55
CA LYS A 979 -33.44 22.39 -7.83
C LYS A 979 -32.26 21.44 -7.98
N MET A 980 -32.50 20.29 -8.59
CA MET A 980 -31.52 19.23 -8.89
C MET A 980 -31.53 18.88 -10.38
N ALA A 981 -30.37 18.73 -11.00
CA ALA A 981 -30.23 18.31 -12.41
C ALA A 981 -29.32 17.09 -12.56
N PHE A 982 -29.77 16.06 -13.26
CA PHE A 982 -28.93 14.96 -13.74
C PHE A 982 -28.42 15.31 -15.15
N VAL A 983 -27.12 15.45 -15.30
CA VAL A 983 -26.48 15.92 -16.53
C VAL A 983 -25.61 14.82 -17.12
N GLY A 984 -25.91 14.45 -18.37
CA GLY A 984 -25.07 13.51 -19.12
C GLY A 984 -25.83 12.43 -19.88
N ASP A 985 -25.44 11.17 -19.66
CA ASP A 985 -25.86 9.97 -20.39
C ASP A 985 -27.15 9.29 -19.85
N SER A 986 -27.50 8.15 -20.46
CA SER A 986 -28.71 7.38 -20.15
C SER A 986 -28.67 6.72 -18.76
N LEU A 987 -27.49 6.41 -18.23
CA LEU A 987 -27.34 5.87 -16.87
C LEU A 987 -27.67 6.93 -15.82
N GLY A 988 -27.37 8.21 -16.10
CA GLY A 988 -27.80 9.33 -15.25
C GLY A 988 -29.32 9.48 -15.22
N ARG A 989 -29.98 9.25 -16.36
CA ARG A 989 -31.45 9.19 -16.44
C ARG A 989 -32.04 7.98 -15.70
N ASN A 990 -31.39 6.82 -15.77
CA ASN A 990 -31.77 5.61 -15.05
C ASN A 990 -31.70 5.83 -13.53
N GLN A 991 -30.65 6.50 -13.01
CA GLN A 991 -30.55 6.89 -11.59
C GLN A 991 -31.64 7.89 -11.20
N MET A 992 -31.90 8.88 -12.04
CA MET A 992 -32.93 9.89 -11.82
C MET A 992 -34.33 9.26 -11.76
N GLN A 993 -34.60 8.23 -12.55
CA GLN A 993 -35.86 7.47 -12.50
C GLN A 993 -36.00 6.61 -11.25
N SER A 994 -34.92 5.95 -10.79
CA SER A 994 -34.90 5.35 -9.45
C SER A 994 -35.28 6.39 -8.39
N LEU A 995 -34.72 7.60 -8.46
CA LEU A 995 -35.03 8.66 -7.50
C LEU A 995 -36.50 9.10 -7.57
N LEU A 996 -37.07 9.28 -8.77
CA LEU A 996 -38.50 9.58 -8.93
C LEU A 996 -39.39 8.53 -8.22
N CYS A 997 -39.02 7.25 -8.30
CA CYS A 997 -39.76 6.16 -7.66
C CYS A 997 -39.53 6.03 -6.15
N LEU A 998 -38.31 6.25 -5.68
CA LEU A 998 -38.04 6.30 -4.25
C LEU A 998 -38.87 7.42 -3.58
N LEU A 999 -38.95 8.59 -4.24
CA LEU A 999 -39.72 9.74 -3.74
C LEU A 999 -41.24 9.59 -3.86
N SER A 1000 -41.75 8.76 -4.78
CA SER A 1000 -43.19 8.58 -5.00
C SER A 1000 -43.95 7.99 -3.79
N SER A 1001 -43.22 7.41 -2.83
CA SER A 1001 -43.76 6.97 -1.54
C SER A 1001 -44.23 8.10 -0.62
N VAL A 1002 -43.80 9.34 -0.87
CA VAL A 1002 -44.08 10.52 -0.02
C VAL A 1002 -44.70 11.67 -0.80
N ALA A 1003 -44.30 11.91 -2.05
CA ALA A 1003 -44.90 12.93 -2.89
C ALA A 1003 -44.77 12.57 -4.37
N HIS A 1004 -45.72 12.99 -5.20
CA HIS A 1004 -45.64 12.83 -6.66
C HIS A 1004 -45.21 14.14 -7.34
N PRO A 1005 -44.36 14.07 -8.39
CA PRO A 1005 -43.99 15.23 -9.18
C PRO A 1005 -44.96 15.53 -10.32
N GLU A 1006 -45.13 16.81 -10.64
CA GLU A 1006 -45.68 17.29 -11.91
C GLU A 1006 -44.59 17.34 -12.99
N ASP A 1007 -44.82 16.80 -14.20
CA ASP A 1007 -43.93 17.05 -15.35
C ASP A 1007 -44.18 18.47 -15.90
N ILE A 1008 -43.14 19.30 -15.83
CA ILE A 1008 -43.14 20.70 -16.27
C ILE A 1008 -42.22 20.94 -17.47
N SER A 1009 -41.71 19.88 -18.12
CA SER A 1009 -40.69 19.94 -19.18
C SER A 1009 -41.05 20.90 -20.31
N ARG A 1010 -42.31 20.85 -20.79
CA ARG A 1010 -42.83 21.71 -21.87
C ARG A 1010 -42.83 23.21 -21.55
N ARG A 1011 -42.69 23.60 -20.28
CA ARG A 1011 -42.58 25.03 -19.87
C ARG A 1011 -41.17 25.59 -20.03
N TYR A 1012 -40.17 24.75 -20.30
CA TYR A 1012 -38.74 25.12 -20.31
C TYR A 1012 -37.96 24.64 -21.53
N ALA A 1013 -38.41 23.59 -22.22
CA ALA A 1013 -37.75 23.09 -23.42
C ALA A 1013 -38.77 22.79 -24.52
N VAL A 1014 -38.44 23.18 -25.76
CA VAL A 1014 -39.17 22.78 -26.96
C VAL A 1014 -38.95 21.28 -27.21
N ASP A 1015 -37.70 20.82 -27.09
CA ASP A 1015 -37.35 19.40 -27.17
C ASP A 1015 -37.28 18.75 -25.78
N THR A 1016 -38.36 18.03 -25.46
CA THR A 1016 -38.51 17.26 -24.21
C THR A 1016 -37.91 15.84 -24.28
N ALA A 1017 -37.31 15.45 -25.40
CA ALA A 1017 -36.54 14.21 -25.51
C ALA A 1017 -35.12 14.37 -24.94
N TYR A 1018 -34.56 15.58 -25.00
CA TYR A 1018 -33.25 15.89 -24.43
C TYR A 1018 -33.33 16.47 -23.01
N PHE A 1019 -34.27 17.39 -22.75
CA PHE A 1019 -34.38 18.12 -21.49
C PHE A 1019 -35.73 17.87 -20.81
N ARG A 1020 -35.72 17.34 -19.58
CA ARG A 1020 -36.95 17.14 -18.79
C ARG A 1020 -36.86 17.73 -17.39
N ARG A 1021 -38.02 18.11 -16.84
CA ARG A 1021 -38.17 18.75 -15.53
C ARG A 1021 -39.43 18.27 -14.83
N TRP A 1022 -39.29 17.97 -13.55
CA TRP A 1022 -40.33 17.54 -12.62
C TRP A 1022 -40.39 18.49 -11.42
N PHE A 1023 -41.58 18.79 -10.92
CA PHE A 1023 -41.77 19.70 -9.80
C PHE A 1023 -42.61 19.06 -8.69
N TYR A 1024 -42.07 19.01 -7.48
CA TYR A 1024 -42.75 18.57 -6.28
C TYR A 1024 -43.31 19.80 -5.56
N ALA A 1025 -44.61 20.07 -5.73
CA ALA A 1025 -45.24 21.31 -5.28
C ALA A 1025 -45.09 21.56 -3.76
N ASP A 1026 -45.41 20.56 -2.94
CA ASP A 1026 -45.37 20.65 -1.47
C ASP A 1026 -43.97 20.96 -0.91
N TYR A 1027 -42.93 20.54 -1.63
CA TYR A 1027 -41.54 20.75 -1.26
C TYR A 1027 -40.90 21.91 -2.02
N LYS A 1028 -41.59 22.48 -3.02
CA LYS A 1028 -41.04 23.48 -3.97
C LYS A 1028 -39.70 23.02 -4.57
N PHE A 1029 -39.60 21.72 -4.85
CA PHE A 1029 -38.38 21.08 -5.36
C PHE A 1029 -38.49 20.79 -6.85
N THR A 1030 -37.51 21.21 -7.65
CA THR A 1030 -37.43 20.84 -9.09
C THR A 1030 -36.36 19.78 -9.31
N LEU A 1031 -36.70 18.67 -9.96
CA LEU A 1031 -35.75 17.68 -10.47
C LEU A 1031 -35.67 17.78 -12.00
N ALA A 1032 -34.50 17.60 -12.61
CA ALA A 1032 -34.32 17.70 -14.06
C ALA A 1032 -33.35 16.65 -14.60
N THR A 1033 -33.43 16.37 -15.91
CA THR A 1033 -32.33 15.77 -16.69
C THR A 1033 -31.96 16.69 -17.85
N LEU A 1034 -30.65 16.89 -18.02
CA LEU A 1034 -30.05 17.60 -19.13
C LEU A 1034 -29.19 16.61 -19.93
N TRP A 1035 -29.63 16.22 -21.13
CA TRP A 1035 -28.89 15.27 -21.95
C TRP A 1035 -27.62 15.88 -22.51
N SER A 1036 -26.50 15.20 -22.30
CA SER A 1036 -25.23 15.50 -22.96
C SER A 1036 -24.29 14.30 -22.74
N PRO A 1037 -24.43 13.20 -23.50
CA PRO A 1037 -23.79 11.92 -23.18
C PRO A 1037 -22.25 11.97 -23.19
N PHE A 1038 -21.68 12.95 -23.88
CA PHE A 1038 -20.26 13.27 -23.90
C PHE A 1038 -19.88 14.49 -23.05
N LEU A 1039 -20.85 15.22 -22.46
CA LEU A 1039 -20.71 16.49 -21.72
C LEU A 1039 -20.16 17.69 -22.53
N VAL A 1040 -19.35 17.43 -23.56
CA VAL A 1040 -18.87 18.37 -24.56
C VAL A 1040 -19.80 18.43 -25.76
N LYS A 1041 -19.72 19.52 -26.50
CA LYS A 1041 -20.35 19.68 -27.80
C LYS A 1041 -19.95 18.50 -28.68
N SER A 1042 -20.95 17.79 -29.17
CA SER A 1042 -20.79 16.67 -30.08
C SER A 1042 -21.79 16.77 -31.21
N SER A 1043 -21.42 16.26 -32.38
CA SER A 1043 -22.30 16.11 -33.54
C SER A 1043 -22.04 14.79 -34.22
N ASP A 1044 -23.05 14.23 -34.89
CA ASP A 1044 -22.82 13.10 -35.78
C ASP A 1044 -21.85 13.54 -36.89
N ALA A 1045 -20.83 12.73 -37.18
CA ALA A 1045 -19.88 12.97 -38.26
C ALA A 1045 -20.46 12.57 -39.63
N ASP A 1046 -21.49 11.71 -39.65
CA ASP A 1046 -22.29 11.41 -40.83
C ASP A 1046 -23.80 11.57 -40.52
N PRO A 1047 -24.36 12.79 -40.64
CA PRO A 1047 -25.78 13.05 -40.38
C PRO A 1047 -26.75 12.26 -41.28
N ASN A 1048 -26.28 11.70 -42.40
CA ASN A 1048 -27.08 10.89 -43.32
C ASN A 1048 -26.92 9.38 -43.03
N GLY A 1049 -25.83 8.99 -42.35
CA GLY A 1049 -25.49 7.64 -41.95
C GLY A 1049 -26.29 7.14 -40.75
N HIS A 1050 -27.56 6.79 -40.98
CA HIS A 1050 -28.43 6.21 -39.94
C HIS A 1050 -27.93 4.84 -39.43
N SER A 1051 -27.04 4.85 -38.43
CA SER A 1051 -26.67 3.65 -37.68
C SER A 1051 -26.53 3.92 -36.18
N LEU A 1052 -26.79 2.89 -35.36
CA LEU A 1052 -26.61 2.97 -33.92
C LEU A 1052 -25.15 3.17 -33.49
N ASN A 1053 -24.17 2.99 -34.39
CA ASN A 1053 -22.73 3.15 -34.17
C ASN A 1053 -22.11 4.29 -35.00
N SER A 1054 -22.89 5.31 -35.37
CA SER A 1054 -22.36 6.44 -36.13
C SER A 1054 -21.13 7.08 -35.47
N LEU A 1055 -20.17 7.49 -36.32
CA LEU A 1055 -18.94 8.15 -35.91
C LEU A 1055 -19.29 9.51 -35.30
N MET A 1056 -18.92 9.72 -34.04
CA MET A 1056 -19.23 10.98 -33.35
C MET A 1056 -18.06 11.95 -33.40
N SER A 1057 -18.32 13.18 -33.83
CA SER A 1057 -17.39 14.30 -33.69
C SER A 1057 -17.51 14.91 -32.30
N LEU A 1058 -16.43 14.91 -31.52
CA LEU A 1058 -16.35 15.50 -30.18
C LEU A 1058 -15.44 16.73 -30.20
N TYR A 1059 -15.97 17.89 -29.84
CA TYR A 1059 -15.20 19.13 -29.71
C TYR A 1059 -14.71 19.25 -28.26
N LEU A 1060 -13.52 18.70 -27.99
CA LEU A 1060 -12.98 18.52 -26.64
C LEU A 1060 -12.72 19.84 -25.90
N ASP A 1061 -12.60 20.96 -26.62
CA ASP A 1061 -12.46 22.32 -26.09
C ASP A 1061 -13.80 23.03 -25.77
N GLN A 1062 -14.94 22.48 -26.20
CA GLN A 1062 -16.25 23.14 -26.13
C GLN A 1062 -17.24 22.34 -25.28
N ALA A 1063 -17.63 22.85 -24.12
CA ALA A 1063 -18.74 22.28 -23.35
C ALA A 1063 -20.06 22.37 -24.14
N ASP A 1064 -20.93 21.38 -23.97
CA ASP A 1064 -22.23 21.37 -24.63
C ASP A 1064 -23.12 22.51 -24.11
N LYS A 1065 -23.45 23.46 -25.00
CA LYS A 1065 -24.27 24.63 -24.68
C LYS A 1065 -25.62 24.27 -24.05
N ALA A 1066 -26.14 23.08 -24.35
CA ALA A 1066 -27.49 22.68 -23.99
C ALA A 1066 -27.69 22.44 -22.49
N TRP A 1067 -26.66 21.98 -21.75
CA TRP A 1067 -26.70 21.99 -20.28
C TRP A 1067 -26.13 23.28 -19.68
N VAL A 1068 -25.11 23.88 -20.33
CA VAL A 1068 -24.42 25.09 -19.86
C VAL A 1068 -25.37 26.27 -19.70
N GLY A 1069 -26.33 26.45 -20.62
CA GLY A 1069 -27.31 27.55 -20.56
C GLY A 1069 -28.30 27.47 -19.40
N GLU A 1070 -28.49 26.29 -18.79
CA GLU A 1070 -29.52 26.06 -17.77
C GLU A 1070 -28.96 25.90 -16.35
N ILE A 1071 -27.72 25.40 -16.24
CA ILE A 1071 -27.22 24.80 -15.00
C ILE A 1071 -26.99 25.80 -13.85
N GLU A 1072 -26.83 27.10 -14.16
CA GLU A 1072 -26.68 28.14 -13.14
C GLU A 1072 -27.85 28.20 -12.14
N ASN A 1073 -29.03 27.76 -12.58
CA ASN A 1073 -30.28 27.79 -11.81
C ASN A 1073 -30.48 26.60 -10.86
N PHE A 1074 -29.48 25.71 -10.71
CA PHE A 1074 -29.58 24.46 -9.95
C PHE A 1074 -28.71 24.43 -8.69
N ASP A 1075 -29.31 23.98 -7.58
CA ASP A 1075 -28.66 23.79 -6.28
C ASP A 1075 -27.91 22.46 -6.16
N TYR A 1076 -28.29 21.45 -6.96
CA TYR A 1076 -27.67 20.13 -7.01
C TYR A 1076 -27.48 19.68 -8.46
N VAL A 1077 -26.34 19.08 -8.81
CA VAL A 1077 -26.04 18.67 -10.19
C VAL A 1077 -25.35 17.31 -10.21
N ILE A 1078 -26.00 16.25 -10.68
CA ILE A 1078 -25.43 14.90 -10.74
C ILE A 1078 -24.91 14.66 -12.16
N ILE A 1079 -23.60 14.59 -12.33
CA ILE A 1079 -22.91 14.35 -13.60
C ILE A 1079 -22.76 12.83 -13.83
N SER A 1080 -22.97 12.39 -15.07
CA SER A 1080 -22.99 10.97 -15.46
C SER A 1080 -22.55 10.78 -16.91
N ALA A 1081 -21.39 10.19 -17.19
CA ALA A 1081 -20.98 9.83 -18.55
C ALA A 1081 -20.00 8.65 -18.58
N GLY A 1082 -20.13 7.75 -19.54
CA GLY A 1082 -19.22 6.60 -19.72
C GLY A 1082 -19.45 5.79 -20.97
N GLN A 1083 -20.59 5.09 -21.03
CA GLN A 1083 -20.87 4.03 -22.01
C GLN A 1083 -20.88 4.53 -23.48
N TRP A 1084 -21.12 5.82 -23.72
CA TRP A 1084 -21.08 6.41 -25.05
C TRP A 1084 -19.67 6.52 -25.65
N PHE A 1085 -18.61 6.43 -24.83
CA PHE A 1085 -17.22 6.55 -25.27
C PHE A 1085 -16.63 5.26 -25.89
N PHE A 1086 -17.42 4.19 -25.99
CA PHE A 1086 -17.06 2.96 -26.72
C PHE A 1086 -17.45 3.01 -28.21
N ARG A 1087 -18.13 4.08 -28.65
CA ARG A 1087 -18.42 4.35 -30.07
C ARG A 1087 -17.13 4.67 -30.85
N PRO A 1088 -17.15 4.61 -32.20
CA PRO A 1088 -16.20 5.33 -33.03
C PRO A 1088 -16.28 6.84 -32.73
N LEU A 1089 -15.14 7.47 -32.41
CA LEU A 1089 -15.04 8.89 -32.06
C LEU A 1089 -13.96 9.56 -32.90
N ILE A 1090 -14.20 10.79 -33.36
CA ILE A 1090 -13.17 11.69 -33.88
C ILE A 1090 -13.07 12.92 -32.97
N TYR A 1091 -11.84 13.28 -32.61
CA TYR A 1091 -11.56 14.31 -31.63
C TYR A 1091 -11.13 15.60 -32.30
N TYR A 1092 -11.89 16.67 -32.04
CA TYR A 1092 -11.54 18.03 -32.41
C TYR A 1092 -11.05 18.80 -31.19
N MET A 1093 -10.02 19.62 -31.40
CA MET A 1093 -9.56 20.61 -30.43
C MET A 1093 -9.20 21.89 -31.17
N ASN A 1094 -9.75 23.03 -30.74
CA ASN A 1094 -9.59 24.32 -31.44
C ASN A 1094 -9.98 24.28 -32.94
N GLY A 1095 -10.89 23.37 -33.30
CA GLY A 1095 -11.32 23.13 -34.68
C GLY A 1095 -10.42 22.20 -35.53
N GLN A 1096 -9.28 21.74 -35.00
CA GLN A 1096 -8.39 20.79 -35.68
C GLN A 1096 -8.60 19.35 -35.18
N ILE A 1097 -8.40 18.36 -36.05
CA ILE A 1097 -8.44 16.94 -35.68
C ILE A 1097 -7.16 16.60 -34.91
N VAL A 1098 -7.30 16.08 -33.68
CA VAL A 1098 -6.16 15.65 -32.84
C VAL A 1098 -6.00 14.14 -32.75
N GLY A 1099 -6.94 13.38 -33.31
CA GLY A 1099 -6.90 11.92 -33.40
C GLY A 1099 -8.29 11.31 -33.45
N CYS A 1100 -8.38 9.98 -33.51
CA CYS A 1100 -9.63 9.26 -33.45
C CYS A 1100 -9.55 7.94 -32.67
N HIS A 1101 -10.69 7.45 -32.19
CA HIS A 1101 -10.85 6.11 -31.63
C HIS A 1101 -11.76 5.28 -32.56
N ASN A 1102 -11.31 4.09 -32.98
CA ASN A 1102 -12.05 3.14 -33.82
C ASN A 1102 -12.72 3.76 -35.07
N CYS A 1103 -12.09 4.77 -35.69
CA CYS A 1103 -12.64 5.47 -36.85
C CYS A 1103 -12.21 4.90 -38.21
N TYR A 1104 -11.22 4.00 -38.25
CA TYR A 1104 -10.72 3.30 -39.44
C TYR A 1104 -10.36 4.22 -40.64
N MET A 1105 -9.80 5.41 -40.37
CA MET A 1105 -9.35 6.36 -41.40
C MET A 1105 -7.82 6.37 -41.53
N GLU A 1106 -7.31 6.15 -42.76
CA GLU A 1106 -5.89 5.88 -43.05
C GLU A 1106 -4.92 7.05 -42.86
N ASN A 1107 -5.40 8.25 -42.49
CA ASN A 1107 -4.57 9.46 -42.35
C ASN A 1107 -4.79 10.20 -41.00
N ILE A 1108 -5.36 9.54 -39.98
CA ILE A 1108 -5.63 10.15 -38.67
C ILE A 1108 -5.01 9.30 -37.56
N THR A 1109 -4.28 9.94 -36.65
CA THR A 1109 -3.65 9.28 -35.50
C THR A 1109 -4.69 8.53 -34.66
N ALA A 1110 -4.51 7.21 -34.55
CA ALA A 1110 -5.29 6.39 -33.64
C ALA A 1110 -4.91 6.72 -32.19
N VAL A 1111 -5.90 7.11 -31.38
CA VAL A 1111 -5.75 7.42 -29.96
C VAL A 1111 -6.86 6.72 -29.15
N THR A 1112 -6.61 6.49 -27.87
CA THR A 1112 -7.51 5.69 -27.03
C THR A 1112 -8.83 6.43 -26.73
N LYS A 1113 -9.89 5.67 -26.43
CA LYS A 1113 -11.15 6.22 -25.89
C LYS A 1113 -10.93 7.05 -24.61
N TYR A 1114 -9.95 6.68 -23.79
CA TYR A 1114 -9.62 7.35 -22.53
C TYR A 1114 -9.14 8.79 -22.73
N PHE A 1115 -8.45 9.09 -23.84
CA PHE A 1115 -8.05 10.46 -24.18
C PHE A 1115 -9.25 11.40 -24.32
N GLY A 1116 -10.22 11.03 -25.16
CA GLY A 1116 -11.46 11.79 -25.34
C GLY A 1116 -12.29 11.88 -24.06
N TYR A 1117 -12.35 10.76 -23.32
CA TYR A 1117 -13.07 10.66 -22.05
C TYR A 1117 -12.55 11.63 -20.99
N ARG A 1118 -11.23 11.66 -20.78
CA ARG A 1118 -10.54 12.58 -19.88
C ARG A 1118 -10.83 14.04 -20.23
N MET A 1119 -10.65 14.40 -21.49
CA MET A 1119 -10.84 15.77 -21.97
C MET A 1119 -12.30 16.24 -21.88
N ALA A 1120 -13.26 15.35 -22.09
CA ALA A 1120 -14.67 15.65 -21.94
C ALA A 1120 -15.05 16.08 -20.50
N PHE A 1121 -14.61 15.31 -19.50
CA PHE A 1121 -14.83 15.65 -18.09
C PHE A 1121 -14.13 16.95 -17.70
N ARG A 1122 -12.87 17.13 -18.13
CA ARG A 1122 -12.10 18.35 -17.93
C ARG A 1122 -12.86 19.60 -18.37
N THR A 1123 -13.35 19.59 -19.61
CA THR A 1123 -14.08 20.72 -20.20
C THR A 1123 -15.44 20.95 -19.55
N ALA A 1124 -16.16 19.88 -19.17
CA ALA A 1124 -17.43 20.00 -18.45
C ALA A 1124 -17.26 20.66 -17.08
N PHE A 1125 -16.30 20.19 -16.27
CA PHE A 1125 -16.05 20.75 -14.95
C PHE A 1125 -15.47 22.17 -15.04
N LYS A 1126 -14.58 22.45 -16.00
CA LYS A 1126 -14.09 23.80 -16.30
C LYS A 1126 -15.22 24.78 -16.60
N THR A 1127 -16.25 24.35 -17.32
CA THR A 1127 -17.40 25.21 -17.63
C THR A 1127 -18.33 25.43 -16.43
N LEU A 1128 -18.62 24.40 -15.62
CA LEU A 1128 -19.35 24.59 -14.35
C LEU A 1128 -18.66 25.63 -13.44
N ARG A 1129 -17.32 25.67 -13.46
CA ARG A 1129 -16.52 26.64 -12.71
C ARG A 1129 -16.42 28.03 -13.34
N SER A 1130 -16.72 28.21 -14.63
CA SER A 1130 -16.68 29.53 -15.30
C SER A 1130 -18.00 30.29 -15.21
N LEU A 1131 -19.13 29.58 -15.15
CA LEU A 1131 -20.50 30.10 -15.06
C LEU A 1131 -20.76 30.90 -13.77
N LYS A 1132 -20.73 32.24 -13.83
CA LYS A 1132 -20.67 33.15 -12.66
C LYS A 1132 -21.78 32.95 -11.62
N ASN A 1133 -23.00 32.67 -12.05
CA ASN A 1133 -24.18 32.60 -11.20
C ASN A 1133 -24.39 31.20 -10.60
N TYR A 1134 -23.75 30.15 -11.14
CA TYR A 1134 -23.83 28.81 -10.54
C TYR A 1134 -23.34 28.79 -9.09
N LYS A 1135 -24.13 28.20 -8.18
CA LYS A 1135 -23.82 28.02 -6.74
C LYS A 1135 -24.10 26.59 -6.23
N GLY A 1136 -24.49 25.67 -7.10
CA GLY A 1136 -24.91 24.34 -6.69
C GLY A 1136 -23.80 23.42 -6.20
N ILE A 1137 -24.22 22.31 -5.61
CA ILE A 1137 -23.38 21.16 -5.25
C ILE A 1137 -23.42 20.17 -6.42
N THR A 1138 -22.30 20.02 -7.11
CA THR A 1138 -22.13 18.99 -8.13
C THR A 1138 -21.77 17.65 -7.47
N PHE A 1139 -22.33 16.54 -7.95
CA PHE A 1139 -21.96 15.17 -7.65
C PHE A 1139 -21.52 14.50 -8.95
N LEU A 1140 -20.43 13.73 -8.97
CA LEU A 1140 -20.10 12.81 -10.06
C LEU A 1140 -20.46 11.39 -9.65
N ARG A 1141 -21.22 10.67 -10.49
CA ARG A 1141 -21.47 9.23 -10.36
C ARG A 1141 -20.45 8.47 -11.22
N THR A 1142 -19.66 7.59 -10.60
CA THR A 1142 -18.56 6.88 -11.30
C THR A 1142 -19.05 5.82 -12.29
N PHE A 1143 -18.19 5.36 -13.20
CA PHE A 1143 -18.51 4.51 -14.34
C PHE A 1143 -19.44 3.34 -14.01
N SER A 1144 -20.44 3.09 -14.87
CA SER A 1144 -21.34 1.94 -14.69
C SER A 1144 -20.82 0.80 -15.55
N PRO A 1145 -20.40 -0.32 -14.95
CA PRO A 1145 -19.98 -1.49 -15.72
C PRO A 1145 -21.16 -2.07 -16.50
N SER A 1146 -20.84 -2.92 -17.46
CA SER A 1146 -21.76 -3.63 -18.34
C SER A 1146 -21.35 -5.09 -18.42
N HIS A 1147 -22.29 -6.02 -18.29
CA HIS A 1147 -21.98 -7.44 -18.11
C HIS A 1147 -22.50 -8.28 -19.27
N PHE A 1148 -21.79 -8.26 -20.40
CA PHE A 1148 -22.10 -9.14 -21.53
C PHE A 1148 -21.43 -10.52 -21.33
N GLU A 1149 -22.26 -11.55 -21.22
CA GLU A 1149 -21.87 -12.97 -21.32
C GLU A 1149 -22.27 -13.51 -22.72
N ASN A 1150 -21.66 -14.61 -23.15
CA ASN A 1150 -22.01 -15.33 -24.38
C ASN A 1150 -21.81 -14.56 -25.70
N GLY A 1151 -20.91 -13.58 -25.74
CA GLY A 1151 -20.53 -12.81 -26.93
C GLY A 1151 -20.43 -11.30 -26.66
N ALA A 1152 -19.91 -10.54 -27.63
CA ALA A 1152 -20.00 -9.08 -27.55
C ALA A 1152 -21.44 -8.60 -27.78
N TRP A 1153 -21.72 -7.35 -27.41
CA TRP A 1153 -23.06 -6.73 -27.52
C TRP A 1153 -23.63 -6.76 -28.96
N ASN A 1154 -22.75 -6.69 -29.97
CA ASN A 1154 -23.06 -6.74 -31.40
C ASN A 1154 -23.04 -8.17 -31.99
N GLU A 1155 -22.67 -9.18 -31.19
CA GLU A 1155 -22.47 -10.58 -31.60
C GLU A 1155 -23.51 -11.53 -30.99
N GLY A 1156 -24.49 -11.01 -30.25
CA GLY A 1156 -25.53 -11.79 -29.56
C GLY A 1156 -25.32 -11.97 -28.05
N GLY A 1157 -24.35 -11.27 -27.47
CA GLY A 1157 -24.11 -11.22 -26.03
C GLY A 1157 -25.35 -10.82 -25.22
N ASN A 1158 -25.45 -11.33 -24.00
CA ASN A 1158 -26.62 -11.23 -23.12
C ASN A 1158 -26.21 -11.26 -21.63
N CYS A 1159 -27.15 -11.00 -20.73
CA CYS A 1159 -26.91 -10.83 -19.28
C CYS A 1159 -27.89 -11.67 -18.47
N ILE A 1160 -27.98 -12.96 -18.79
CA ILE A 1160 -28.97 -13.89 -18.22
C ILE A 1160 -28.67 -14.37 -16.79
N ARG A 1161 -27.54 -13.95 -16.20
CA ARG A 1161 -27.12 -14.35 -14.85
C ARG A 1161 -28.11 -13.84 -13.80
N ARG A 1162 -28.49 -14.69 -12.84
CA ARG A 1162 -29.52 -14.40 -11.82
C ARG A 1162 -29.01 -14.20 -10.39
N ARG A 1163 -27.69 -14.06 -10.23
CA ARG A 1163 -27.05 -13.80 -8.93
C ARG A 1163 -25.85 -12.84 -9.08
N PRO A 1164 -25.49 -12.11 -8.01
CA PRO A 1164 -24.22 -11.40 -7.94
C PRO A 1164 -23.00 -12.29 -8.22
N PHE A 1165 -21.91 -11.66 -8.66
CA PHE A 1165 -20.57 -12.26 -8.59
C PHE A 1165 -20.07 -12.26 -7.14
N THR A 1166 -19.20 -13.21 -6.82
CA THR A 1166 -18.29 -13.12 -5.66
C THR A 1166 -17.03 -12.30 -6.03
N SER A 1167 -16.29 -11.86 -5.01
CA SER A 1167 -15.01 -11.14 -5.15
C SER A 1167 -13.92 -11.97 -5.87
N GLU A 1168 -14.07 -13.28 -5.91
CA GLU A 1168 -13.13 -14.21 -6.55
C GLU A 1168 -13.52 -14.49 -8.01
N GLU A 1169 -14.80 -14.37 -8.35
CA GLU A 1169 -15.33 -14.59 -9.71
C GLU A 1169 -15.16 -13.37 -10.63
N MET A 1170 -15.12 -12.16 -10.07
CA MET A 1170 -15.02 -10.91 -10.83
C MET A 1170 -14.00 -9.98 -10.17
N LYS A 1171 -12.99 -9.60 -10.94
CA LYS A 1171 -11.93 -8.67 -10.52
C LYS A 1171 -12.22 -7.28 -11.05
N PHE A 1172 -11.86 -6.26 -10.28
CA PHE A 1172 -11.88 -4.87 -10.72
C PHE A 1172 -10.56 -4.52 -11.41
N ASP A 1173 -10.33 -5.07 -12.60
CA ASP A 1173 -9.18 -4.76 -13.46
C ASP A 1173 -9.63 -4.22 -14.83
N GLY A 1174 -8.72 -4.19 -15.82
CA GLY A 1174 -9.08 -3.93 -17.21
C GLY A 1174 -9.62 -2.51 -17.49
N TYR A 1175 -10.66 -2.41 -18.31
CA TYR A 1175 -11.15 -1.11 -18.78
C TYR A 1175 -12.07 -0.43 -17.75
N GLU A 1176 -12.76 -1.22 -16.93
CA GLU A 1176 -13.63 -0.73 -15.86
C GLU A 1176 -12.85 0.12 -14.86
N LEU A 1177 -11.63 -0.32 -14.52
CA LEU A 1177 -10.68 0.43 -13.71
C LEU A 1177 -10.24 1.73 -14.38
N GLU A 1178 -9.81 1.70 -15.64
CA GLU A 1178 -9.35 2.89 -16.39
C GLU A 1178 -10.42 3.99 -16.51
N PHE A 1179 -11.68 3.60 -16.77
CA PHE A 1179 -12.81 4.54 -16.78
C PHE A 1179 -13.06 5.13 -15.39
N TYR A 1180 -12.96 4.33 -14.33
CA TYR A 1180 -13.12 4.80 -12.95
C TYR A 1180 -12.01 5.77 -12.55
N LEU A 1181 -10.73 5.43 -12.79
CA LEU A 1181 -9.57 6.27 -12.46
C LEU A 1181 -9.65 7.62 -13.17
N THR A 1182 -9.91 7.63 -14.48
CA THR A 1182 -10.04 8.87 -15.28
C THR A 1182 -11.11 9.82 -14.72
N GLN A 1183 -12.24 9.30 -14.24
CA GLN A 1183 -13.29 10.10 -13.60
C GLN A 1183 -12.92 10.62 -12.21
N VAL A 1184 -12.29 9.75 -11.41
CA VAL A 1184 -11.82 10.06 -10.06
C VAL A 1184 -10.77 11.17 -10.08
N GLU A 1185 -9.93 11.19 -11.11
CA GLU A 1185 -8.98 12.26 -11.41
C GLU A 1185 -9.71 13.58 -11.72
N GLU A 1186 -10.43 13.68 -12.84
CA GLU A 1186 -11.00 14.96 -13.30
C GLU A 1186 -12.02 15.57 -12.30
N VAL A 1187 -12.71 14.77 -11.47
CA VAL A 1187 -13.54 15.32 -10.38
C VAL A 1187 -12.72 15.87 -9.22
N ARG A 1188 -11.54 15.31 -8.91
CA ARG A 1188 -10.65 15.84 -7.86
C ARG A 1188 -10.06 17.19 -8.29
N LYS A 1189 -9.75 17.41 -9.59
CA LYS A 1189 -9.51 18.76 -10.16
C LYS A 1189 -10.67 19.69 -9.84
N ALA A 1190 -11.86 19.32 -10.31
CA ALA A 1190 -13.08 20.11 -10.15
C ALA A 1190 -13.38 20.46 -8.69
N GLN A 1191 -13.12 19.54 -7.76
CA GLN A 1191 -13.28 19.74 -6.32
C GLN A 1191 -12.38 20.84 -5.76
N LYS A 1192 -11.07 20.83 -6.03
CA LYS A 1192 -10.16 21.80 -5.40
C LYS A 1192 -10.22 23.15 -6.10
N GLU A 1193 -10.56 23.16 -7.39
CA GLU A 1193 -10.87 24.37 -8.15
C GLU A 1193 -12.19 25.01 -7.72
N GLY A 1194 -13.26 24.22 -7.61
CA GLY A 1194 -14.60 24.66 -7.26
C GLY A 1194 -14.67 25.33 -5.89
N ARG A 1195 -13.92 24.80 -4.91
CA ARG A 1195 -13.78 25.39 -3.58
C ARG A 1195 -13.32 26.85 -3.61
N LYS A 1196 -12.46 27.26 -4.56
CA LYS A 1196 -12.02 28.66 -4.73
C LYS A 1196 -13.20 29.61 -5.00
N ARG A 1197 -14.32 29.09 -5.48
CA ARG A 1197 -15.53 29.81 -5.89
C ARG A 1197 -16.75 29.55 -5.00
N GLY A 1198 -16.57 28.80 -3.91
CA GLY A 1198 -17.65 28.30 -3.06
C GLY A 1198 -18.50 27.19 -3.69
N LEU A 1199 -18.08 26.63 -4.83
CA LEU A 1199 -18.73 25.45 -5.43
C LEU A 1199 -18.27 24.19 -4.71
N LYS A 1200 -19.19 23.23 -4.56
CA LYS A 1200 -18.89 21.89 -4.06
C LYS A 1200 -18.98 20.91 -5.22
N PHE A 1201 -17.98 20.05 -5.34
CA PHE A 1201 -18.03 18.85 -6.17
C PHE A 1201 -17.87 17.65 -5.22
N GLU A 1202 -18.57 16.54 -5.45
CA GLU A 1202 -18.60 15.38 -4.57
C GLU A 1202 -18.61 14.11 -5.43
N LEU A 1203 -18.05 13.00 -4.94
CA LEU A 1203 -17.95 11.74 -5.70
C LEU A 1203 -18.86 10.65 -5.11
N VAL A 1204 -19.73 10.09 -5.95
CA VAL A 1204 -20.56 8.92 -5.67
C VAL A 1204 -19.89 7.72 -6.34
N ALA A 1205 -19.04 7.01 -5.59
CA ALA A 1205 -18.27 5.88 -6.10
C ALA A 1205 -19.16 4.62 -6.17
N THR A 1206 -19.61 4.28 -7.36
CA THR A 1206 -20.59 3.19 -7.60
C THR A 1206 -20.00 1.99 -8.33
N THR A 1207 -18.86 2.13 -8.98
CA THR A 1207 -18.35 1.18 -9.98
C THR A 1207 -18.10 -0.21 -9.40
N GLU A 1208 -17.28 -0.32 -8.35
CA GLU A 1208 -16.91 -1.59 -7.70
C GLU A 1208 -18.14 -2.34 -7.18
N ALA A 1209 -19.04 -1.66 -6.46
CA ALA A 1209 -20.28 -2.25 -5.97
C ALA A 1209 -21.15 -2.78 -7.12
N MET A 1210 -21.23 -2.08 -8.25
CA MET A 1210 -22.09 -2.49 -9.38
C MET A 1210 -21.43 -3.54 -10.28
N LEU A 1211 -20.10 -3.66 -10.28
CA LEU A 1211 -19.36 -4.70 -11.01
C LEU A 1211 -19.70 -6.11 -10.49
N LEU A 1212 -20.09 -6.20 -9.22
CA LEU A 1212 -20.56 -7.45 -8.63
C LEU A 1212 -22.03 -7.78 -8.96
N ARG A 1213 -22.73 -6.97 -9.78
CA ARG A 1213 -24.19 -7.06 -10.02
C ARG A 1213 -24.61 -7.36 -11.47
N PRO A 1214 -24.08 -8.39 -12.14
CA PRO A 1214 -24.53 -8.79 -13.48
C PRO A 1214 -26.02 -9.14 -13.53
N ASP A 1215 -26.61 -9.51 -12.39
CA ASP A 1215 -28.03 -9.84 -12.23
C ASP A 1215 -28.99 -8.64 -12.29
N GLY A 1216 -28.48 -7.42 -12.21
CA GLY A 1216 -29.30 -6.19 -12.16
C GLY A 1216 -29.78 -5.64 -13.50
N HIS A 1217 -29.31 -6.19 -14.62
CA HIS A 1217 -29.57 -5.64 -15.96
C HIS A 1217 -30.94 -6.07 -16.54
N PRO A 1218 -31.58 -5.25 -17.40
CA PRO A 1218 -32.82 -5.63 -18.08
C PRO A 1218 -32.71 -6.82 -19.02
N ASP A 1219 -31.55 -7.07 -19.63
CA ASP A 1219 -31.38 -8.06 -20.70
C ASP A 1219 -32.43 -7.81 -21.80
N ARG A 1220 -33.33 -8.75 -22.09
CA ARG A 1220 -34.43 -8.58 -23.06
C ARG A 1220 -35.69 -7.94 -22.47
N TYR A 1221 -35.77 -7.81 -21.14
CA TYR A 1221 -36.97 -7.40 -20.41
C TYR A 1221 -37.17 -5.88 -20.30
N GLY A 1222 -36.39 -5.05 -21.01
CA GLY A 1222 -36.64 -3.62 -21.14
C GLY A 1222 -37.65 -3.24 -22.25
N ARG A 1223 -38.23 -4.20 -22.98
CA ARG A 1223 -39.11 -3.94 -24.13
C ARG A 1223 -40.23 -4.97 -24.22
N SER A 1224 -41.28 -4.64 -24.98
CA SER A 1224 -42.34 -5.59 -25.30
C SER A 1224 -41.77 -6.86 -25.95
N PRO A 1225 -42.21 -8.07 -25.56
CA PRO A 1225 -41.86 -9.33 -26.22
C PRO A 1225 -42.18 -9.36 -27.73
N HIS A 1226 -43.04 -8.47 -28.19
CA HIS A 1226 -43.41 -8.31 -29.61
C HIS A 1226 -42.53 -7.32 -30.38
N SER A 1227 -41.45 -6.80 -29.78
CA SER A 1227 -40.53 -5.87 -30.46
C SER A 1227 -39.44 -6.62 -31.23
N ASN A 1228 -39.19 -6.20 -32.49
CA ASN A 1228 -38.20 -6.82 -33.37
C ASN A 1228 -36.73 -6.45 -33.02
N VAL A 1229 -36.41 -6.23 -31.74
CA VAL A 1229 -35.06 -5.85 -31.29
C VAL A 1229 -34.38 -7.04 -30.63
N THR A 1230 -33.31 -7.55 -31.26
CA THR A 1230 -32.59 -8.75 -30.82
C THR A 1230 -31.50 -8.48 -29.78
N VAL A 1231 -31.07 -7.23 -29.61
CA VAL A 1231 -29.96 -6.83 -28.73
C VAL A 1231 -30.42 -6.70 -27.28
N ALA A 1232 -29.74 -7.44 -26.39
CA ALA A 1232 -29.94 -7.40 -24.94
C ALA A 1232 -29.36 -6.11 -24.33
N ASP A 1233 -30.04 -5.57 -23.32
CA ASP A 1233 -29.56 -4.41 -22.56
C ASP A 1233 -28.81 -4.87 -21.30
N CYS A 1234 -27.49 -4.97 -21.43
CA CYS A 1234 -26.56 -5.32 -20.35
C CYS A 1234 -25.77 -4.10 -19.85
N VAL A 1235 -26.37 -2.91 -20.01
CA VAL A 1235 -25.77 -1.61 -19.68
C VAL A 1235 -26.62 -0.88 -18.66
N HIS A 1236 -27.93 -0.74 -18.90
CA HIS A 1236 -28.86 -0.10 -17.97
C HIS A 1236 -29.28 -1.05 -16.84
N TRP A 1237 -30.03 -0.54 -15.86
CA TRP A 1237 -30.42 -1.26 -14.65
C TRP A 1237 -31.94 -1.33 -14.52
N CYS A 1238 -32.44 -2.49 -14.10
CA CYS A 1238 -33.85 -2.67 -13.74
C CYS A 1238 -34.26 -1.73 -12.59
N LEU A 1239 -35.52 -1.30 -12.63
CA LEU A 1239 -36.17 -0.52 -11.58
C LEU A 1239 -37.42 -1.28 -11.09
N PRO A 1240 -37.59 -1.50 -9.77
CA PRO A 1240 -36.57 -1.35 -8.73
C PRO A 1240 -35.38 -2.30 -8.95
N GLY A 1241 -34.24 -2.02 -8.33
CA GLY A 1241 -33.02 -2.81 -8.57
C GLY A 1241 -31.74 -2.22 -7.94
N PRO A 1242 -30.55 -2.70 -8.34
CA PRO A 1242 -29.30 -2.34 -7.66
C PRO A 1242 -28.98 -0.85 -7.71
N ILE A 1243 -29.44 -0.17 -8.76
CA ILE A 1243 -29.31 1.27 -8.97
C ILE A 1243 -30.00 2.13 -7.88
N ASP A 1244 -30.97 1.59 -7.13
CA ASP A 1244 -31.55 2.27 -5.97
C ASP A 1244 -30.49 2.58 -4.89
N THR A 1245 -29.43 1.76 -4.82
CA THR A 1245 -28.28 1.99 -3.93
C THR A 1245 -27.52 3.28 -4.28
N TRP A 1246 -27.50 3.71 -5.55
CA TRP A 1246 -26.87 4.99 -5.94
C TRP A 1246 -27.59 6.18 -5.31
N ASN A 1247 -28.90 6.04 -5.06
CA ASN A 1247 -29.71 7.06 -4.40
C ASN A 1247 -29.66 6.96 -2.87
N GLU A 1248 -29.46 5.75 -2.30
CA GLU A 1248 -29.05 5.61 -0.88
C GLU A 1248 -27.74 6.36 -0.61
N PHE A 1249 -26.73 6.17 -1.47
CA PHE A 1249 -25.47 6.90 -1.40
C PHE A 1249 -25.66 8.42 -1.56
N LEU A 1250 -26.43 8.86 -2.57
CA LEU A 1250 -26.71 10.28 -2.81
C LEU A 1250 -27.40 10.94 -1.59
N LEU A 1251 -28.43 10.30 -1.02
CA LEU A 1251 -29.10 10.80 0.19
C LEU A 1251 -28.13 10.93 1.37
N TYR A 1252 -27.33 9.89 1.63
CA TYR A 1252 -26.34 9.93 2.71
C TYR A 1252 -25.34 11.08 2.54
N MET A 1253 -24.80 11.26 1.33
CA MET A 1253 -23.89 12.35 1.01
C MET A 1253 -24.54 13.73 1.15
N MET A 1254 -25.78 13.89 0.66
CA MET A 1254 -26.49 15.16 0.78
C MET A 1254 -26.81 15.51 2.23
N ARG A 1255 -27.20 14.52 3.07
CA ARG A 1255 -27.44 14.72 4.51
C ARG A 1255 -26.14 15.17 5.21
N ARG A 1256 -25.02 14.53 4.88
CA ARG A 1256 -23.67 14.92 5.36
C ARG A 1256 -23.33 16.36 4.98
N GLU A 1257 -23.60 16.78 3.74
CA GLU A 1257 -23.33 18.15 3.28
C GLU A 1257 -24.24 19.20 3.92
N ALA A 1258 -25.51 18.89 4.16
CA ALA A 1258 -26.40 19.79 4.89
C ALA A 1258 -25.99 19.92 6.37
N TRP A 1259 -25.57 18.83 7.02
CA TRP A 1259 -25.04 18.87 8.39
C TRP A 1259 -23.77 19.72 8.50
N ARG A 1260 -22.83 19.57 7.56
CA ARG A 1260 -21.62 20.42 7.47
C ARG A 1260 -22.01 21.90 7.34
N SER A 1261 -22.90 22.25 6.41
CA SER A 1261 -23.33 23.64 6.21
C SER A 1261 -24.26 24.20 7.30
N PHE A 1262 -24.87 23.35 8.13
CA PHE A 1262 -25.55 23.77 9.36
C PHE A 1262 -24.54 24.14 10.46
N ASN A 1263 -23.52 23.31 10.67
CA ASN A 1263 -22.47 23.57 11.66
C ASN A 1263 -21.60 24.79 11.31
N GLU A 1264 -21.32 25.02 10.01
CA GLU A 1264 -20.65 26.24 9.52
C GLU A 1264 -21.45 27.52 9.85
N LYS A 1265 -22.79 27.46 9.76
CA LYS A 1265 -23.66 28.60 10.12
C LYS A 1265 -23.73 28.81 11.63
N LEU A 1266 -23.78 27.74 12.42
CA LEU A 1266 -23.75 27.85 13.88
C LEU A 1266 -22.43 28.47 14.36
N GLN A 1267 -21.28 28.04 13.81
CA GLN A 1267 -19.98 28.63 14.13
C GLN A 1267 -19.97 30.14 13.84
N LYS A 1268 -20.41 30.55 12.64
CA LYS A 1268 -20.47 31.98 12.24
C LYS A 1268 -21.42 32.85 13.04
N ASN A 1269 -22.46 32.28 13.65
CA ASN A 1269 -23.39 33.03 14.52
C ASN A 1269 -22.92 33.05 16.00
N SER A 1270 -21.85 32.33 16.33
CA SER A 1270 -21.23 32.27 17.66
C SER A 1270 -19.89 33.01 17.77
N SER A 1271 -19.50 33.68 16.68
CA SER A 1271 -18.26 34.46 16.51
C SER A 1271 -18.58 35.90 16.14
#